data_AF-A0A7W8GA48-F1
#
_entry.id   AF-A0A7W8GA48-F1
#
_cell.length_a   1.000
_cell.length_b   1.000
_cell.length_c   1.000
_cell.angle_alpha   90.00
_cell.angle_beta   90.00
_cell.angle_gamma   90.00
#
_symmetry.space_group_name_H-M   'P 1'
#
loop_
_entity.id
_entity.type
_entity.pdbx_description
1 polymer ?
#
loop_
_entity_poly.entity_id
_entity_poly.type
_entity_poly.pdbx_seq_one_letter_code
_entity_poly.pdbx_strand_id
1 'polypeptide(L)'
;MKKFLSNLFLGMLFFVASFGLSAQTRTVDVWDFGGVEESDAQNHIAISDIEGLEELGDDGKFTGPSEYTFGDLTFKVDKNDRAYNSGAKNAGSQSYVHTTFDDGYESNGVWYCNGKGGENKRYLLLENVRAGDLVTFYAQTSNGGDEKIHFSSLDEEGERDDIQDEVDSITNEAKIYSYIALSSGSYKIYCDASVGKPVYFRVKRERGVQVSGNLSSLPAGEPELKFILREKNLEFKAKISGKSYSVGLPAGYSFVAALGGIKGYGVRKDSKILEIDAKASSELKKDIAIAEQTSFPISGKISGFNMGFAPKAGSKVLLTPEKNPSALPVELSIKAENGEYSYSGEIEPSVFYTASLYDINDYEITSDSSFEGSSSFEKDITVAARKTYDVSGKFFGEIKEFPKSVQFKNIADGYIYDGRVSTLNYSVELREGVYEVICETSIARTVNHIVVEKAPVIKDIKMSLKQDTIRPLPPKKELWVGPKRGQYPSVAEAVAAAKAMNPLQERDRITIMITPGVYRNQLIVDVPYITLKNADPTKEVKITWYYGIGYKYYSADENGWYNEDLAYDKFAKKTVAKWGGATYIKSVAKAFHAEGITFETSFNKYVTDEEIADGVECEGFDFVRKLNSDVRSKAATERSCAILVEGDEAEFFDCKFLGSQDTFYTGSKIKGYLRKCFIEGNTDFIFGDGNFVFENCEIRFAGYSDRASAGYITAARTEAEAKGYLFLNCLISNDSNAFNAAGYFGRPWGKDAAVAWVNTVYGSEDVITPVGWTDMSGNKPEDARFREINTTWAGNAVKTDERTKDTIPQITKDFVMKVYLGQWKPEFYTEPKPAKIKAKKPVFTSDDDLNLVYPGHTMTVNYTLGTADADDMSLIKWYRDKDGKSTLVKQTTGYGDKTYLIQSEDAGGSIRCLIIPQIRSGDSAKPIEVKLDKKINEGFSIPANAIADRARVNGAVNVFLASDSTCKDYSALGMWTEGKIQKEGGWGEFLPAYFNGTVSVKDYANGGRSSRSFINEGLLDKIEVNISKGDYLFIQFGHNDCANAAGYLDERYVPLGRPDKKGIYPVVPGKKDETPANYKAKYGETFYSYDCGGTYKWYLLQFIEVARKAGATPVLVTPVSRLYYTSDGKIRPHHDSTDTGTGTQTTENNAYVEAVRQLAKEEKVILIDAFEMTKALYEKAYADKKDNSEAQKLMSEGDSTHNNKLGAFVIAGLFAKAIKAQIPPLAKGVVKPAKAIGENADGNLTFTVDSKGRFNCASEYWTLSTQKMLDSLNK
;
A
#
# COMPACT_ATOMS: atom_id res chain seq x y z
N MET A 1 24.99 -54.87 -11.39
CA MET A 1 24.84 -56.33 -11.51
C MET A 1 26.16 -56.99 -11.10
N LYS A 2 26.14 -57.83 -10.05
CA LYS A 2 27.09 -58.92 -9.68
C LYS A 2 28.60 -58.64 -9.46
N LYS A 3 28.97 -58.88 -8.19
CA LYS A 3 30.09 -59.71 -7.65
C LYS A 3 31.52 -59.17 -7.69
N PHE A 4 32.11 -59.02 -6.50
CA PHE A 4 33.34 -59.70 -5.98
C PHE A 4 33.54 -59.19 -4.52
N LEU A 5 33.28 -59.96 -3.44
CA LEU A 5 34.23 -60.82 -2.69
C LEU A 5 35.64 -60.19 -2.58
N SER A 6 36.35 -60.08 -1.46
CA SER A 6 36.22 -60.52 -0.06
C SER A 6 37.53 -60.14 0.65
N ASN A 7 37.46 -59.84 1.96
CA ASN A 7 38.55 -59.86 2.95
C ASN A 7 39.81 -59.01 2.70
N LEU A 8 40.16 -58.16 3.67
CA LEU A 8 41.53 -58.19 4.25
C LEU A 8 41.54 -57.53 5.64
N PHE A 9 41.71 -58.37 6.66
CA PHE A 9 42.10 -57.97 8.01
C PHE A 9 43.64 -57.98 8.08
N LEU A 10 44.20 -57.00 8.79
CA LEU A 10 45.51 -57.00 9.45
C LEU A 10 46.79 -56.90 8.57
N GLY A 11 47.57 -55.84 8.80
CA GLY A 11 48.93 -55.73 8.26
C GLY A 11 49.55 -54.34 8.36
N MET A 12 49.74 -53.83 9.57
CA MET A 12 50.66 -52.73 9.88
C MET A 12 52.09 -53.17 9.55
N LEU A 13 52.88 -52.38 8.79
CA LEU A 13 54.26 -51.96 9.12
C LEU A 13 54.91 -51.10 8.01
N PHE A 14 55.28 -49.88 8.42
CA PHE A 14 56.48 -49.10 8.07
C PHE A 14 57.12 -49.22 6.68
N PHE A 15 57.06 -48.11 5.93
CA PHE A 15 58.22 -47.62 5.18
C PHE A 15 58.59 -46.23 5.69
N VAL A 16 59.76 -46.15 6.34
CA VAL A 16 60.48 -44.90 6.58
C VAL A 16 61.23 -44.59 5.29
N ALA A 17 60.85 -43.50 4.62
CA ALA A 17 61.68 -42.85 3.63
C ALA A 17 61.97 -41.43 4.12
N SER A 18 63.20 -41.26 4.60
CA SER A 18 63.77 -39.97 4.96
C SER A 18 63.99 -39.15 3.68
N PHE A 19 63.07 -38.25 3.36
CA PHE A 19 63.34 -37.12 2.49
C PHE A 19 63.32 -35.85 3.34
N GLY A 20 64.39 -35.06 3.25
CA GLY A 20 64.46 -33.77 3.92
C GLY A 20 63.31 -32.89 3.44
N LEU A 21 62.40 -32.51 4.35
CA LEU A 21 61.39 -31.52 4.07
C LEU A 21 61.99 -30.13 4.27
N SER A 22 62.13 -29.38 3.17
CA SER A 22 61.95 -27.93 3.25
C SER A 22 60.57 -27.67 3.87
N ALA A 23 60.43 -26.64 4.70
CA ALA A 23 59.14 -26.24 5.27
C ALA A 23 58.11 -26.08 4.14
N GLN A 24 57.18 -27.02 4.03
CA GLN A 24 56.16 -27.01 3.00
C GLN A 24 55.20 -25.87 3.35
N THR A 25 55.25 -24.79 2.57
CA THR A 25 54.34 -23.64 2.72
C THR A 25 52.91 -24.10 2.53
N ARG A 26 51.99 -23.60 3.38
CA ARG A 26 50.56 -23.86 3.28
C ARG A 26 50.08 -23.42 1.89
N THR A 27 49.51 -24.35 1.13
CA THR A 27 48.94 -24.04 -0.18
C THR A 27 47.65 -23.27 0.00
N VAL A 28 47.53 -22.13 -0.69
CA VAL A 28 46.27 -21.39 -0.84
C VAL A 28 45.64 -21.85 -2.15
N ASP A 29 44.47 -22.45 -2.07
CA ASP A 29 43.71 -22.88 -3.25
C ASP A 29 42.74 -21.77 -3.65
N VAL A 30 42.74 -21.40 -4.93
CA VAL A 30 41.82 -20.41 -5.50
C VAL A 30 41.05 -21.06 -6.65
N TRP A 31 39.77 -20.71 -6.75
CA TRP A 31 38.91 -21.03 -7.88
C TRP A 31 38.26 -19.73 -8.34
N ASP A 32 38.87 -19.11 -9.34
CA ASP A 32 38.45 -17.83 -9.88
C ASP A 32 37.72 -18.01 -11.21
N PHE A 33 36.45 -17.59 -11.29
CA PHE A 33 35.65 -17.74 -12.50
C PHE A 33 36.05 -16.77 -13.64
N GLY A 34 36.96 -15.83 -13.37
CA GLY A 34 37.62 -14.97 -14.34
C GLY A 34 39.07 -15.35 -14.63
N GLY A 35 39.58 -16.46 -14.07
CA GLY A 35 40.95 -16.92 -14.28
C GLY A 35 42.03 -16.01 -13.71
N VAL A 36 41.71 -15.17 -12.72
CA VAL A 36 42.67 -14.25 -12.11
C VAL A 36 43.60 -15.02 -11.17
N GLU A 37 44.90 -15.00 -11.46
CA GLU A 37 45.96 -15.61 -10.65
C GLU A 37 46.44 -14.70 -9.50
N GLU A 38 46.85 -15.29 -8.38
CA GLU A 38 47.53 -14.60 -7.28
C GLU A 38 48.95 -15.14 -7.09
N SER A 39 49.90 -14.28 -6.71
CA SER A 39 51.33 -14.65 -6.65
C SER A 39 51.67 -15.76 -5.66
N ASP A 40 50.86 -15.94 -4.62
CA ASP A 40 51.09 -16.88 -3.51
C ASP A 40 49.98 -17.95 -3.39
N ALA A 41 49.15 -18.10 -4.43
CA ALA A 41 48.07 -19.09 -4.48
C ALA A 41 48.12 -19.91 -5.77
N GLN A 42 47.50 -21.08 -5.75
CA GLN A 42 47.26 -21.88 -6.94
C GLN A 42 45.80 -21.68 -7.37
N ASN A 43 45.58 -20.94 -8.47
CA ASN A 43 44.25 -20.94 -9.09
C ASN A 43 44.05 -22.25 -9.86
N HIS A 44 42.91 -22.89 -9.64
CA HIS A 44 42.55 -24.19 -10.23
C HIS A 44 41.61 -24.04 -11.44
N ILE A 45 41.28 -22.80 -11.83
CA ILE A 45 40.42 -22.51 -12.99
C ILE A 45 41.14 -21.51 -13.90
N ALA A 46 41.61 -21.97 -15.06
CA ALA A 46 42.01 -21.09 -16.15
C ALA A 46 40.82 -20.76 -17.07
N ILE A 47 40.89 -19.64 -17.81
CA ILE A 47 39.86 -19.29 -18.79
C ILE A 47 39.67 -20.38 -19.84
N SER A 48 40.75 -21.04 -20.27
CA SER A 48 40.68 -22.17 -21.21
C SER A 48 39.89 -23.36 -20.67
N ASP A 49 39.87 -23.54 -19.35
CA ASP A 49 39.13 -24.62 -18.70
C ASP A 49 37.62 -24.34 -18.72
N ILE A 50 37.23 -23.08 -18.52
CA ILE A 50 35.83 -22.63 -18.67
C ILE A 50 35.37 -22.75 -20.13
N GLU A 51 36.21 -22.37 -21.09
CA GLU A 51 35.90 -22.51 -22.52
C GLU A 51 35.76 -23.97 -22.97
N GLY A 52 36.49 -24.87 -22.29
CA GLY A 52 36.47 -26.32 -22.51
C GLY A 52 35.24 -27.04 -21.95
N LEU A 53 34.36 -26.36 -21.21
CA LEU A 53 33.16 -26.98 -20.64
C LEU A 53 32.18 -27.45 -21.72
N GLU A 54 31.80 -28.72 -21.67
CA GLU A 54 31.02 -29.39 -22.73
C GLU A 54 29.65 -28.74 -22.99
N GLU A 55 28.94 -28.34 -21.94
CA GLU A 55 27.61 -27.71 -22.06
C GLU A 55 27.67 -26.17 -22.12
N LEU A 56 28.86 -25.56 -22.19
CA LEU A 56 29.00 -24.12 -22.38
C LEU A 56 29.01 -23.80 -23.88
N GLY A 57 27.94 -23.17 -24.36
CA GLY A 57 27.83 -22.71 -25.74
C GLY A 57 28.76 -21.53 -26.06
N ASP A 58 28.95 -21.27 -27.36
CA ASP A 58 29.78 -20.16 -27.84
C ASP A 58 29.25 -18.78 -27.41
N ASP A 59 27.97 -18.70 -27.03
CA ASP A 59 27.35 -17.49 -26.47
C ASP A 59 27.52 -17.37 -24.94
N GLY A 60 28.40 -18.19 -24.35
CA GLY A 60 28.71 -18.21 -22.92
C GLY A 60 27.56 -18.67 -22.02
N LYS A 61 26.56 -19.38 -22.58
CA LYS A 61 25.42 -19.92 -21.82
C LYS A 61 25.47 -21.44 -21.70
N PHE A 62 25.07 -21.95 -20.54
CA PHE A 62 24.95 -23.38 -20.30
C PHE A 62 23.68 -23.96 -20.93
N THR A 63 23.78 -25.10 -21.62
CA THR A 63 22.68 -25.74 -22.36
C THR A 63 21.77 -26.64 -21.50
N GLY A 64 22.26 -27.10 -20.35
CA GLY A 64 21.56 -27.98 -19.43
C GLY A 64 22.20 -28.03 -18.03
N PRO A 65 21.58 -28.75 -17.07
CA PRO A 65 22.15 -28.93 -15.74
C PRO A 65 23.32 -29.91 -15.75
N SER A 66 24.47 -29.46 -15.25
CA SER A 66 25.72 -30.22 -15.20
C SER A 66 26.53 -29.85 -13.97
N GLU A 67 27.50 -30.69 -13.61
CA GLU A 67 28.47 -30.42 -12.56
C GLU A 67 29.87 -30.43 -13.15
N TYR A 68 30.68 -29.47 -12.75
CA TYR A 68 32.07 -29.35 -13.20
C TYR A 68 32.98 -29.23 -11.99
N THR A 69 33.98 -30.09 -11.95
CA THR A 69 34.93 -30.20 -10.83
C THR A 69 36.29 -29.70 -11.27
N PHE A 70 36.83 -28.76 -10.51
CA PHE A 70 38.16 -28.21 -10.66
C PHE A 70 38.88 -28.39 -9.34
N GLY A 71 39.89 -29.27 -9.28
CA GLY A 71 40.49 -29.64 -7.99
C GLY A 71 39.44 -30.16 -7.00
N ASP A 72 39.33 -29.50 -5.84
CA ASP A 72 38.36 -29.84 -4.79
C ASP A 72 37.01 -29.09 -4.90
N LEU A 73 36.85 -28.17 -5.85
CA LEU A 73 35.61 -27.40 -6.01
C LEU A 73 34.78 -27.95 -7.16
N THR A 74 33.54 -28.33 -6.87
CA THR A 74 32.51 -28.63 -7.86
C THR A 74 31.49 -27.52 -7.89
N PHE A 75 31.11 -27.01 -9.06
CA PHE A 75 29.97 -26.12 -9.18
C PHE A 75 28.88 -26.73 -10.05
N LYS A 76 27.64 -26.66 -9.56
CA LYS A 76 26.46 -27.19 -10.25
C LYS A 76 25.75 -26.07 -10.99
N VAL A 77 25.72 -26.15 -12.30
CA VAL A 77 25.02 -25.22 -13.18
C VAL A 77 23.63 -25.74 -13.55
N ASP A 78 22.76 -24.84 -13.98
CA ASP A 78 21.49 -25.16 -14.61
C ASP A 78 21.37 -24.46 -15.98
N LYS A 79 20.37 -24.87 -16.76
CA LYS A 79 20.12 -24.34 -18.10
C LYS A 79 20.01 -22.81 -18.09
N ASN A 80 20.72 -22.18 -19.03
CA ASN A 80 20.85 -20.74 -19.23
C ASN A 80 21.68 -19.98 -18.20
N ASP A 81 22.31 -20.64 -17.23
CA ASP A 81 23.37 -20.01 -16.43
C ASP A 81 24.50 -19.53 -17.37
N ARG A 82 25.30 -18.56 -16.92
CA ARG A 82 26.22 -17.84 -17.80
C ARG A 82 27.62 -17.76 -17.22
N ALA A 83 28.60 -17.91 -18.09
CA ALA A 83 29.97 -17.50 -17.81
C ALA A 83 30.17 -16.10 -18.41
N TYR A 84 30.52 -15.13 -17.57
CA TYR A 84 31.01 -13.84 -18.00
C TYR A 84 32.51 -13.79 -17.71
N ASN A 85 33.35 -13.70 -18.72
CA ASN A 85 34.81 -13.70 -18.56
C ASN A 85 35.51 -13.12 -19.81
N SER A 86 36.84 -13.14 -19.84
CA SER A 86 37.63 -12.63 -20.97
C SER A 86 37.86 -13.61 -22.12
N GLY A 87 37.26 -14.80 -22.08
CA GLY A 87 37.38 -15.84 -23.11
C GLY A 87 36.45 -15.63 -24.32
N ALA A 88 36.61 -16.49 -25.33
CA ALA A 88 35.80 -16.55 -26.54
C ALA A 88 34.35 -17.00 -26.27
N LYS A 89 34.13 -17.90 -25.30
CA LYS A 89 32.80 -18.35 -24.87
C LYS A 89 32.25 -17.48 -23.73
N ASN A 90 31.94 -16.23 -24.05
CA ASN A 90 31.50 -15.22 -23.08
C ASN A 90 30.07 -14.74 -23.36
N ALA A 91 29.25 -14.64 -22.31
CA ALA A 91 27.86 -14.19 -22.39
C ALA A 91 27.68 -12.66 -22.52
N GLY A 92 28.76 -11.90 -22.65
CA GLY A 92 28.78 -10.46 -22.93
C GLY A 92 29.40 -9.64 -21.79
N SER A 93 28.92 -8.41 -21.61
CA SER A 93 29.41 -7.51 -20.56
C SER A 93 28.35 -7.30 -19.48
N GLN A 94 28.78 -7.33 -18.23
CA GLN A 94 27.97 -6.96 -17.05
C GLN A 94 28.80 -6.04 -16.17
N SER A 95 28.17 -5.04 -15.57
CA SER A 95 28.88 -4.01 -14.78
C SER A 95 29.66 -4.59 -13.60
N TYR A 96 29.15 -5.65 -13.00
CA TYR A 96 29.78 -6.32 -11.86
C TYR A 96 30.93 -7.26 -12.23
N VAL A 97 31.18 -7.57 -13.51
CA VAL A 97 32.29 -8.47 -13.89
C VAL A 97 33.66 -7.94 -13.47
N HIS A 98 33.79 -6.62 -13.37
CA HIS A 98 34.99 -5.91 -12.91
C HIS A 98 34.73 -5.22 -11.58
N THR A 99 34.50 -6.02 -10.54
CA THR A 99 34.32 -5.54 -9.18
C THR A 99 35.65 -5.57 -8.45
N THR A 100 36.04 -4.44 -7.87
CA THR A 100 37.13 -4.37 -6.89
C THR A 100 36.56 -4.60 -5.50
N PHE A 101 37.07 -5.59 -4.80
CA PHE A 101 36.69 -5.93 -3.43
C PHE A 101 37.64 -5.27 -2.40
N ASP A 102 37.17 -5.18 -1.15
CA ASP A 102 37.88 -4.48 -0.07
C ASP A 102 39.26 -5.07 0.28
N ASP A 103 39.51 -6.33 -0.07
CA ASP A 103 40.80 -7.00 0.11
C ASP A 103 41.78 -6.78 -1.07
N GLY A 104 41.38 -5.98 -2.06
CA GLY A 104 42.17 -5.64 -3.23
C GLY A 104 42.04 -6.62 -4.40
N TYR A 105 41.19 -7.64 -4.30
CA TYR A 105 40.87 -8.50 -5.44
C TYR A 105 40.05 -7.73 -6.48
N GLU A 106 40.48 -7.76 -7.73
CA GLU A 106 39.71 -7.26 -8.87
C GLU A 106 39.23 -8.44 -9.72
N SER A 107 37.90 -8.60 -9.81
CA SER A 107 37.34 -9.68 -10.60
C SER A 107 37.50 -9.42 -12.10
N ASN A 108 37.69 -10.51 -12.86
CA ASN A 108 37.74 -10.48 -14.33
C ASN A 108 36.78 -11.50 -14.97
N GLY A 109 35.87 -12.05 -14.16
CA GLY A 109 34.85 -12.98 -14.60
C GLY A 109 34.02 -13.52 -13.44
N VAL A 110 32.85 -14.05 -13.77
CA VAL A 110 31.88 -14.60 -12.81
C VAL A 110 31.12 -15.78 -13.42
N TRP A 111 30.69 -16.67 -12.54
CA TRP A 111 29.57 -17.56 -12.82
C TRP A 111 28.27 -16.88 -12.37
N TYR A 112 27.41 -16.59 -13.35
CA TYR A 112 26.09 -16.02 -13.13
C TYR A 112 25.02 -17.11 -13.21
N CYS A 113 24.28 -17.28 -12.11
CA CYS A 113 23.13 -18.17 -12.03
C CYS A 113 21.89 -17.49 -12.63
N ASN A 114 21.37 -17.98 -13.75
CA ASN A 114 20.22 -17.38 -14.43
C ASN A 114 18.88 -17.90 -13.91
N GLY A 115 18.72 -17.86 -12.59
CA GLY A 115 17.53 -18.27 -11.88
C GLY A 115 17.83 -18.40 -10.40
N LYS A 116 16.83 -18.84 -9.63
CA LYS A 116 16.94 -18.98 -8.19
C LYS A 116 18.06 -19.93 -7.78
N GLY A 117 18.64 -19.67 -6.61
CA GLY A 117 19.53 -20.61 -5.93
C GLY A 117 18.83 -21.92 -5.56
N GLY A 118 19.51 -22.72 -4.76
CA GLY A 118 18.98 -23.92 -4.17
C GLY A 118 20.06 -24.97 -3.93
N GLU A 119 20.00 -25.58 -2.76
CA GLU A 119 20.93 -26.57 -2.24
C GLU A 119 21.21 -27.76 -3.18
N ASN A 120 20.25 -28.11 -4.04
CA ASN A 120 20.37 -29.24 -4.97
C ASN A 120 20.37 -28.80 -6.45
N LYS A 121 20.47 -27.49 -6.70
CA LYS A 121 20.25 -26.92 -8.03
C LYS A 121 21.40 -26.04 -8.51
N ARG A 122 21.81 -25.05 -7.71
CA ARG A 122 22.85 -24.09 -8.06
C ARG A 122 23.71 -23.83 -6.82
N TYR A 123 24.78 -24.60 -6.71
CA TYR A 123 25.64 -24.60 -5.54
C TYR A 123 27.10 -24.79 -5.93
N LEU A 124 27.97 -24.44 -5.00
CA LEU A 124 29.38 -24.81 -4.97
C LEU A 124 29.55 -25.88 -3.90
N LEU A 125 30.13 -27.02 -4.24
CA LEU A 125 30.50 -28.09 -3.32
C LEU A 125 32.02 -28.10 -3.22
N LEU A 126 32.54 -27.84 -2.02
CA LEU A 126 33.96 -27.87 -1.72
C LEU A 126 34.28 -29.13 -0.92
N GLU A 127 35.06 -30.02 -1.53
CA GLU A 127 35.46 -31.29 -0.93
C GLU A 127 36.81 -31.18 -0.20
N ASN A 128 37.14 -32.22 0.56
CA ASN A 128 38.41 -32.34 1.29
C ASN A 128 38.70 -31.16 2.23
N VAL A 129 37.67 -30.48 2.74
CA VAL A 129 37.80 -29.39 3.71
C VAL A 129 38.26 -29.99 5.03
N ARG A 130 39.26 -29.36 5.66
CA ARG A 130 39.73 -29.77 6.99
C ARG A 130 39.18 -28.81 8.03
N ALA A 131 38.88 -29.31 9.22
CA ALA A 131 38.60 -28.45 10.37
C ALA A 131 39.74 -27.41 10.52
N GLY A 132 39.36 -26.15 10.62
CA GLY A 132 40.27 -25.01 10.67
C GLY A 132 40.73 -24.46 9.31
N ASP A 133 40.26 -24.99 8.18
CA ASP A 133 40.39 -24.32 6.88
C ASP A 133 39.57 -23.01 6.90
N LEU A 134 40.17 -21.92 6.40
CA LEU A 134 39.47 -20.66 6.15
C LEU A 134 38.98 -20.67 4.70
N VAL A 135 37.66 -20.64 4.52
CA VAL A 135 37.00 -20.60 3.22
C VAL A 135 36.42 -19.21 3.03
N THR A 136 36.89 -18.52 1.99
CA THR A 136 36.41 -17.21 1.59
C THR A 136 35.77 -17.30 0.22
N PHE A 137 34.58 -16.75 0.04
CA PHE A 137 33.94 -16.67 -1.27
C PHE A 137 33.35 -15.29 -1.52
N TYR A 138 33.33 -14.93 -2.80
CA TYR A 138 32.98 -13.60 -3.29
C TYR A 138 31.69 -13.75 -4.08
N ALA A 139 30.62 -13.09 -3.65
CA ALA A 139 29.30 -13.30 -4.22
C ALA A 139 28.40 -12.06 -4.11
N GLN A 140 27.41 -12.02 -5.00
CA GLN A 140 26.26 -11.11 -4.94
C GLN A 140 25.01 -11.77 -5.55
N THR A 141 23.88 -11.08 -5.51
CA THR A 141 22.74 -11.36 -6.40
C THR A 141 22.71 -10.36 -7.56
N SER A 142 22.21 -10.75 -8.72
CA SER A 142 22.14 -9.83 -9.87
C SER A 142 20.90 -8.94 -9.90
N ASN A 143 19.89 -9.20 -9.07
CA ASN A 143 18.57 -8.56 -9.13
C ASN A 143 18.09 -7.91 -7.82
N GLY A 144 18.94 -7.85 -6.78
CA GLY A 144 18.68 -7.07 -5.56
C GLY A 144 17.58 -7.62 -4.65
N GLY A 145 17.22 -8.90 -4.78
CA GLY A 145 16.33 -9.55 -3.82
C GLY A 145 17.08 -9.91 -2.53
N ASP A 146 16.42 -9.76 -1.37
CA ASP A 146 16.91 -10.26 -0.08
C ASP A 146 16.93 -11.78 -0.13
N GLU A 147 18.10 -12.35 -0.43
CA GLU A 147 18.33 -13.78 -0.42
C GLU A 147 19.33 -14.12 0.69
N LYS A 148 19.35 -15.38 1.11
CA LYS A 148 20.35 -15.87 2.06
C LYS A 148 21.35 -16.76 1.33
N ILE A 149 22.61 -16.64 1.71
CA ILE A 149 23.69 -17.53 1.29
C ILE A 149 24.13 -18.38 2.47
N HIS A 150 24.23 -19.68 2.24
CA HIS A 150 24.54 -20.70 3.24
C HIS A 150 25.96 -21.21 3.04
N PHE A 151 26.64 -21.50 4.15
CA PHE A 151 27.85 -22.32 4.20
C PHE A 151 27.59 -23.51 5.14
N SER A 152 27.24 -24.66 4.55
CA SER A 152 26.74 -25.82 5.28
C SER A 152 27.68 -27.01 5.18
N SER A 153 27.98 -27.68 6.29
CA SER A 153 28.69 -28.98 6.31
C SER A 153 27.77 -30.14 5.91
N LEU A 154 28.38 -31.18 5.32
CA LEU A 154 27.68 -32.36 4.83
C LEU A 154 28.16 -33.65 5.52
N ASP A 155 27.25 -34.61 5.68
CA ASP A 155 27.52 -35.98 6.13
C ASP A 155 28.16 -36.85 5.03
N GLU A 156 28.43 -38.13 5.35
CA GLU A 156 29.03 -39.08 4.41
C GLU A 156 28.11 -39.41 3.22
N GLU A 157 26.80 -39.15 3.35
CA GLU A 157 25.78 -39.31 2.33
C GLU A 157 25.60 -38.06 1.44
N GLY A 158 26.24 -36.94 1.79
CA GLY A 158 26.17 -35.66 1.07
C GLY A 158 24.97 -34.79 1.43
N GLU A 159 24.28 -35.09 2.53
CA GLU A 159 23.18 -34.31 3.12
C GLU A 159 23.71 -33.42 4.26
N ARG A 160 22.93 -32.42 4.69
CA ARG A 160 23.34 -31.54 5.81
C ARG A 160 23.45 -32.34 7.13
N ASP A 161 24.59 -32.20 7.80
CA ASP A 161 24.89 -32.88 9.08
C ASP A 161 24.53 -32.04 10.32
N ASP A 162 24.03 -30.82 10.12
CA ASP A 162 23.73 -29.79 11.13
C ASP A 162 24.93 -29.44 12.05
N ILE A 163 26.16 -29.82 11.69
CA ILE A 163 27.36 -29.48 12.46
C ILE A 163 27.71 -28.00 12.29
N GLN A 164 27.55 -27.47 11.08
CA GLN A 164 27.73 -26.07 10.74
C GLN A 164 26.77 -25.68 9.60
N ASP A 165 25.92 -24.68 9.82
CA ASP A 165 25.07 -24.06 8.81
C ASP A 165 25.02 -22.55 9.04
N GLU A 166 26.03 -21.85 8.50
CA GLU A 166 26.15 -20.40 8.64
C GLU A 166 25.35 -19.71 7.55
N VAL A 167 24.57 -18.69 7.93
CA VAL A 167 23.59 -18.06 7.03
C VAL A 167 23.73 -16.55 7.07
N ASP A 168 24.10 -15.96 5.93
CA ASP A 168 24.22 -14.51 5.75
C ASP A 168 23.23 -13.98 4.72
N SER A 169 22.94 -12.69 4.81
CA SER A 169 22.13 -11.99 3.79
C SER A 169 23.00 -11.60 2.60
N ILE A 170 22.54 -11.90 1.39
CA ILE A 170 23.19 -11.56 0.13
C ILE A 170 22.29 -10.66 -0.71
N THR A 171 22.83 -9.53 -1.17
CA THR A 171 22.12 -8.51 -1.95
C THR A 171 22.81 -8.31 -3.30
N ASN A 172 22.42 -7.28 -4.08
CA ASN A 172 23.11 -6.90 -5.31
C ASN A 172 24.41 -6.11 -5.10
N GLU A 173 24.88 -6.03 -3.87
CA GLU A 173 26.19 -5.50 -3.53
C GLU A 173 27.18 -6.66 -3.40
N ALA A 174 28.25 -6.61 -4.17
CA ALA A 174 29.33 -7.60 -4.10
C ALA A 174 30.03 -7.58 -2.75
N LYS A 175 30.06 -8.73 -2.08
CA LYS A 175 30.65 -8.88 -0.74
C LYS A 175 31.56 -10.09 -0.66
N ILE A 176 32.46 -10.02 0.32
CA ILE A 176 33.34 -11.11 0.74
C ILE A 176 32.68 -11.81 1.92
N TYR A 177 32.53 -13.13 1.84
CA TYR A 177 32.07 -13.96 2.94
C TYR A 177 33.20 -14.90 3.35
N SER A 178 33.52 -14.95 4.65
CA SER A 178 34.66 -15.73 5.17
C SER A 178 34.27 -16.56 6.38
N TYR A 179 34.35 -17.88 6.23
CA TYR A 179 33.98 -18.85 7.25
C TYR A 179 35.15 -19.78 7.58
N ILE A 180 35.22 -20.20 8.84
CA ILE A 180 36.18 -21.22 9.28
C ILE A 180 35.41 -22.54 9.41
N ALA A 181 35.91 -23.58 8.77
CA ALA A 181 35.32 -24.92 8.85
C ALA A 181 35.49 -25.50 10.26
N LEU A 182 34.40 -25.92 10.91
CA LEU A 182 34.41 -26.49 12.26
C LEU A 182 34.66 -28.00 12.26
N SER A 183 34.32 -28.68 11.17
CA SER A 183 34.54 -30.11 10.94
C SER A 183 35.32 -30.36 9.65
N SER A 184 36.01 -31.50 9.57
CA SER A 184 36.58 -31.97 8.31
C SER A 184 35.52 -32.73 7.53
N GLY A 185 35.40 -32.48 6.23
CA GLY A 185 34.37 -33.08 5.38
C GLY A 185 34.17 -32.28 4.09
N SER A 186 32.96 -32.37 3.54
CA SER A 186 32.54 -31.58 2.39
C SER A 186 31.61 -30.45 2.84
N TYR A 187 31.69 -29.30 2.17
CA TYR A 187 30.85 -28.14 2.45
C TYR A 187 30.15 -27.67 1.20
N LYS A 188 28.91 -27.21 1.36
CA LYS A 188 28.10 -26.66 0.29
C LYS A 188 27.89 -25.16 0.51
N ILE A 189 28.14 -24.37 -0.53
CA ILE A 189 27.81 -22.95 -0.60
C ILE A 189 26.66 -22.79 -1.59
N TYR A 190 25.53 -22.27 -1.14
CA TYR A 190 24.36 -22.07 -1.99
C TYR A 190 23.49 -20.94 -1.48
N CYS A 191 22.73 -20.33 -2.39
CA CYS A 191 21.69 -19.38 -2.03
C CYS A 191 20.34 -20.08 -1.89
N ASP A 192 19.42 -19.53 -1.09
CA ASP A 192 18.04 -20.01 -1.00
C ASP A 192 17.36 -20.08 -2.38
N ALA A 193 16.30 -20.89 -2.50
CA ALA A 193 15.48 -20.95 -3.70
C ALA A 193 14.41 -19.83 -3.72
N SER A 194 14.75 -18.61 -3.27
CA SER A 194 13.80 -17.56 -2.93
C SER A 194 13.54 -16.58 -4.09
N VAL A 195 14.43 -15.61 -4.34
CA VAL A 195 14.19 -14.49 -5.27
C VAL A 195 15.47 -14.05 -5.99
N GLY A 196 16.63 -14.22 -5.37
CA GLY A 196 17.92 -13.77 -5.90
C GLY A 196 18.40 -14.65 -7.05
N LYS A 197 19.24 -14.06 -7.90
CA LYS A 197 19.99 -14.75 -8.95
C LYS A 197 21.47 -14.69 -8.59
N PRO A 198 22.03 -15.75 -7.97
CA PRO A 198 23.39 -15.72 -7.43
C PRO A 198 24.44 -15.45 -8.50
N VAL A 199 25.50 -14.77 -8.09
CA VAL A 199 26.68 -14.51 -8.92
C VAL A 199 27.88 -14.81 -8.05
N TYR A 200 28.69 -15.78 -8.48
CA TYR A 200 29.90 -16.19 -7.78
C TYR A 200 31.13 -15.75 -8.59
N PHE A 201 32.05 -15.07 -7.93
CA PHE A 201 33.24 -14.51 -8.57
C PHE A 201 34.44 -15.41 -8.34
N ARG A 202 34.62 -15.83 -7.08
CA ARG A 202 35.79 -16.58 -6.62
C ARG A 202 35.48 -17.36 -5.35
N VAL A 203 36.15 -18.49 -5.18
CA VAL A 203 36.32 -19.19 -3.89
C VAL A 203 37.81 -19.30 -3.58
N LYS A 204 38.21 -19.03 -2.35
CA LYS A 204 39.56 -19.15 -1.83
C LYS A 204 39.53 -20.03 -0.59
N ARG A 205 40.43 -21.01 -0.52
CA ARG A 205 40.61 -21.86 0.66
C ARG A 205 42.05 -21.78 1.15
N GLU A 206 42.21 -21.34 2.38
CA GLU A 206 43.49 -21.35 3.09
C GLU A 206 43.52 -22.51 4.07
N ARG A 207 44.40 -23.48 3.83
CA ARG A 207 44.46 -24.72 4.61
C ARG A 207 44.81 -24.48 6.07
N GLY A 208 44.02 -24.97 7.01
CA GLY A 208 44.32 -24.93 8.44
C GLY A 208 45.63 -25.66 8.81
N VAL A 209 46.16 -25.37 9.99
CA VAL A 209 47.32 -26.08 10.57
C VAL A 209 46.82 -27.25 11.38
N GLN A 210 47.35 -28.45 11.11
CA GLN A 210 47.15 -29.61 11.97
C GLN A 210 48.06 -29.52 13.19
N VAL A 211 47.47 -29.24 14.34
CA VAL A 211 48.16 -29.16 15.62
C VAL A 211 48.03 -30.50 16.35
N SER A 212 49.15 -31.08 16.75
CA SER A 212 49.17 -32.30 17.55
C SER A 212 50.19 -32.25 18.68
N GLY A 213 49.98 -33.03 19.72
CA GLY A 213 50.93 -33.13 20.82
C GLY A 213 50.40 -33.99 21.97
N ASN A 214 51.06 -33.91 23.12
CA ASN A 214 50.70 -34.68 24.31
C ASN A 214 50.14 -33.81 25.43
N LEU A 215 49.22 -34.40 26.20
CA LEU A 215 48.69 -33.86 27.44
C LEU A 215 49.54 -34.34 28.62
N SER A 216 50.22 -33.42 29.31
CA SER A 216 51.06 -33.78 30.48
C SER A 216 50.21 -33.89 31.76
N SER A 217 50.62 -34.76 32.71
CA SER A 217 50.01 -34.87 34.06
C SER A 217 48.50 -35.11 34.14
N LEU A 218 47.89 -35.63 33.06
CA LEU A 218 46.45 -35.93 32.99
C LEU A 218 46.05 -37.04 33.99
N PRO A 219 45.10 -36.80 34.92
CA PRO A 219 44.61 -37.83 35.85
C PRO A 219 43.64 -38.81 35.16
N ALA A 220 43.20 -39.86 35.87
CA ALA A 220 42.26 -40.84 35.33
C ALA A 220 40.86 -40.22 35.09
N GLY A 221 40.35 -40.33 33.86
CA GLY A 221 39.05 -39.80 33.43
C GLY A 221 38.97 -39.73 31.90
N GLU A 222 37.82 -39.29 31.38
CA GLU A 222 37.62 -39.01 29.95
C GLU A 222 37.73 -37.49 29.73
N PRO A 223 38.92 -36.97 29.36
CA PRO A 223 39.09 -35.54 29.13
C PRO A 223 38.44 -35.10 27.82
N GLU A 224 37.98 -33.86 27.81
CA GLU A 224 37.64 -33.15 26.59
C GLU A 224 38.61 -31.98 26.43
N LEU A 225 39.32 -31.88 25.31
CA LEU A 225 40.20 -30.74 25.01
C LEU A 225 39.58 -29.94 23.88
N LYS A 226 39.44 -28.64 24.09
CA LYS A 226 38.94 -27.70 23.09
C LYS A 226 39.93 -26.56 22.90
N PHE A 227 39.94 -25.98 21.71
CA PHE A 227 40.67 -24.77 21.39
C PHE A 227 39.65 -23.71 21.01
N ILE A 228 39.60 -22.62 21.76
CA ILE A 228 38.62 -21.55 21.59
C ILE A 228 39.30 -20.40 20.87
N LEU A 229 38.79 -20.01 19.71
CA LEU A 229 39.27 -18.86 18.96
C LEU A 229 38.88 -17.57 19.69
N ARG A 230 39.88 -16.79 20.12
CA ARG A 230 39.69 -15.65 21.03
C ARG A 230 38.82 -14.52 20.46
N GLU A 231 38.85 -14.34 19.15
CA GLU A 231 38.21 -13.20 18.47
C GLU A 231 36.75 -13.46 18.10
N LYS A 232 36.38 -14.73 17.89
CA LYS A 232 35.05 -15.14 17.40
C LYS A 232 34.30 -16.09 18.33
N ASN A 233 34.92 -16.50 19.45
CA ASN A 233 34.39 -17.48 20.40
C ASN A 233 33.99 -18.83 19.75
N LEU A 234 34.69 -19.24 18.69
CA LEU A 234 34.47 -20.51 18.00
C LEU A 234 35.25 -21.64 18.68
N GLU A 235 34.62 -22.78 18.91
CA GLU A 235 35.22 -23.94 19.58
C GLU A 235 35.68 -25.02 18.59
N PHE A 236 36.96 -25.39 18.67
CA PHE A 236 37.54 -26.50 17.92
C PHE A 236 37.81 -27.66 18.88
N LYS A 237 37.06 -28.76 18.74
CA LYS A 237 37.23 -29.94 19.59
C LYS A 237 38.43 -30.77 19.11
N ALA A 238 39.37 -31.06 20.02
CA ALA A 238 40.50 -31.91 19.71
C ALA A 238 40.14 -33.40 19.84
N LYS A 239 40.62 -34.21 18.91
CA LYS A 239 40.54 -35.67 19.02
C LYS A 239 41.63 -36.15 19.95
N ILE A 240 41.25 -36.81 21.05
CA ILE A 240 42.19 -37.35 22.04
C ILE A 240 42.28 -38.88 21.88
N SER A 241 43.50 -39.41 21.88
CA SER A 241 43.77 -40.85 21.89
C SER A 241 44.83 -41.14 22.94
N GLY A 242 44.40 -41.65 24.10
CA GLY A 242 45.26 -41.82 25.27
C GLY A 242 45.74 -40.47 25.82
N LYS A 243 47.05 -40.20 25.73
CA LYS A 243 47.65 -38.92 26.16
C LYS A 243 47.95 -37.97 25.00
N SER A 244 47.70 -38.38 23.76
CA SER A 244 47.98 -37.56 22.58
C SER A 244 46.69 -36.91 22.07
N TYR A 245 46.80 -35.72 21.49
CA TYR A 245 45.69 -35.01 20.86
C TYR A 245 46.06 -34.54 19.45
N SER A 246 45.03 -34.33 18.62
CA SER A 246 45.13 -33.67 17.31
C SER A 246 43.92 -32.80 17.04
N VAL A 247 44.13 -31.61 16.46
CA VAL A 247 43.09 -30.66 16.07
C VAL A 247 43.55 -29.84 14.87
N GLY A 248 42.64 -29.51 13.95
CA GLY A 248 42.91 -28.55 12.88
C GLY A 248 42.47 -27.15 13.29
N LEU A 249 43.34 -26.15 13.15
CA LEU A 249 43.09 -24.75 13.55
C LEU A 249 43.50 -23.78 12.42
N PRO A 250 42.78 -22.66 12.20
CA PRO A 250 43.23 -21.68 11.22
C PRO A 250 44.51 -20.97 11.69
N ALA A 251 45.36 -20.57 10.73
CA ALA A 251 46.55 -19.78 11.02
C ALA A 251 46.27 -18.29 11.04
N GLY A 252 47.19 -17.53 11.64
CA GLY A 252 47.06 -16.10 11.88
C GLY A 252 46.26 -15.77 13.14
N TYR A 253 45.80 -16.78 13.88
CA TYR A 253 44.90 -16.62 15.01
C TYR A 253 45.50 -17.13 16.32
N SER A 254 44.93 -16.61 17.42
CA SER A 254 45.28 -17.00 18.79
C SER A 254 44.12 -17.80 19.42
N PHE A 255 44.46 -18.96 19.97
CA PHE A 255 43.51 -19.89 20.58
C PHE A 255 43.78 -20.05 22.07
N VAL A 256 42.72 -20.34 22.81
CA VAL A 256 42.79 -20.80 24.18
C VAL A 256 42.52 -22.29 24.22
N ALA A 257 43.52 -23.07 24.66
CA ALA A 257 43.32 -24.46 25.02
C ALA A 257 42.55 -24.56 26.35
N ALA A 258 41.43 -25.25 26.33
CA ALA A 258 40.55 -25.48 27.49
C ALA A 258 40.32 -26.98 27.68
N LEU A 259 40.46 -27.45 28.93
CA LEU A 259 40.24 -28.85 29.32
C LEU A 259 38.92 -28.96 30.08
N GLY A 260 38.03 -29.83 29.63
CA GLY A 260 36.79 -30.26 30.28
C GLY A 260 36.79 -31.76 30.58
N GLY A 261 35.70 -32.28 31.14
CA GLY A 261 35.52 -33.71 31.45
C GLY A 261 36.22 -34.20 32.73
N ILE A 262 37.20 -33.47 33.26
CA ILE A 262 37.95 -33.81 34.48
C ILE A 262 37.94 -32.64 35.47
N LYS A 263 37.31 -32.84 36.65
CA LYS A 263 37.19 -31.81 37.69
C LYS A 263 38.53 -31.52 38.39
N GLY A 264 38.82 -30.25 38.66
CA GLY A 264 40.00 -29.80 39.43
C GLY A 264 41.27 -29.58 38.60
N TYR A 265 41.22 -29.81 37.28
CA TYR A 265 42.38 -29.71 36.39
C TYR A 265 42.06 -28.84 35.19
N GLY A 266 43.04 -28.09 34.71
CA GLY A 266 42.92 -27.27 33.52
C GLY A 266 44.26 -27.05 32.83
N VAL A 267 44.24 -26.39 31.69
CA VAL A 267 45.47 -26.14 30.93
C VAL A 267 46.33 -25.09 31.65
N ARG A 268 47.61 -25.42 31.87
CA ARG A 268 48.59 -24.55 32.53
C ARG A 268 48.88 -23.34 31.65
N LYS A 269 49.03 -22.16 32.28
CA LYS A 269 49.17 -20.84 31.62
C LYS A 269 50.19 -20.82 30.46
N ASP A 270 51.33 -21.50 30.60
CA ASP A 270 52.41 -21.54 29.62
C ASP A 270 52.13 -22.40 28.37
N SER A 271 51.02 -23.13 28.37
CA SER A 271 50.52 -23.89 27.21
C SER A 271 49.04 -23.62 26.91
N LYS A 272 48.40 -22.70 27.66
CA LYS A 272 46.97 -22.33 27.55
C LYS A 272 46.69 -21.48 26.31
N ILE A 273 47.65 -20.64 25.90
CA ILE A 273 47.55 -19.86 24.67
C ILE A 273 48.37 -20.53 23.58
N LEU A 274 47.72 -20.75 22.44
CA LEU A 274 48.35 -21.24 21.22
C LEU A 274 48.20 -20.19 20.13
N GLU A 275 49.31 -19.59 19.73
CA GLU A 275 49.37 -18.71 18.57
C GLU A 275 49.80 -19.53 17.36
N ILE A 276 48.97 -19.52 16.32
CA ILE A 276 49.31 -20.14 15.05
C ILE A 276 49.75 -19.02 14.12
N ASP A 277 51.05 -18.91 13.85
CA ASP A 277 51.60 -17.93 12.92
C ASP A 277 50.92 -18.08 11.55
N ALA A 278 50.56 -16.97 10.89
CA ALA A 278 49.98 -16.97 9.55
C ALA A 278 50.80 -17.77 8.53
N LYS A 279 52.12 -17.87 8.74
CA LYS A 279 53.10 -18.60 7.92
C LYS A 279 53.46 -19.98 8.49
N ALA A 280 52.76 -20.47 9.51
CA ALA A 280 53.02 -21.76 10.12
C ALA A 280 52.98 -22.90 9.07
N SER A 281 53.80 -23.92 9.26
CA SER A 281 53.77 -25.14 8.44
C SER A 281 52.41 -25.85 8.53
N SER A 282 52.10 -26.71 7.56
CA SER A 282 50.86 -27.50 7.53
C SER A 282 50.63 -28.36 8.77
N GLU A 283 51.70 -28.74 9.47
CA GLU A 283 51.67 -29.45 10.75
C GLU A 283 52.46 -28.66 11.81
N LEU A 284 51.95 -28.66 13.04
CA LEU A 284 52.60 -28.05 14.20
C LEU A 284 52.53 -29.01 15.39
N LYS A 285 53.67 -29.27 16.03
CA LYS A 285 53.70 -30.05 17.28
C LYS A 285 53.70 -29.13 18.50
N LYS A 286 52.69 -29.27 19.35
CA LYS A 286 52.57 -28.52 20.60
C LYS A 286 52.06 -29.41 21.72
N ASP A 287 52.88 -29.61 22.75
CA ASP A 287 52.40 -30.27 23.97
C ASP A 287 51.58 -29.30 24.82
N ILE A 288 50.50 -29.80 25.42
CA ILE A 288 49.60 -29.05 26.30
C ILE A 288 49.82 -29.53 27.72
N ALA A 289 50.28 -28.64 28.59
CA ALA A 289 50.55 -28.97 29.97
C ALA A 289 49.28 -28.85 30.81
N ILE A 290 48.89 -29.92 31.50
CA ILE A 290 47.76 -29.87 32.44
C ILE A 290 48.28 -29.64 33.85
N ALA A 291 47.61 -28.75 34.57
CA ALA A 291 47.87 -28.48 35.98
C ALA A 291 46.57 -28.51 36.77
N GLU A 292 46.67 -28.81 38.05
CA GLU A 292 45.58 -28.62 39.00
C GLU A 292 45.25 -27.12 39.05
N GLN A 293 43.99 -26.75 38.90
CA GLN A 293 43.56 -25.35 38.96
C GLN A 293 43.08 -25.03 40.37
N THR A 294 43.67 -23.99 40.96
CA THR A 294 43.18 -23.39 42.22
C THR A 294 42.17 -22.31 41.86
N SER A 295 40.89 -22.68 41.88
CA SER A 295 39.77 -21.76 41.87
C SER A 295 39.61 -21.15 43.27
N PHE A 296 39.13 -19.90 43.35
CA PHE A 296 38.86 -19.26 44.64
C PHE A 296 37.36 -19.03 44.79
N PRO A 297 36.77 -19.44 45.91
CA PRO A 297 35.37 -19.19 46.17
C PRO A 297 35.13 -17.69 46.29
N ILE A 298 34.14 -17.22 45.56
CA ILE A 298 33.53 -15.92 45.74
C ILE A 298 32.12 -16.10 46.27
N SER A 299 31.71 -15.15 47.08
CA SER A 299 30.34 -15.04 47.54
C SER A 299 29.94 -13.59 47.63
N GLY A 300 28.66 -13.34 47.80
CA GLY A 300 28.18 -12.00 48.10
C GLY A 300 26.69 -12.00 48.29
N LYS A 301 26.20 -10.93 48.92
CA LYS A 301 24.78 -10.66 49.02
C LYS A 301 24.31 -9.88 47.79
N ILE A 302 23.07 -10.14 47.40
CA ILE A 302 22.33 -9.34 46.42
C ILE A 302 21.30 -8.53 47.19
N SER A 303 21.45 -7.21 47.14
CA SER A 303 20.56 -6.28 47.84
C SER A 303 19.81 -5.38 46.85
N GLY A 304 18.67 -4.83 47.25
CA GLY A 304 17.87 -3.91 46.42
C GLY A 304 16.74 -4.55 45.62
N PHE A 305 16.49 -5.86 45.80
CA PHE A 305 15.22 -6.46 45.38
C PHE A 305 14.05 -5.89 46.17
N ASN A 306 12.89 -5.75 45.51
CA ASN A 306 11.66 -5.32 46.19
C ASN A 306 11.20 -6.37 47.21
N MET A 307 10.51 -5.92 48.26
CA MET A 307 9.96 -6.79 49.31
C MET A 307 9.01 -7.84 48.72
N GLY A 308 9.28 -9.13 48.99
CA GLY A 308 8.49 -10.24 48.48
C GLY A 308 8.89 -10.76 47.09
N PHE A 309 9.97 -10.26 46.49
CA PHE A 309 10.60 -10.88 45.32
C PHE A 309 10.96 -12.35 45.62
N ALA A 310 11.00 -13.21 44.62
CA ALA A 310 11.50 -14.57 44.72
C ALA A 310 12.08 -14.99 43.35
N PRO A 311 13.40 -15.12 43.19
CA PRO A 311 14.00 -15.51 41.92
C PRO A 311 13.55 -16.93 41.52
N LYS A 312 13.41 -17.18 40.22
CA LYS A 312 13.05 -18.49 39.69
C LYS A 312 14.18 -19.50 39.94
N ALA A 313 13.83 -20.79 40.01
CA ALA A 313 14.82 -21.85 40.09
C ALA A 313 15.67 -21.85 38.80
N GLY A 314 16.95 -21.48 38.92
CA GLY A 314 17.85 -21.33 37.78
C GLY A 314 18.25 -19.89 37.45
N SER A 315 17.73 -18.88 38.18
CA SER A 315 18.23 -17.50 38.09
C SER A 315 19.69 -17.40 38.54
N LYS A 316 20.49 -16.65 37.79
CA LYS A 316 21.95 -16.59 37.97
C LYS A 316 22.47 -15.17 37.87
N VAL A 317 23.59 -14.91 38.54
CA VAL A 317 24.49 -13.81 38.18
C VAL A 317 25.48 -14.38 37.17
N LEU A 318 25.48 -13.85 35.95
CA LEU A 318 26.37 -14.27 34.89
C LEU A 318 27.57 -13.31 34.84
N LEU A 319 28.75 -13.82 35.18
CA LEU A 319 30.01 -13.08 35.10
C LEU A 319 30.65 -13.30 33.73
N THR A 320 30.67 -12.27 32.89
CA THR A 320 31.28 -12.31 31.57
C THR A 320 32.69 -11.71 31.61
N PRO A 321 33.74 -12.45 31.25
CA PRO A 321 35.12 -11.93 31.32
C PRO A 321 35.35 -10.85 30.26
N GLU A 322 35.78 -9.65 30.67
CA GLU A 322 35.91 -8.51 29.75
C GLU A 322 37.23 -8.49 28.96
N LYS A 323 38.29 -9.10 29.50
CA LYS A 323 39.65 -8.96 28.96
C LYS A 323 40.52 -10.22 29.06
N ASN A 324 39.92 -11.38 29.31
CA ASN A 324 40.64 -12.65 29.35
C ASN A 324 39.83 -13.77 28.67
N PRO A 325 40.13 -14.12 27.42
CA PRO A 325 39.45 -15.20 26.71
C PRO A 325 39.82 -16.60 27.26
N SER A 326 40.73 -16.67 28.24
CA SER A 326 41.09 -17.91 28.92
C SER A 326 40.12 -18.33 30.02
N ALA A 327 39.20 -17.46 30.42
CA ALA A 327 38.17 -17.72 31.40
C ALA A 327 36.83 -17.88 30.69
N LEU A 328 36.04 -18.87 31.12
CA LEU A 328 34.66 -19.02 30.66
C LEU A 328 33.75 -18.07 31.46
N PRO A 329 32.57 -17.68 30.92
CA PRO A 329 31.55 -17.03 31.72
C PRO A 329 31.23 -17.87 32.97
N VAL A 330 31.21 -17.24 34.14
CA VAL A 330 30.93 -17.92 35.40
C VAL A 330 29.47 -17.70 35.75
N GLU A 331 28.75 -18.80 35.91
CA GLU A 331 27.36 -18.81 36.34
C GLU A 331 27.28 -18.95 37.86
N LEU A 332 26.89 -17.88 38.54
CA LEU A 332 26.72 -17.88 39.99
C LEU A 332 25.25 -18.14 40.33
N SER A 333 24.98 -19.26 40.98
CA SER A 333 23.62 -19.60 41.42
C SER A 333 23.18 -18.66 42.54
N ILE A 334 21.98 -18.11 42.41
CA ILE A 334 21.36 -17.28 43.46
C ILE A 334 20.67 -18.20 44.48
N LYS A 335 21.00 -18.02 45.76
CA LYS A 335 20.35 -18.65 46.91
C LYS A 335 19.49 -17.63 47.64
N ALA A 336 18.32 -18.07 48.10
CA ALA A 336 17.42 -17.27 48.91
C ALA A 336 17.21 -17.95 50.26
N GLU A 337 17.63 -17.31 51.35
CA GLU A 337 17.46 -17.80 52.72
C GLU A 337 16.94 -16.66 53.62
N ASN A 338 15.84 -16.90 54.34
CA ASN A 338 15.23 -15.93 55.26
C ASN A 338 14.93 -14.52 54.69
N GLY A 339 14.74 -14.40 53.37
CA GLY A 339 14.49 -13.13 52.69
C GLY A 339 15.75 -12.36 52.27
N GLU A 340 16.94 -12.93 52.50
CA GLU A 340 18.20 -12.43 51.95
C GLU A 340 18.61 -13.27 50.74
N TYR A 341 19.21 -12.59 49.75
CA TYR A 341 19.72 -13.22 48.54
C TYR A 341 21.24 -13.23 48.59
N SER A 342 21.82 -14.37 48.29
CA SER A 342 23.26 -14.49 48.12
C SER A 342 23.57 -15.22 46.83
N TYR A 343 24.78 -15.03 46.35
CA TYR A 343 25.33 -15.85 45.30
C TYR A 343 26.67 -16.39 45.78
N SER A 344 27.04 -17.53 45.22
CA SER A 344 28.34 -18.13 45.47
C SER A 344 28.77 -18.92 44.25
N GLY A 345 30.06 -18.90 43.97
CA GLY A 345 30.68 -19.70 42.93
C GLY A 345 32.18 -19.54 43.02
N GLU A 346 32.87 -19.88 41.94
CA GLU A 346 34.33 -19.83 41.93
C GLU A 346 34.78 -19.08 40.69
N ILE A 347 35.75 -18.18 40.85
CA ILE A 347 36.34 -17.45 39.72
C ILE A 347 37.83 -17.76 39.60
N GLU A 348 38.33 -17.66 38.37
CA GLU A 348 39.77 -17.72 38.11
C GLU A 348 40.48 -16.46 38.68
N PRO A 349 41.68 -16.61 39.27
CA PRO A 349 42.43 -15.49 39.81
C PRO A 349 42.88 -14.50 38.73
N SER A 350 42.83 -13.20 39.04
CA SER A 350 43.29 -12.09 38.18
C SER A 350 42.57 -12.01 36.82
N VAL A 351 41.30 -12.41 36.79
CA VAL A 351 40.41 -12.22 35.65
C VAL A 351 39.36 -11.17 35.98
N PHE A 352 39.20 -10.19 35.09
CA PHE A 352 38.18 -9.16 35.19
C PHE A 352 36.89 -9.65 34.53
N TYR A 353 35.82 -9.79 35.32
CA TYR A 353 34.48 -10.11 34.83
C TYR A 353 33.52 -8.95 35.05
N THR A 354 32.50 -8.87 34.21
CA THR A 354 31.33 -8.01 34.39
C THR A 354 30.09 -8.85 34.58
N ALA A 355 29.40 -8.59 35.68
CA ALA A 355 28.18 -9.24 36.07
C ALA A 355 26.99 -8.71 35.27
N SER A 356 26.15 -9.65 34.86
CA SER A 356 24.80 -9.43 34.36
C SER A 356 23.86 -10.40 35.07
N LEU A 357 22.55 -10.18 34.94
CA LEU A 357 21.56 -11.05 35.55
C LEU A 357 20.87 -11.88 34.47
N TYR A 358 20.60 -13.16 34.78
CA TYR A 358 19.88 -14.07 33.90
C TYR A 358 18.62 -14.58 34.59
N ASP A 359 17.50 -14.56 33.87
CA ASP A 359 16.15 -14.96 34.31
C ASP A 359 15.57 -14.12 35.47
N ILE A 360 16.17 -12.95 35.72
CA ILE A 360 15.65 -11.87 36.59
C ILE A 360 15.87 -10.49 35.96
N ASN A 361 15.69 -10.41 34.64
CA ASN A 361 16.01 -9.26 33.79
C ASN A 361 15.15 -8.00 34.09
N ASP A 362 14.18 -8.13 34.98
CA ASP A 362 13.43 -7.03 35.60
C ASP A 362 14.25 -6.20 36.57
N TYR A 363 15.45 -6.66 36.92
CA TYR A 363 16.39 -5.94 37.74
C TYR A 363 17.65 -5.64 36.93
N GLU A 364 18.32 -4.54 37.28
CA GLU A 364 19.63 -4.20 36.74
C GLU A 364 20.62 -4.01 37.89
N ILE A 365 21.89 -4.36 37.66
CA ILE A 365 22.96 -4.15 38.64
C ILE A 365 23.32 -2.66 38.62
N THR A 366 23.10 -1.98 39.73
CA THR A 366 23.33 -0.53 39.86
C THR A 366 24.66 -0.18 40.50
N SER A 367 25.32 -1.14 41.14
CA SER A 367 26.67 -0.97 41.69
C SER A 367 27.45 -2.29 41.64
N ASP A 368 28.79 -2.18 41.62
CA ASP A 368 29.70 -3.28 41.88
C ASP A 368 29.61 -4.46 40.90
N SER A 369 29.24 -4.18 39.64
CA SER A 369 29.14 -5.17 38.58
C SER A 369 30.47 -5.76 38.12
N SER A 370 31.62 -5.20 38.52
CA SER A 370 32.93 -5.70 38.14
C SER A 370 33.53 -6.66 39.16
N PHE A 371 34.16 -7.75 38.71
CA PHE A 371 34.71 -8.80 39.56
C PHE A 371 36.14 -9.10 39.18
N GLU A 372 37.06 -9.00 40.14
CA GLU A 372 38.45 -9.41 40.00
C GLU A 372 39.00 -9.74 41.40
N GLY A 373 39.73 -10.85 41.52
CA GLY A 373 40.44 -11.17 42.76
C GLY A 373 41.45 -12.29 42.58
N SER A 374 42.33 -12.49 43.56
CA SER A 374 43.41 -13.48 43.54
C SER A 374 43.41 -14.41 44.76
N SER A 375 42.37 -14.32 45.58
CA SER A 375 42.07 -15.17 46.75
C SER A 375 40.56 -15.11 47.02
N SER A 376 40.02 -15.90 47.96
CA SER A 376 38.59 -15.85 48.29
C SER A 376 38.18 -14.47 48.79
N PHE A 377 37.09 -13.92 48.25
CA PHE A 377 36.53 -12.64 48.71
C PHE A 377 35.01 -12.62 48.65
N GLU A 378 34.43 -11.76 49.48
CA GLU A 378 33.01 -11.45 49.45
C GLU A 378 32.79 -10.11 48.76
N LYS A 379 31.85 -10.04 47.83
CA LYS A 379 31.49 -8.78 47.15
C LYS A 379 29.99 -8.67 47.01
N ASP A 380 29.38 -7.69 47.65
CA ASP A 380 27.94 -7.51 47.49
C ASP A 380 27.64 -6.81 46.15
N ILE A 381 26.51 -7.15 45.54
CA ILE A 381 25.98 -6.40 44.40
C ILE A 381 24.65 -5.76 44.79
N THR A 382 24.44 -4.54 44.30
CA THR A 382 23.16 -3.85 44.46
C THR A 382 22.43 -3.91 43.14
N VAL A 383 21.16 -4.32 43.20
CA VAL A 383 20.25 -4.30 42.06
C VAL A 383 19.13 -3.28 42.30
N ALA A 384 18.58 -2.73 41.22
CA ALA A 384 17.35 -1.96 41.29
C ALA A 384 16.35 -2.53 40.29
N ALA A 385 15.06 -2.48 40.65
CA ALA A 385 14.00 -2.84 39.72
C ALA A 385 14.01 -1.88 38.54
N ARG A 386 14.06 -2.43 37.33
CA ARG A 386 13.75 -1.68 36.12
C ARG A 386 12.32 -1.18 36.21
N LYS A 387 12.10 -0.01 35.65
CA LYS A 387 10.77 0.57 35.62
C LYS A 387 9.86 -0.24 34.70
N THR A 388 8.76 -0.73 35.26
CA THR A 388 7.67 -1.39 34.54
C THR A 388 6.52 -0.40 34.31
N TYR A 389 5.62 -0.77 33.40
CA TYR A 389 4.43 -0.03 33.03
C TYR A 389 3.24 -0.97 32.96
N ASP A 390 2.09 -0.52 33.45
CA ASP A 390 0.85 -1.29 33.38
C ASP A 390 0.46 -1.53 31.92
N VAL A 391 0.25 -2.79 31.57
CA VAL A 391 -0.29 -3.20 30.28
C VAL A 391 -1.57 -3.97 30.52
N SER A 392 -2.65 -3.57 29.87
CA SER A 392 -3.96 -4.21 30.05
C SER A 392 -4.82 -4.15 28.80
N GLY A 393 -5.87 -4.96 28.79
CA GLY A 393 -6.85 -4.95 27.70
C GLY A 393 -7.80 -6.12 27.78
N LYS A 394 -8.53 -6.35 26.69
CA LYS A 394 -9.51 -7.44 26.55
C LYS A 394 -9.12 -8.40 25.44
N PHE A 395 -9.47 -9.67 25.60
CA PHE A 395 -9.52 -10.63 24.51
C PHE A 395 -10.79 -10.41 23.69
N PHE A 396 -10.67 -10.38 22.37
CA PHE A 396 -11.79 -10.41 21.43
C PHE A 396 -11.45 -11.29 20.20
N GLY A 397 -12.40 -11.50 19.28
CA GLY A 397 -12.22 -12.40 18.13
C GLY A 397 -12.82 -13.79 18.36
N GLU A 398 -12.12 -14.84 17.96
CA GLU A 398 -12.59 -16.23 17.98
C GLU A 398 -12.52 -16.86 19.38
N ILE A 399 -13.40 -16.39 20.27
CA ILE A 399 -13.43 -16.77 21.68
C ILE A 399 -14.65 -17.66 21.97
N LYS A 400 -14.52 -18.95 21.68
CA LYS A 400 -15.48 -19.98 22.14
C LYS A 400 -15.04 -20.61 23.46
N GLU A 401 -13.76 -20.51 23.77
CA GLU A 401 -13.15 -20.94 25.03
C GLU A 401 -12.43 -19.75 25.67
N PHE A 402 -12.60 -19.57 26.97
CA PHE A 402 -11.95 -18.49 27.69
C PHE A 402 -10.44 -18.76 27.81
N PRO A 403 -9.57 -17.79 27.48
CA PRO A 403 -8.16 -17.84 27.80
C PRO A 403 -7.95 -18.09 29.29
N LYS A 404 -7.11 -19.08 29.64
CA LYS A 404 -6.77 -19.39 31.04
C LYS A 404 -5.48 -18.73 31.49
N SER A 405 -4.60 -18.42 30.54
CA SER A 405 -3.28 -17.82 30.75
C SER A 405 -2.90 -17.01 29.53
N VAL A 406 -2.02 -16.04 29.72
CA VAL A 406 -1.39 -15.27 28.65
C VAL A 406 0.03 -14.97 29.06
N GLN A 407 0.94 -15.05 28.10
CA GLN A 407 2.36 -14.79 28.28
C GLN A 407 2.82 -13.68 27.34
N PHE A 408 3.79 -12.90 27.78
CA PHE A 408 4.40 -11.83 27.00
C PHE A 408 5.89 -12.08 26.92
N LYS A 409 6.38 -12.47 25.75
CA LYS A 409 7.79 -12.77 25.51
C LYS A 409 8.47 -11.54 24.93
N ASN A 410 9.42 -10.97 25.67
CA ASN A 410 10.21 -9.86 25.18
C ASN A 410 11.07 -10.33 23.99
N ILE A 411 11.02 -9.61 22.87
CA ILE A 411 11.73 -10.00 21.64
C ILE A 411 13.25 -9.84 21.78
N ALA A 412 13.72 -8.85 22.55
CA ALA A 412 15.14 -8.51 22.62
C ALA A 412 15.98 -9.51 23.43
N ASP A 413 15.42 -10.07 24.50
CA ASP A 413 16.14 -10.99 25.38
C ASP A 413 15.39 -12.29 25.73
N GLY A 414 14.20 -12.50 25.17
CA GLY A 414 13.40 -13.70 25.36
C GLY A 414 12.69 -13.80 26.73
N TYR A 415 12.77 -12.79 27.59
CA TYR A 415 12.18 -12.85 28.94
C TYR A 415 10.64 -12.94 28.88
N ILE A 416 10.05 -13.87 29.64
CA ILE A 416 8.61 -14.16 29.61
C ILE A 416 7.92 -13.66 30.88
N TYR A 417 6.90 -12.81 30.70
CA TYR A 417 5.99 -12.35 31.74
C TYR A 417 4.67 -13.12 31.68
N ASP A 418 4.19 -13.62 32.81
CA ASP A 418 2.85 -14.18 32.94
C ASP A 418 1.84 -13.07 33.24
N GLY A 419 0.86 -12.89 32.36
CA GLY A 419 -0.24 -11.96 32.59
C GLY A 419 -1.35 -12.57 33.43
N ARG A 420 -2.01 -11.72 34.22
CA ARG A 420 -3.24 -12.09 34.94
C ARG A 420 -4.40 -12.08 33.96
N VAL A 421 -5.19 -13.15 33.94
CA VAL A 421 -6.43 -13.22 33.15
C VAL A 421 -7.63 -13.20 34.10
N SER A 422 -8.59 -12.31 33.83
CA SER A 422 -9.88 -12.25 34.54
C SER A 422 -11.03 -12.18 33.53
N THR A 423 -11.70 -13.31 33.34
CA THR A 423 -12.74 -13.49 32.32
C THR A 423 -12.19 -13.23 30.91
N LEU A 424 -12.49 -12.07 30.31
CA LEU A 424 -11.98 -11.63 29.01
C LEU A 424 -10.96 -10.50 29.13
N ASN A 425 -10.53 -10.14 30.33
CA ASN A 425 -9.53 -9.08 30.51
C ASN A 425 -8.18 -9.70 30.84
N TYR A 426 -7.10 -9.02 30.46
CA TYR A 426 -5.76 -9.32 30.92
C TYR A 426 -5.10 -8.08 31.53
N SER A 427 -4.14 -8.31 32.40
CA SER A 427 -3.25 -7.28 32.93
C SER A 427 -1.87 -7.85 33.24
N VAL A 428 -0.82 -7.11 32.92
CA VAL A 428 0.58 -7.45 33.19
C VAL A 428 1.38 -6.17 33.37
N GLU A 429 2.45 -6.18 34.15
CA GLU A 429 3.42 -5.08 34.20
C GLU A 429 4.63 -5.45 33.35
N LEU A 430 4.96 -4.63 32.36
CA LEU A 430 6.06 -4.90 31.42
C LEU A 430 7.07 -3.74 31.45
N ARG A 431 8.36 -4.05 31.30
CA ARG A 431 9.40 -3.03 31.07
C ARG A 431 9.31 -2.47 29.63
N GLU A 432 10.03 -1.38 29.38
CA GLU A 432 10.17 -0.84 28.01
C GLU A 432 10.69 -1.91 27.04
N GLY A 433 10.04 -2.05 25.88
CA GLY A 433 10.39 -3.08 24.91
C GLY A 433 9.22 -3.53 24.04
N VAL A 434 9.51 -4.52 23.19
CA VAL A 434 8.54 -5.15 22.29
C VAL A 434 8.31 -6.58 22.75
N TYR A 435 7.04 -6.98 22.80
CA TYR A 435 6.60 -8.26 23.33
C TYR A 435 5.73 -9.00 22.32
N GLU A 436 6.08 -10.26 22.05
CA GLU A 436 5.18 -11.23 21.44
C GLU A 436 4.16 -11.68 22.48
N VAL A 437 2.87 -11.64 22.13
CA VAL A 437 1.79 -12.14 22.99
C VAL A 437 1.55 -13.61 22.67
N ILE A 438 1.67 -14.47 23.68
CA ILE A 438 1.49 -15.91 23.57
C ILE A 438 0.29 -16.30 24.43
N CYS A 439 -0.82 -16.61 23.77
CA CYS A 439 -2.03 -17.15 24.39
C CYS A 439 -2.70 -18.11 23.42
N GLU A 440 -3.02 -19.31 23.91
CA GLU A 440 -3.63 -20.36 23.12
C GLU A 440 -4.80 -21.03 23.84
N THR A 441 -5.80 -21.42 23.06
CA THR A 441 -6.93 -22.28 23.43
C THR A 441 -6.92 -23.54 22.57
N SER A 442 -7.93 -24.41 22.66
CA SER A 442 -8.01 -25.59 21.79
C SER A 442 -8.20 -25.23 20.32
N ILE A 443 -8.82 -24.07 20.02
CA ILE A 443 -9.19 -23.65 18.66
C ILE A 443 -8.52 -22.37 18.17
N ALA A 444 -8.02 -21.51 19.06
CA ALA A 444 -7.52 -20.18 18.72
C ALA A 444 -6.17 -19.87 19.39
N ARG A 445 -5.41 -18.97 18.79
CA ARG A 445 -4.10 -18.47 19.24
C ARG A 445 -3.98 -16.96 19.01
N THR A 446 -3.00 -16.35 19.64
CA THR A 446 -2.60 -14.96 19.38
C THR A 446 -1.49 -14.91 18.33
N VAL A 447 -1.42 -13.80 17.61
CA VAL A 447 -0.30 -13.44 16.71
C VAL A 447 0.08 -11.96 16.88
N ASN A 448 -0.26 -11.38 18.03
CA ASN A 448 -0.12 -9.95 18.29
C ASN A 448 1.16 -9.61 19.04
N HIS A 449 1.55 -8.34 18.93
CA HIS A 449 2.65 -7.73 19.64
C HIS A 449 2.16 -6.57 20.52
N ILE A 450 2.90 -6.30 21.60
CA ILE A 450 2.73 -5.12 22.44
C ILE A 450 4.04 -4.35 22.46
N VAL A 451 3.96 -3.04 22.22
CA VAL A 451 5.08 -2.11 22.32
C VAL A 451 4.85 -1.23 23.55
N VAL A 452 5.83 -1.21 24.45
CA VAL A 452 5.80 -0.43 25.69
C VAL A 452 6.83 0.68 25.62
N GLU A 453 6.39 1.94 25.54
CA GLU A 453 7.23 3.13 25.44
C GLU A 453 6.99 4.10 26.59
N LYS A 454 7.68 3.88 27.71
CA LYS A 454 7.73 4.80 28.86
C LYS A 454 6.38 5.23 29.47
N ALA A 455 5.29 4.51 29.19
CA ALA A 455 3.94 4.79 29.67
C ALA A 455 3.09 3.51 29.72
N PRO A 456 2.02 3.48 30.55
CA PRO A 456 1.03 2.41 30.52
C PRO A 456 0.41 2.20 29.13
N VAL A 457 0.14 0.94 28.78
CA VAL A 457 -0.43 0.54 27.48
C VAL A 457 -1.79 -0.11 27.69
N ILE A 458 -2.80 0.33 26.93
CA ILE A 458 -4.08 -0.36 26.84
C ILE A 458 -4.22 -0.86 25.40
N LYS A 459 -4.14 -2.18 25.19
CA LYS A 459 -4.28 -2.82 23.87
C LYS A 459 -5.10 -4.10 24.01
N ASP A 460 -6.19 -4.23 23.27
CA ASP A 460 -6.93 -5.48 23.24
C ASP A 460 -6.11 -6.56 22.49
N ILE A 461 -6.36 -7.84 22.79
CA ILE A 461 -5.68 -8.98 22.17
C ILE A 461 -6.70 -9.70 21.28
N LYS A 462 -6.36 -9.87 20.00
CA LYS A 462 -7.20 -10.61 19.05
C LYS A 462 -6.85 -12.10 19.13
N MET A 463 -7.86 -12.93 19.33
CA MET A 463 -7.76 -14.39 19.25
C MET A 463 -8.17 -14.84 17.85
N SER A 464 -7.30 -15.57 17.17
CA SER A 464 -7.49 -16.02 15.78
C SER A 464 -7.40 -17.55 15.70
N LEU A 465 -8.14 -18.17 14.78
CA LEU A 465 -8.18 -19.64 14.70
C LEU A 465 -6.79 -20.23 14.40
N LYS A 466 -6.46 -21.36 15.03
CA LYS A 466 -5.17 -22.06 14.84
C LYS A 466 -5.01 -22.63 13.42
N GLN A 467 -6.12 -22.99 12.78
CA GLN A 467 -6.21 -23.47 11.41
C GLN A 467 -7.60 -23.16 10.86
N ASP A 468 -7.67 -22.81 9.57
CA ASP A 468 -8.91 -22.76 8.81
C ASP A 468 -9.47 -24.19 8.63
N THR A 469 -10.13 -24.71 9.67
CA THR A 469 -10.96 -25.90 9.50
C THR A 469 -12.22 -25.48 8.74
N ILE A 470 -12.16 -25.59 7.42
CA ILE A 470 -13.32 -25.43 6.54
C ILE A 470 -14.33 -26.48 6.97
N ARG A 471 -15.36 -26.06 7.71
CA ARG A 471 -16.45 -26.94 8.11
C ARG A 471 -17.32 -27.20 6.88
N PRO A 472 -17.55 -28.46 6.47
CA PRO A 472 -18.41 -28.74 5.34
C PRO A 472 -19.79 -28.12 5.52
N LEU A 473 -20.24 -27.37 4.51
CA LEU A 473 -21.59 -26.82 4.46
C LEU A 473 -22.45 -27.61 3.47
N PRO A 474 -23.75 -27.77 3.73
CA PRO A 474 -24.65 -28.39 2.76
C PRO A 474 -24.66 -27.56 1.46
N PRO A 475 -24.68 -28.22 0.28
CA PRO A 475 -24.61 -27.53 -0.99
C PRO A 475 -25.82 -26.61 -1.18
N LYS A 476 -25.56 -25.37 -1.64
CA LYS A 476 -26.58 -24.40 -2.03
C LYS A 476 -26.27 -23.86 -3.43
N LYS A 477 -27.33 -23.55 -4.17
CA LYS A 477 -27.22 -22.93 -5.50
C LYS A 477 -26.99 -21.44 -5.47
N GLU A 478 -27.50 -20.78 -4.44
CA GLU A 478 -27.41 -19.33 -4.32
C GLU A 478 -26.97 -18.92 -2.91
N LEU A 479 -26.07 -17.93 -2.86
CA LEU A 479 -25.65 -17.22 -1.65
C LEU A 479 -25.93 -15.72 -1.86
N TRP A 480 -26.26 -15.00 -0.79
CA TRP A 480 -26.64 -13.58 -0.88
C TRP A 480 -25.72 -12.71 -0.04
N VAL A 481 -25.22 -11.61 -0.61
CA VAL A 481 -24.31 -10.66 0.03
C VAL A 481 -24.95 -9.26 0.09
N GLY A 482 -24.95 -8.62 1.27
CA GLY A 482 -25.40 -7.23 1.38
C GLY A 482 -25.94 -6.74 2.74
N PRO A 483 -25.88 -5.41 3.00
CA PRO A 483 -26.06 -4.78 4.32
C PRO A 483 -27.48 -4.78 4.91
N LYS A 484 -28.51 -5.22 4.18
CA LYS A 484 -29.92 -5.12 4.64
C LYS A 484 -30.77 -6.39 4.52
N ARG A 485 -30.18 -7.53 4.11
CA ARG A 485 -30.84 -8.86 4.01
C ARG A 485 -29.94 -10.00 3.47
N GLY A 486 -28.64 -9.78 3.25
CA GLY A 486 -27.74 -10.81 2.75
C GLY A 486 -27.44 -11.88 3.79
N GLN A 487 -27.26 -13.13 3.35
CA GLN A 487 -26.78 -14.22 4.20
C GLN A 487 -25.35 -13.93 4.72
N TYR A 488 -24.55 -13.20 3.94
CA TYR A 488 -23.17 -12.83 4.28
C TYR A 488 -22.99 -11.31 4.20
N PRO A 489 -22.20 -10.71 5.12
CA PRO A 489 -21.89 -9.28 5.11
C PRO A 489 -20.85 -8.89 4.05
N SER A 490 -20.04 -9.83 3.56
CA SER A 490 -18.99 -9.60 2.56
C SER A 490 -18.97 -10.66 1.44
N VAL A 491 -18.40 -10.30 0.29
CA VAL A 491 -18.21 -11.24 -0.84
C VAL A 491 -17.19 -12.33 -0.47
N ALA A 492 -16.13 -11.98 0.26
CA ALA A 492 -15.10 -12.91 0.71
C ALA A 492 -15.69 -14.02 1.60
N GLU A 493 -16.58 -13.68 2.53
CA GLU A 493 -17.27 -14.67 3.38
C GLU A 493 -18.19 -15.58 2.57
N ALA A 494 -18.89 -15.06 1.56
CA ALA A 494 -19.70 -15.89 0.68
C ALA A 494 -18.84 -16.84 -0.16
N VAL A 495 -17.67 -16.41 -0.62
CA VAL A 495 -16.70 -17.28 -1.33
C VAL A 495 -16.15 -18.35 -0.39
N ALA A 496 -15.78 -18.01 0.85
CA ALA A 496 -15.35 -18.97 1.86
C ALA A 496 -16.44 -20.01 2.16
N ALA A 497 -17.71 -19.59 2.24
CA ALA A 497 -18.82 -20.50 2.39
C ALA A 497 -19.06 -21.38 1.15
N ALA A 498 -18.89 -20.83 -0.05
CA ALA A 498 -18.96 -21.61 -1.29
C ALA A 498 -17.85 -22.66 -1.36
N LYS A 499 -16.63 -22.31 -0.94
CA LYS A 499 -15.51 -23.25 -0.77
C LYS A 499 -15.85 -24.38 0.20
N ALA A 500 -16.52 -24.06 1.31
CA ALA A 500 -17.00 -25.05 2.26
C ALA A 500 -18.10 -25.99 1.71
N MET A 501 -18.79 -25.59 0.63
CA MET A 501 -19.75 -26.43 -0.09
C MET A 501 -19.10 -27.30 -1.18
N ASN A 502 -17.84 -27.00 -1.53
CA ASN A 502 -16.98 -27.77 -2.44
C ASN A 502 -17.64 -28.14 -3.79
N PRO A 503 -18.03 -27.15 -4.62
CA PRO A 503 -18.55 -27.42 -5.96
C PRO A 503 -17.46 -28.07 -6.84
N LEU A 504 -17.78 -29.18 -7.51
CA LEU A 504 -16.80 -29.98 -8.28
C LEU A 504 -17.05 -29.99 -9.79
N GLN A 505 -18.21 -29.53 -10.24
CA GLN A 505 -18.61 -29.52 -11.65
C GLN A 505 -19.69 -28.47 -11.92
N GLU A 506 -19.97 -28.19 -13.20
CA GLU A 506 -20.94 -27.17 -13.63
C GLU A 506 -22.32 -27.32 -12.97
N ARG A 507 -22.82 -28.56 -12.84
CA ARG A 507 -24.10 -28.84 -12.17
C ARG A 507 -24.10 -28.50 -10.68
N ASP A 508 -22.94 -28.26 -10.06
CA ASP A 508 -22.75 -27.92 -8.66
C ASP A 508 -22.51 -26.41 -8.46
N ARG A 509 -22.43 -25.63 -9.55
CA ARG A 509 -22.18 -24.18 -9.55
C ARG A 509 -22.99 -23.44 -8.49
N ILE A 510 -22.32 -22.47 -7.86
CA ILE A 510 -22.86 -21.62 -6.81
C ILE A 510 -22.85 -20.17 -7.32
N THR A 511 -24.03 -19.54 -7.32
CA THR A 511 -24.20 -18.13 -7.66
C THR A 511 -24.23 -17.28 -6.40
N ILE A 512 -23.29 -16.35 -6.28
CA ILE A 512 -23.24 -15.34 -5.22
C ILE A 512 -23.92 -14.08 -5.75
N MET A 513 -25.14 -13.85 -5.27
CA MET A 513 -25.96 -12.67 -5.55
C MET A 513 -25.49 -11.50 -4.67
N ILE A 514 -24.97 -10.45 -5.29
CA ILE A 514 -24.39 -9.30 -4.60
C ILE A 514 -25.31 -8.09 -4.76
N THR A 515 -25.81 -7.56 -3.64
CA THR A 515 -26.64 -6.34 -3.68
C THR A 515 -25.80 -5.10 -3.99
N PRO A 516 -26.37 -4.06 -4.64
CA PRO A 516 -25.65 -2.83 -4.98
C PRO A 516 -24.94 -2.18 -3.79
N GLY A 517 -23.73 -1.68 -4.03
CA GLY A 517 -22.87 -1.08 -3.01
C GLY A 517 -21.37 -1.20 -3.34
N VAL A 518 -20.56 -0.55 -2.51
CA VAL A 518 -19.09 -0.61 -2.58
C VAL A 518 -18.58 -1.55 -1.49
N TYR A 519 -17.83 -2.57 -1.90
CA TYR A 519 -17.24 -3.60 -1.05
C TYR A 519 -15.72 -3.39 -1.01
N ARG A 520 -15.23 -2.87 0.12
CA ARG A 520 -13.82 -2.48 0.33
C ARG A 520 -12.99 -3.60 0.94
N ASN A 521 -12.80 -4.70 0.21
CA ASN A 521 -12.01 -5.85 0.67
C ASN A 521 -11.22 -6.45 -0.50
N GLN A 522 -10.03 -6.97 -0.22
CA GLN A 522 -9.34 -7.85 -1.17
C GLN A 522 -10.11 -9.16 -1.32
N LEU A 523 -10.39 -9.58 -2.55
CA LEU A 523 -11.15 -10.80 -2.84
C LEU A 523 -10.25 -11.87 -3.45
N ILE A 524 -10.12 -13.01 -2.77
CA ILE A 524 -9.43 -14.19 -3.30
C ILE A 524 -10.47 -15.29 -3.56
N VAL A 525 -10.56 -15.74 -4.81
CA VAL A 525 -11.43 -16.84 -5.23
C VAL A 525 -10.57 -18.06 -5.52
N ASP A 526 -10.73 -19.10 -4.72
CA ASP A 526 -9.93 -20.32 -4.76
C ASP A 526 -10.78 -21.59 -4.78
N VAL A 527 -12.00 -21.46 -5.29
CA VAL A 527 -13.00 -22.51 -5.45
C VAL A 527 -13.58 -22.42 -6.88
N PRO A 528 -13.71 -23.54 -7.61
CA PRO A 528 -14.23 -23.53 -8.98
C PRO A 528 -15.76 -23.36 -9.04
N TYR A 529 -16.30 -23.15 -10.24
CA TYR A 529 -17.74 -23.08 -10.51
C TYR A 529 -18.49 -22.04 -9.66
N ILE A 530 -17.89 -20.86 -9.50
CA ILE A 530 -18.51 -19.71 -8.82
C ILE A 530 -19.02 -18.72 -9.87
N THR A 531 -20.19 -18.14 -9.61
CA THR A 531 -20.69 -16.98 -10.33
C THR A 531 -20.87 -15.81 -9.37
N LEU A 532 -20.25 -14.66 -9.64
CA LEU A 532 -20.57 -13.40 -8.97
C LEU A 532 -21.61 -12.64 -9.81
N LYS A 533 -22.78 -12.34 -9.25
CA LYS A 533 -23.86 -11.70 -9.99
C LYS A 533 -24.40 -10.48 -9.27
N ASN A 534 -24.48 -9.36 -9.97
CA ASN A 534 -25.18 -8.18 -9.48
C ASN A 534 -26.68 -8.49 -9.34
N ALA A 535 -27.19 -8.35 -8.12
CA ALA A 535 -28.59 -8.65 -7.80
C ALA A 535 -29.58 -7.57 -8.31
N ASP A 536 -29.09 -6.37 -8.66
CA ASP A 536 -29.87 -5.30 -9.28
C ASP A 536 -29.01 -4.60 -10.35
N PRO A 537 -29.11 -5.02 -11.63
CA PRO A 537 -28.25 -4.51 -12.71
C PRO A 537 -28.47 -3.03 -13.03
N THR A 538 -29.47 -2.37 -12.42
CA THR A 538 -29.68 -0.92 -12.59
C THR A 538 -28.77 -0.08 -11.71
N LYS A 539 -28.05 -0.70 -10.76
CA LYS A 539 -27.17 -0.04 -9.80
C LYS A 539 -25.82 -0.73 -9.72
N GLU A 540 -24.81 0.01 -9.30
CA GLU A 540 -23.45 -0.50 -9.27
C GLU A 540 -23.21 -1.47 -8.10
N VAL A 541 -22.52 -2.57 -8.39
CA VAL A 541 -21.78 -3.38 -7.42
C VAL A 541 -20.30 -3.18 -7.71
N LYS A 542 -19.55 -2.66 -6.74
CA LYS A 542 -18.13 -2.39 -6.86
C LYS A 542 -17.32 -3.15 -5.80
N ILE A 543 -16.31 -3.89 -6.22
CA ILE A 543 -15.31 -4.55 -5.37
C ILE A 543 -14.00 -3.81 -5.57
N THR A 544 -13.43 -3.26 -4.49
CA THR A 544 -12.26 -2.37 -4.58
C THR A 544 -11.24 -2.61 -3.46
N TRP A 545 -9.96 -2.42 -3.78
CA TRP A 545 -8.84 -2.55 -2.84
C TRP A 545 -7.68 -1.60 -3.16
N TYR A 546 -6.84 -1.31 -2.16
CA TYR A 546 -5.86 -0.22 -2.20
C TYR A 546 -4.39 -0.65 -2.35
N TYR A 547 -4.08 -1.92 -2.58
CA TYR A 547 -2.69 -2.37 -2.66
C TYR A 547 -2.00 -2.01 -3.97
N GLY A 548 -0.72 -1.64 -3.88
CA GLY A 548 0.19 -1.41 -5.03
C GLY A 548 1.61 -1.87 -4.69
N ILE A 549 2.32 -2.46 -5.65
CA ILE A 549 3.56 -3.25 -5.40
C ILE A 549 4.81 -2.43 -5.06
N GLY A 550 4.82 -1.12 -5.28
CA GLY A 550 5.91 -0.23 -4.84
C GLY A 550 5.76 0.26 -3.38
N TYR A 551 4.95 -0.43 -2.58
CA TYR A 551 4.57 0.01 -1.23
C TYR A 551 4.45 -1.15 -0.25
N LYS A 552 4.68 -0.84 1.03
CA LYS A 552 4.47 -1.74 2.17
C LYS A 552 3.25 -1.35 2.99
N TYR A 553 2.62 -2.35 3.60
CA TYR A 553 1.41 -2.22 4.40
C TYR A 553 1.50 -3.10 5.64
N TYR A 554 0.90 -2.67 6.76
CA TYR A 554 0.84 -3.49 7.98
C TYR A 554 0.00 -4.76 7.77
N SER A 555 -1.06 -4.66 6.98
CA SER A 555 -1.99 -5.78 6.75
C SER A 555 -1.51 -6.79 5.71
N ALA A 556 -0.36 -6.58 5.06
CA ALA A 556 0.20 -7.55 4.13
C ALA A 556 0.88 -8.71 4.89
N ASP A 557 0.56 -9.95 4.53
CA ASP A 557 1.25 -11.14 5.01
C ASP A 557 2.56 -11.42 4.26
N GLU A 558 3.24 -12.51 4.64
CA GLU A 558 4.49 -12.95 3.99
C GLU A 558 4.32 -13.31 2.50
N ASN A 559 3.08 -13.60 2.08
CA ASN A 559 2.73 -13.91 0.71
C ASN A 559 2.18 -12.67 -0.03
N GLY A 560 2.19 -11.50 0.63
CA GLY A 560 1.75 -10.23 0.10
C GLY A 560 0.23 -10.09 -0.09
N TRP A 561 -0.56 -10.87 0.65
CA TRP A 561 -2.03 -10.79 0.67
C TRP A 561 -2.53 -10.15 1.97
N TYR A 562 -3.76 -9.65 1.95
CA TYR A 562 -4.39 -9.09 3.14
C TYR A 562 -4.56 -10.15 4.23
N ASN A 563 -4.12 -9.80 5.44
CA ASN A 563 -4.29 -10.60 6.65
C ASN A 563 -4.85 -9.73 7.77
N GLU A 564 -6.05 -10.10 8.24
CA GLU A 564 -6.78 -9.35 9.25
C GLU A 564 -6.09 -9.31 10.62
N ASP A 565 -5.22 -10.27 10.94
CA ASP A 565 -4.48 -10.29 12.19
C ASP A 565 -3.34 -9.29 12.17
N LEU A 566 -2.60 -9.24 11.05
CA LEU A 566 -1.53 -8.25 10.84
C LEU A 566 -2.09 -6.83 10.72
N ALA A 567 -3.26 -6.67 10.07
CA ALA A 567 -3.98 -5.40 9.99
C ALA A 567 -4.34 -4.84 11.38
N TYR A 568 -4.66 -5.73 12.32
CA TYR A 568 -4.91 -5.36 13.71
C TYR A 568 -3.62 -5.12 14.48
N ASP A 569 -2.63 -6.00 14.28
CA ASP A 569 -1.42 -5.99 15.07
C ASP A 569 -0.54 -4.76 14.81
N LYS A 570 -0.42 -4.37 13.53
CA LYS A 570 0.35 -3.22 13.04
C LYS A 570 1.80 -3.18 13.53
N PHE A 571 2.43 -4.36 13.60
CA PHE A 571 3.79 -4.48 14.10
C PHE A 571 4.84 -4.25 13.00
N ALA A 572 4.73 -4.94 11.87
CA ALA A 572 5.68 -4.85 10.77
C ALA A 572 4.95 -4.70 9.43
N LYS A 573 5.48 -3.85 8.55
CA LYS A 573 4.94 -3.65 7.19
C LYS A 573 5.63 -4.60 6.22
N LYS A 574 4.86 -5.13 5.26
CA LYS A 574 5.36 -6.03 4.21
C LYS A 574 4.91 -5.57 2.84
N THR A 575 5.63 -6.01 1.82
CA THR A 575 5.28 -5.81 0.42
C THR A 575 4.06 -6.64 0.04
N VAL A 576 3.37 -6.20 -1.00
CA VAL A 576 2.23 -6.91 -1.57
C VAL A 576 2.67 -7.72 -2.79
N ALA A 577 2.03 -8.84 -3.03
CA ALA A 577 2.35 -9.74 -4.14
C ALA A 577 1.40 -9.50 -5.31
N LYS A 578 1.74 -10.10 -6.48
CA LYS A 578 0.83 -10.22 -7.63
C LYS A 578 0.12 -8.89 -7.95
N TRP A 579 0.90 -7.83 -8.16
CA TRP A 579 0.40 -6.50 -8.53
C TRP A 579 -0.63 -5.91 -7.54
N GLY A 580 -0.63 -6.32 -6.28
CA GLY A 580 -1.56 -5.78 -5.27
C GLY A 580 -3.03 -6.07 -5.60
N GLY A 581 -3.31 -7.15 -6.32
CA GLY A 581 -4.62 -7.48 -6.87
C GLY A 581 -5.79 -7.25 -5.95
N ALA A 582 -6.74 -6.40 -6.35
CA ALA A 582 -7.99 -6.21 -5.61
C ALA A 582 -8.85 -7.47 -5.65
N THR A 583 -8.88 -8.17 -6.79
CA THR A 583 -9.50 -9.49 -6.93
C THR A 583 -8.54 -10.48 -7.58
N TYR A 584 -8.44 -11.69 -7.03
CA TYR A 584 -7.60 -12.76 -7.57
C TYR A 584 -8.39 -14.05 -7.74
N ILE A 585 -8.59 -14.45 -8.99
CA ILE A 585 -9.14 -15.75 -9.37
C ILE A 585 -7.98 -16.73 -9.51
N LYS A 586 -7.77 -17.57 -8.49
CA LYS A 586 -6.66 -18.54 -8.46
C LYS A 586 -6.84 -19.61 -9.54
N SER A 587 -5.74 -20.29 -9.87
CA SER A 587 -5.72 -21.40 -10.86
C SER A 587 -6.67 -22.56 -10.54
N VAL A 588 -6.98 -22.78 -9.27
CA VAL A 588 -7.96 -23.78 -8.82
C VAL A 588 -9.41 -23.36 -9.05
N ALA A 589 -9.69 -22.05 -9.24
CA ALA A 589 -11.02 -21.49 -9.43
C ALA A 589 -11.44 -21.52 -10.91
N LYS A 590 -11.52 -22.72 -11.48
CA LYS A 590 -11.94 -22.94 -12.88
C LYS A 590 -13.42 -22.57 -13.10
N ALA A 591 -13.76 -22.22 -14.34
CA ALA A 591 -15.12 -21.91 -14.78
C ALA A 591 -15.79 -20.79 -13.95
N PHE A 592 -15.01 -19.77 -13.58
CA PHE A 592 -15.50 -18.60 -12.85
C PHE A 592 -16.34 -17.69 -13.76
N HIS A 593 -17.52 -17.24 -13.30
CA HIS A 593 -18.33 -16.25 -14.02
C HIS A 593 -18.50 -14.97 -13.20
N ALA A 594 -18.56 -13.82 -13.87
CA ALA A 594 -19.06 -12.58 -13.28
C ALA A 594 -20.04 -11.85 -14.21
N GLU A 595 -21.10 -11.29 -13.63
CA GLU A 595 -22.17 -10.56 -14.33
C GLU A 595 -22.47 -9.23 -13.62
N GLY A 596 -22.25 -8.09 -14.29
CA GLY A 596 -22.62 -6.77 -13.78
C GLY A 596 -21.76 -6.25 -12.63
N ILE A 597 -20.51 -6.73 -12.48
CA ILE A 597 -19.62 -6.39 -11.38
C ILE A 597 -18.55 -5.39 -11.83
N THR A 598 -18.29 -4.37 -11.01
CA THR A 598 -17.14 -3.49 -11.14
C THR A 598 -16.01 -3.97 -10.25
N PHE A 599 -14.88 -4.33 -10.85
CA PHE A 599 -13.62 -4.61 -10.18
C PHE A 599 -12.73 -3.37 -10.30
N GLU A 600 -12.25 -2.85 -9.18
CA GLU A 600 -11.46 -1.62 -9.14
C GLU A 600 -10.23 -1.83 -8.26
N THR A 601 -9.11 -1.25 -8.65
CA THR A 601 -8.08 -0.88 -7.69
C THR A 601 -8.25 0.60 -7.32
N SER A 602 -8.48 0.89 -6.04
CA SER A 602 -8.53 2.29 -5.58
C SER A 602 -7.16 2.94 -5.62
N PHE A 603 -6.08 2.15 -5.57
CA PHE A 603 -4.71 2.64 -5.46
C PHE A 603 -4.35 3.70 -6.53
N ASN A 604 -4.79 3.53 -7.77
CA ASN A 604 -4.56 4.47 -8.87
C ASN A 604 -5.74 5.42 -9.15
N LYS A 605 -6.77 5.43 -8.29
CA LYS A 605 -8.00 6.19 -8.48
C LYS A 605 -8.21 7.24 -7.38
N TYR A 606 -8.03 6.85 -6.11
CA TYR A 606 -8.19 7.70 -4.94
C TYR A 606 -7.52 7.08 -3.71
N VAL A 607 -7.05 7.92 -2.78
CA VAL A 607 -6.51 7.46 -1.48
C VAL A 607 -7.66 7.16 -0.53
N THR A 608 -7.55 6.05 0.21
CA THR A 608 -8.58 5.64 1.19
C THR A 608 -8.12 5.84 2.64
N ASP A 609 -9.06 6.00 3.57
CA ASP A 609 -8.73 6.08 5.00
C ASP A 609 -8.11 4.78 5.50
N GLU A 610 -8.58 3.65 4.96
CA GLU A 610 -8.11 2.30 5.24
C GLU A 610 -6.64 2.15 4.87
N GLU A 611 -6.25 2.58 3.66
CA GLU A 611 -4.86 2.59 3.18
C GLU A 611 -3.93 3.40 4.10
N ILE A 612 -4.36 4.60 4.52
CA ILE A 612 -3.58 5.46 5.42
C ILE A 612 -3.50 4.84 6.82
N ALA A 613 -4.61 4.27 7.32
CA ALA A 613 -4.65 3.60 8.61
C ALA A 613 -3.78 2.33 8.63
N ASP A 614 -3.67 1.66 7.49
CA ASP A 614 -2.82 0.49 7.27
C ASP A 614 -1.33 0.84 7.09
N GLY A 615 -1.00 2.13 7.14
CA GLY A 615 0.36 2.62 7.21
C GLY A 615 1.12 2.48 5.89
N VAL A 616 0.46 2.69 4.75
CA VAL A 616 1.10 2.71 3.42
C VAL A 616 2.46 3.42 3.47
N GLU A 617 3.50 2.74 3.02
CA GLU A 617 4.86 3.23 3.03
C GLU A 617 5.52 2.94 1.69
N CYS A 618 6.16 3.95 1.12
CA CYS A 618 6.78 3.82 -0.19
C CYS A 618 8.04 2.98 -0.13
N GLU A 619 8.23 2.06 -1.07
CA GLU A 619 9.43 1.25 -1.23
C GLU A 619 9.85 1.21 -2.70
N GLY A 620 11.04 1.72 -3.01
CA GLY A 620 11.58 1.71 -4.38
C GLY A 620 10.84 2.65 -5.35
N PHE A 621 10.04 3.58 -4.84
CA PHE A 621 9.32 4.61 -5.59
C PHE A 621 9.33 5.92 -4.77
N ASP A 622 9.21 7.08 -5.42
CA ASP A 622 9.40 8.39 -4.77
C ASP A 622 8.09 9.11 -4.38
N PHE A 623 6.93 8.55 -4.74
CA PHE A 623 5.65 9.19 -4.46
C PHE A 623 5.11 8.82 -3.07
N VAL A 624 5.20 9.73 -2.11
CA VAL A 624 4.65 9.49 -0.78
C VAL A 624 3.13 9.68 -0.78
N ARG A 625 2.41 8.62 -0.44
CA ARG A 625 0.94 8.61 -0.39
C ARG A 625 0.43 9.17 0.95
N LYS A 626 -0.44 10.17 0.86
CA LYS A 626 -1.07 10.86 1.99
C LYS A 626 -2.55 11.09 1.66
N LEU A 627 -3.33 11.42 2.69
CA LEU A 627 -4.71 11.85 2.48
C LEU A 627 -4.71 13.07 1.52
N ASN A 628 -5.51 12.99 0.45
CA ASN A 628 -5.58 13.95 -0.67
C ASN A 628 -4.41 13.96 -1.67
N SER A 629 -3.47 12.99 -1.63
CA SER A 629 -2.48 12.84 -2.71
C SER A 629 -3.18 12.68 -4.07
N ASP A 630 -2.67 13.37 -5.10
CA ASP A 630 -3.15 13.17 -6.47
C ASP A 630 -2.57 11.90 -7.09
N VAL A 631 -3.22 10.79 -6.78
CA VAL A 631 -2.82 9.44 -7.24
C VAL A 631 -3.16 9.17 -8.70
N ARG A 632 -3.79 10.12 -9.40
CA ARG A 632 -4.05 10.05 -10.85
C ARG A 632 -3.00 10.79 -11.68
N SER A 633 -2.02 11.43 -11.02
CA SER A 633 -0.90 12.08 -11.69
C SER A 633 0.04 11.06 -12.33
N LYS A 634 0.79 11.47 -13.35
CA LYS A 634 1.78 10.58 -13.97
C LYS A 634 2.86 10.15 -12.99
N ALA A 635 3.26 11.04 -12.07
CA ALA A 635 4.29 10.78 -11.07
C ALA A 635 3.85 9.76 -10.00
N ALA A 636 2.54 9.61 -9.74
CA ALA A 636 2.01 8.65 -8.79
C ALA A 636 1.75 7.26 -9.38
N THR A 637 1.86 7.11 -10.71
CA THR A 637 1.47 5.90 -11.41
C THR A 637 2.40 4.74 -11.06
N GLU A 638 1.84 3.71 -10.46
CA GLU A 638 2.53 2.45 -10.18
C GLU A 638 1.55 1.27 -10.37
N ARG A 639 2.11 0.08 -10.58
CA ARG A 639 1.41 -1.16 -10.85
C ARG A 639 0.44 -1.51 -9.73
N SER A 640 -0.83 -1.62 -10.08
CA SER A 640 -1.89 -2.12 -9.20
C SER A 640 -3.03 -2.71 -10.02
N CYS A 641 -3.39 -3.95 -9.71
CA CYS A 641 -4.31 -4.73 -10.53
C CYS A 641 -5.72 -4.74 -9.96
N ALA A 642 -6.72 -4.47 -10.79
CA ALA A 642 -8.12 -4.59 -10.40
C ALA A 642 -8.54 -6.06 -10.32
N ILE A 643 -8.07 -6.88 -11.27
CA ILE A 643 -8.31 -8.32 -11.27
C ILE A 643 -7.18 -9.14 -11.89
N LEU A 644 -6.84 -10.24 -11.21
CA LEU A 644 -5.96 -11.28 -11.74
C LEU A 644 -6.74 -12.55 -12.02
N VAL A 645 -6.57 -13.09 -13.21
CA VAL A 645 -7.25 -14.32 -13.63
C VAL A 645 -6.22 -15.39 -13.94
N GLU A 646 -6.14 -16.42 -13.10
CA GLU A 646 -5.36 -17.63 -13.35
C GLU A 646 -6.24 -18.89 -13.44
N GLY A 647 -7.53 -18.78 -13.10
CA GLY A 647 -8.52 -19.84 -13.31
C GLY A 647 -8.86 -20.00 -14.79
N ASP A 648 -8.85 -21.24 -15.28
CA ASP A 648 -9.21 -21.55 -16.67
C ASP A 648 -10.72 -21.41 -16.91
N GLU A 649 -11.09 -21.06 -18.15
CA GLU A 649 -12.47 -20.87 -18.61
C GLU A 649 -13.24 -19.80 -17.83
N ALA A 650 -12.58 -18.67 -17.51
CA ALA A 650 -13.20 -17.54 -16.82
C ALA A 650 -14.02 -16.66 -17.77
N GLU A 651 -15.22 -16.24 -17.34
CA GLU A 651 -16.15 -15.46 -18.15
C GLU A 651 -16.67 -14.21 -17.45
N PHE A 652 -16.81 -13.11 -18.20
CA PHE A 652 -17.29 -11.84 -17.69
C PHE A 652 -18.31 -11.22 -18.65
N PHE A 653 -19.47 -10.85 -18.12
CA PHE A 653 -20.53 -10.17 -18.86
C PHE A 653 -20.87 -8.85 -18.19
N ASP A 654 -20.86 -7.74 -18.95
CA ASP A 654 -21.24 -6.41 -18.46
C ASP A 654 -20.47 -5.99 -17.19
N CYS A 655 -19.19 -6.39 -17.13
CA CYS A 655 -18.30 -6.09 -16.00
C CYS A 655 -17.42 -4.87 -16.31
N LYS A 656 -17.00 -4.15 -15.27
CA LYS A 656 -16.07 -3.03 -15.38
C LYS A 656 -14.75 -3.36 -14.66
N PHE A 657 -13.64 -2.93 -15.24
CA PHE A 657 -12.30 -3.14 -14.69
C PHE A 657 -11.56 -1.81 -14.67
N LEU A 658 -11.35 -1.26 -13.48
CA LEU A 658 -10.91 0.12 -13.28
C LEU A 658 -9.53 0.18 -12.62
N GLY A 659 -8.58 0.82 -13.28
CA GLY A 659 -7.22 1.00 -12.78
C GLY A 659 -6.44 2.05 -13.56
N SER A 660 -5.11 1.92 -13.57
CA SER A 660 -4.21 2.75 -14.40
C SER A 660 -3.12 1.87 -14.98
N GLN A 661 -2.10 1.51 -14.21
CA GLN A 661 -1.08 0.57 -14.65
C GLN A 661 -1.41 -0.85 -14.22
N ASP A 662 -1.38 -1.80 -15.16
CA ASP A 662 -1.57 -3.25 -14.93
C ASP A 662 -2.99 -3.60 -14.42
N THR A 663 -4.05 -3.01 -14.98
CA THR A 663 -5.46 -3.17 -14.52
C THR A 663 -5.99 -4.62 -14.56
N PHE A 664 -5.74 -5.37 -15.65
CA PHE A 664 -6.32 -6.69 -15.89
C PHE A 664 -5.25 -7.71 -16.29
N TYR A 665 -4.98 -8.68 -15.42
CA TYR A 665 -3.98 -9.73 -15.65
C TYR A 665 -4.59 -11.05 -16.14
N THR A 666 -3.95 -11.68 -17.14
CA THR A 666 -4.26 -13.05 -17.57
C THR A 666 -3.09 -14.01 -17.32
N GLY A 667 -3.40 -15.13 -16.68
CA GLY A 667 -2.45 -16.20 -16.39
C GLY A 667 -2.05 -17.00 -17.63
N SER A 668 -1.03 -17.83 -17.47
CA SER A 668 -0.53 -18.70 -18.54
C SER A 668 -1.44 -19.91 -18.78
N LYS A 669 -1.60 -20.29 -20.06
CA LYS A 669 -2.32 -21.49 -20.52
C LYS A 669 -3.79 -21.58 -20.10
N ILE A 670 -4.44 -20.44 -19.87
CA ILE A 670 -5.87 -20.35 -19.60
C ILE A 670 -6.64 -19.69 -20.74
N LYS A 671 -7.95 -19.96 -20.77
CA LYS A 671 -8.91 -19.32 -21.68
C LYS A 671 -9.81 -18.37 -20.90
N GLY A 672 -10.20 -17.28 -21.53
CA GLY A 672 -11.18 -16.36 -20.98
C GLY A 672 -12.04 -15.68 -22.03
N TYR A 673 -13.25 -15.26 -21.62
CA TYR A 673 -14.21 -14.61 -22.49
C TYR A 673 -14.86 -13.41 -21.79
N LEU A 674 -14.74 -12.23 -22.38
CA LEU A 674 -15.35 -11.00 -21.90
C LEU A 674 -16.33 -10.50 -22.96
N ARG A 675 -17.55 -10.13 -22.54
CA ARG A 675 -18.56 -9.56 -23.42
C ARG A 675 -19.22 -8.34 -22.80
N LYS A 676 -19.35 -7.25 -23.57
CA LYS A 676 -19.93 -5.97 -23.10
C LYS A 676 -19.22 -5.41 -21.87
N CYS A 677 -17.93 -5.70 -21.72
CA CYS A 677 -17.16 -5.22 -20.58
C CYS A 677 -16.53 -3.85 -20.86
N PHE A 678 -16.24 -3.13 -19.80
CA PHE A 678 -15.51 -1.87 -19.83
C PHE A 678 -14.16 -2.05 -19.12
N ILE A 679 -13.05 -1.79 -19.80
CA ILE A 679 -11.70 -1.88 -19.23
C ILE A 679 -11.04 -0.51 -19.33
N GLU A 680 -10.51 -0.01 -18.22
CA GLU A 680 -9.82 1.28 -18.14
C GLU A 680 -8.41 1.15 -17.57
N GLY A 681 -7.46 1.86 -18.20
CA GLY A 681 -6.12 2.05 -17.66
C GLY A 681 -5.27 2.93 -18.55
N ASN A 682 -3.96 2.93 -18.33
CA ASN A 682 -2.98 3.75 -19.04
C ASN A 682 -1.80 2.92 -19.52
N THR A 683 -1.10 2.24 -18.63
CA THR A 683 0.13 1.50 -18.93
C THR A 683 -0.13 0.01 -18.81
N ASP A 684 0.08 -0.75 -19.88
CA ASP A 684 0.02 -2.22 -19.91
C ASP A 684 -1.26 -2.80 -19.27
N PHE A 685 -2.38 -2.09 -19.41
CA PHE A 685 -3.52 -2.32 -18.53
C PHE A 685 -4.31 -3.60 -18.85
N ILE A 686 -3.99 -4.28 -19.94
CA ILE A 686 -4.36 -5.68 -20.22
C ILE A 686 -3.07 -6.47 -20.51
N PHE A 687 -2.65 -7.35 -19.61
CA PHE A 687 -1.32 -7.96 -19.70
C PHE A 687 -1.29 -9.42 -19.25
N GLY A 688 -0.26 -10.15 -19.68
CA GLY A 688 -0.08 -11.57 -19.35
C GLY A 688 -0.08 -12.50 -20.57
N ASP A 689 -0.37 -13.78 -20.32
CA ASP A 689 -0.02 -14.91 -21.20
C ASP A 689 -1.24 -15.65 -21.79
N GLY A 690 -2.45 -15.31 -21.34
CA GLY A 690 -3.67 -16.09 -21.58
C GLY A 690 -4.25 -16.00 -23.00
N ASN A 691 -5.20 -16.89 -23.30
CA ASN A 691 -6.01 -16.87 -24.52
C ASN A 691 -7.37 -16.22 -24.24
N PHE A 692 -7.47 -14.91 -24.40
CA PHE A 692 -8.66 -14.14 -24.04
C PHE A 692 -9.34 -13.54 -25.26
N VAL A 693 -10.68 -13.64 -25.28
CA VAL A 693 -11.51 -12.96 -26.25
C VAL A 693 -12.27 -11.83 -25.55
N PHE A 694 -12.11 -10.61 -26.06
CA PHE A 694 -12.83 -9.41 -25.65
C PHE A 694 -13.80 -9.06 -26.78
N GLU A 695 -15.09 -9.32 -26.57
CA GLU A 695 -16.14 -9.09 -27.57
C GLU A 695 -17.02 -7.91 -27.16
N ASN A 696 -17.15 -6.91 -28.04
CA ASN A 696 -17.97 -5.73 -27.79
C ASN A 696 -17.58 -5.03 -26.47
N CYS A 697 -16.28 -4.93 -26.19
CA CYS A 697 -15.79 -4.23 -25.01
C CYS A 697 -15.44 -2.77 -25.35
N GLU A 698 -15.59 -1.89 -24.37
CA GLU A 698 -14.95 -0.56 -24.41
C GLU A 698 -13.61 -0.63 -23.67
N ILE A 699 -12.56 -0.17 -24.34
CA ILE A 699 -11.19 -0.16 -23.88
C ILE A 699 -10.75 1.30 -23.80
N ARG A 700 -10.71 1.85 -22.59
CA ARG A 700 -10.54 3.30 -22.37
C ARG A 700 -9.17 3.63 -21.78
N PHE A 701 -8.47 4.58 -22.39
CA PHE A 701 -7.35 5.25 -21.74
C PHE A 701 -7.87 6.21 -20.66
N ALA A 702 -7.39 6.04 -19.43
CA ALA A 702 -7.80 6.87 -18.29
C ALA A 702 -7.21 8.29 -18.34
N GLY A 703 -6.08 8.47 -19.03
CA GLY A 703 -5.28 9.70 -19.02
C GLY A 703 -4.64 9.98 -17.66
N TYR A 704 -4.10 11.18 -17.49
CA TYR A 704 -3.55 11.64 -16.20
C TYR A 704 -4.17 12.98 -15.81
N SER A 705 -4.12 13.29 -14.51
CA SER A 705 -4.63 14.55 -13.96
C SER A 705 -3.71 15.75 -14.23
N ASP A 706 -2.44 15.53 -14.53
CA ASP A 706 -1.40 16.57 -14.56
C ASP A 706 -0.79 16.82 -15.96
N ARG A 707 -0.73 15.80 -16.83
CA ARG A 707 -0.13 15.93 -18.16
C ARG A 707 -0.57 14.84 -19.15
N ALA A 708 -0.48 15.16 -20.44
CA ALA A 708 -0.69 14.17 -21.49
C ALA A 708 0.53 13.24 -21.60
N SER A 709 0.31 11.92 -21.66
CA SER A 709 1.36 10.92 -21.86
C SER A 709 0.78 9.70 -22.55
N ALA A 710 1.53 9.10 -23.48
CA ALA A 710 1.10 7.91 -24.19
C ALA A 710 0.93 6.72 -23.22
N GLY A 711 -0.07 5.88 -23.52
CA GLY A 711 -0.36 4.63 -22.83
C GLY A 711 -0.20 3.41 -23.75
N TYR A 712 -0.31 2.22 -23.17
CA TYR A 712 -0.25 0.93 -23.86
C TYR A 712 -1.44 0.08 -23.44
N ILE A 713 -2.28 -0.34 -24.38
CA ILE A 713 -3.44 -1.18 -24.05
C ILE A 713 -2.97 -2.56 -23.62
N THR A 714 -2.21 -3.24 -24.47
CA THR A 714 -1.76 -4.61 -24.17
C THR A 714 -0.27 -4.73 -23.91
N ALA A 715 0.11 -5.51 -22.90
CA ALA A 715 1.45 -6.08 -22.76
C ALA A 715 1.35 -7.61 -22.77
N ALA A 716 1.23 -8.18 -23.96
CA ALA A 716 1.05 -9.61 -24.15
C ALA A 716 2.39 -10.36 -24.06
N ARG A 717 2.39 -11.53 -23.42
CA ARG A 717 3.53 -12.45 -23.29
C ARG A 717 3.17 -13.88 -23.74
N THR A 718 2.16 -13.97 -24.60
CA THR A 718 1.69 -15.22 -25.23
C THR A 718 2.82 -16.12 -25.72
N GLU A 719 2.74 -17.43 -25.46
CA GLU A 719 3.65 -18.44 -25.99
C GLU A 719 3.42 -18.70 -27.50
N ALA A 720 4.44 -19.16 -28.24
CA ALA A 720 4.44 -19.32 -29.70
C ALA A 720 3.21 -20.02 -30.32
N GLU A 721 2.64 -21.02 -29.64
CA GLU A 721 1.51 -21.81 -30.15
C GLU A 721 0.14 -21.34 -29.63
N ALA A 722 0.14 -20.52 -28.57
CA ALA A 722 -1.08 -19.94 -28.02
C ALA A 722 -1.65 -18.87 -28.97
N LYS A 723 -2.96 -18.61 -28.87
CA LYS A 723 -3.66 -17.64 -29.73
C LYS A 723 -3.53 -16.21 -29.23
N GLY A 724 -3.35 -16.03 -27.92
CA GLY A 724 -3.21 -14.73 -27.28
C GLY A 724 -4.55 -14.00 -27.20
N TYR A 725 -4.52 -12.68 -27.41
CA TYR A 725 -5.70 -11.84 -27.25
C TYR A 725 -6.43 -11.58 -28.57
N LEU A 726 -7.76 -11.69 -28.54
CA LEU A 726 -8.65 -11.24 -29.61
C LEU A 726 -9.56 -10.14 -29.08
N PHE A 727 -9.45 -8.94 -29.65
CA PHE A 727 -10.40 -7.84 -29.46
C PHE A 727 -11.33 -7.80 -30.66
N LEU A 728 -12.58 -8.23 -30.48
CA LEU A 728 -13.58 -8.36 -31.52
C LEU A 728 -14.69 -7.32 -31.33
N ASN A 729 -14.84 -6.45 -32.32
CA ASN A 729 -15.78 -5.35 -32.32
C ASN A 729 -15.64 -4.45 -31.07
N CYS A 730 -14.41 -4.12 -30.66
CA CYS A 730 -14.17 -3.29 -29.50
C CYS A 730 -14.14 -1.79 -29.85
N LEU A 731 -14.49 -0.94 -28.88
CA LEU A 731 -14.30 0.50 -28.92
C LEU A 731 -13.01 0.85 -28.18
N ILE A 732 -12.15 1.70 -28.76
CA ILE A 732 -11.02 2.31 -28.05
C ILE A 732 -11.34 3.79 -27.83
N SER A 733 -11.33 4.25 -26.59
CA SER A 733 -11.72 5.61 -26.18
C SER A 733 -10.72 6.25 -25.20
N ASN A 734 -10.92 7.54 -24.90
CA ASN A 734 -10.17 8.32 -23.91
C ASN A 734 -11.15 8.88 -22.86
N ASP A 735 -10.71 9.08 -21.62
CA ASP A 735 -11.46 9.85 -20.63
C ASP A 735 -11.38 11.35 -20.97
N SER A 736 -12.52 11.97 -21.30
CA SER A 736 -12.58 13.40 -21.64
C SER A 736 -12.20 14.34 -20.50
N ASN A 737 -12.13 13.85 -19.25
CA ASN A 737 -11.78 14.65 -18.08
C ASN A 737 -10.28 14.64 -17.73
N ALA A 738 -9.47 13.96 -18.52
CA ALA A 738 -8.06 13.78 -18.27
C ALA A 738 -7.19 14.37 -19.39
N PHE A 739 -5.93 14.61 -19.09
CA PHE A 739 -4.95 14.88 -20.12
C PHE A 739 -4.59 13.58 -20.83
N ASN A 740 -4.85 13.53 -22.13
CA ASN A 740 -4.64 12.34 -22.96
C ASN A 740 -3.61 12.61 -24.06
N ALA A 741 -2.84 11.58 -24.40
CA ALA A 741 -2.06 11.53 -25.64
C ALA A 741 -2.42 10.25 -26.39
N ALA A 742 -2.14 10.22 -27.69
CA ALA A 742 -2.29 9.01 -28.51
C ALA A 742 -1.54 7.83 -27.87
N GLY A 743 -2.23 6.70 -27.68
CA GLY A 743 -1.66 5.49 -27.10
C GLY A 743 -1.28 4.45 -28.15
N TYR A 744 -0.88 3.27 -27.70
CA TYR A 744 -0.56 2.13 -28.56
C TYR A 744 -1.56 1.00 -28.33
N PHE A 745 -1.85 0.22 -29.38
CA PHE A 745 -2.58 -1.04 -29.25
C PHE A 745 -1.87 -1.98 -28.27
N GLY A 746 -0.55 -1.88 -28.18
CA GLY A 746 0.23 -2.58 -27.18
C GLY A 746 1.70 -2.69 -27.53
N ARG A 747 2.39 -3.50 -26.73
CA ARG A 747 3.81 -3.80 -26.86
C ARG A 747 4.10 -5.26 -26.45
N PRO A 748 5.11 -5.92 -27.05
CA PRO A 748 5.35 -7.35 -26.84
C PRO A 748 6.17 -7.59 -25.58
N TRP A 749 5.52 -7.90 -24.46
CA TRP A 749 6.23 -8.30 -23.24
C TRP A 749 6.97 -9.65 -23.42
N GLY A 750 6.42 -10.54 -24.25
CA GLY A 750 7.11 -11.73 -24.75
C GLY A 750 7.37 -11.66 -26.26
N LYS A 751 8.45 -12.28 -26.74
CA LYS A 751 8.82 -12.30 -28.16
C LYS A 751 7.71 -12.86 -29.08
N ASP A 752 6.92 -13.81 -28.59
CA ASP A 752 5.87 -14.50 -29.35
C ASP A 752 4.47 -13.92 -29.09
N ALA A 753 4.40 -12.73 -28.48
CA ALA A 753 3.18 -12.02 -28.13
C ALA A 753 2.19 -12.01 -29.29
N ALA A 754 0.92 -12.35 -29.01
CA ALA A 754 -0.12 -12.39 -30.03
C ALA A 754 -1.33 -11.58 -29.59
N VAL A 755 -1.71 -10.63 -30.44
CA VAL A 755 -2.85 -9.75 -30.23
C VAL A 755 -3.50 -9.48 -31.58
N ALA A 756 -4.80 -9.67 -31.68
CA ALA A 756 -5.58 -9.36 -32.87
C ALA A 756 -6.71 -8.38 -32.53
N TRP A 757 -6.74 -7.24 -33.21
CA TRP A 757 -7.83 -6.27 -33.19
C TRP A 757 -8.67 -6.42 -34.46
N VAL A 758 -9.97 -6.68 -34.31
CA VAL A 758 -10.87 -6.98 -35.43
C VAL A 758 -12.15 -6.15 -35.30
N ASN A 759 -12.51 -5.41 -36.35
CA ASN A 759 -13.67 -4.50 -36.38
C ASN A 759 -13.62 -3.43 -35.29
N THR A 760 -12.44 -2.89 -35.02
CA THR A 760 -12.22 -1.90 -33.96
C THR A 760 -12.83 -0.54 -34.35
N VAL A 761 -13.43 0.14 -33.37
CA VAL A 761 -13.93 1.51 -33.52
C VAL A 761 -13.07 2.43 -32.66
N TYR A 762 -12.59 3.54 -33.24
CA TYR A 762 -11.92 4.60 -32.50
C TYR A 762 -12.92 5.66 -32.01
N GLY A 763 -12.74 6.10 -30.77
CA GLY A 763 -13.49 7.21 -30.15
C GLY A 763 -13.04 8.60 -30.63
N SER A 764 -11.75 8.78 -30.94
CA SER A 764 -11.16 9.95 -31.59
C SER A 764 -10.20 9.52 -32.70
N GLU A 765 -9.90 10.41 -33.66
CA GLU A 765 -9.04 10.07 -34.82
C GLU A 765 -7.63 9.64 -34.40
N ASP A 766 -7.14 10.24 -33.31
CA ASP A 766 -5.79 10.19 -32.77
C ASP A 766 -5.66 9.35 -31.49
N VAL A 767 -6.68 8.53 -31.16
CA VAL A 767 -6.64 7.71 -29.93
C VAL A 767 -5.49 6.69 -29.93
N ILE A 768 -5.08 6.24 -31.12
CA ILE A 768 -3.92 5.37 -31.32
C ILE A 768 -2.89 6.07 -32.20
N THR A 769 -1.61 5.92 -31.86
CA THR A 769 -0.49 6.46 -32.64
C THR A 769 -0.47 5.92 -34.08
N PRO A 770 0.07 6.68 -35.06
CA PRO A 770 0.16 6.21 -36.45
C PRO A 770 0.88 4.87 -36.63
N VAL A 771 1.88 4.57 -35.80
CA VAL A 771 2.61 3.29 -35.83
C VAL A 771 1.83 2.14 -35.20
N GLY A 772 0.89 2.43 -34.30
CA GLY A 772 -0.01 1.46 -33.67
C GLY A 772 0.62 0.64 -32.54
N TRP A 773 1.82 0.12 -32.73
CA TRP A 773 2.52 -0.77 -31.79
C TRP A 773 3.92 -0.25 -31.45
N THR A 774 4.44 -0.60 -30.28
CA THR A 774 5.81 -0.25 -29.88
C THR A 774 6.54 -1.43 -29.25
N ASP A 775 7.84 -1.28 -29.04
CA ASP A 775 8.72 -2.24 -28.39
C ASP A 775 8.55 -2.32 -26.86
N MET A 776 9.00 -3.43 -26.28
CA MET A 776 9.12 -3.61 -24.83
C MET A 776 10.29 -4.53 -24.51
N SER A 777 11.18 -4.11 -23.62
CA SER A 777 12.28 -4.95 -23.10
C SER A 777 13.11 -5.66 -24.19
N GLY A 778 13.32 -4.98 -25.33
CA GLY A 778 14.07 -5.50 -26.48
C GLY A 778 13.27 -6.37 -27.46
N ASN A 779 12.03 -6.75 -27.13
CA ASN A 779 11.14 -7.40 -28.09
C ASN A 779 10.54 -6.34 -29.01
N LYS A 780 10.57 -6.62 -30.31
CA LYS A 780 10.08 -5.72 -31.35
C LYS A 780 8.68 -6.10 -31.81
N PRO A 781 7.81 -5.14 -32.11
CA PRO A 781 6.45 -5.43 -32.55
C PRO A 781 6.42 -6.12 -33.93
N GLU A 782 7.44 -5.97 -34.78
CA GLU A 782 7.58 -6.66 -36.06
C GLU A 782 7.82 -8.17 -35.92
N ASP A 783 8.44 -8.59 -34.81
CA ASP A 783 8.71 -10.00 -34.52
C ASP A 783 7.52 -10.68 -33.82
N ALA A 784 6.55 -9.89 -33.35
CA ALA A 784 5.35 -10.36 -32.66
C ALA A 784 4.22 -10.74 -33.64
N ARG A 785 3.20 -11.42 -33.13
CA ARG A 785 2.01 -11.83 -33.88
C ARG A 785 0.87 -10.83 -33.71
N PHE A 786 1.14 -9.56 -33.97
CA PHE A 786 0.17 -8.48 -33.86
C PHE A 786 -0.62 -8.29 -35.15
N ARG A 787 -1.93 -8.11 -35.04
CA ARG A 787 -2.85 -8.00 -36.17
C ARG A 787 -3.89 -6.89 -35.93
N GLU A 788 -4.13 -6.07 -36.94
CA GLU A 788 -5.21 -5.08 -36.99
C GLU A 788 -6.04 -5.28 -38.25
N ILE A 789 -7.36 -5.44 -38.11
CA ILE A 789 -8.30 -5.71 -39.20
C ILE A 789 -9.53 -4.82 -39.05
N ASN A 790 -9.86 -4.06 -40.10
CA ASN A 790 -11.10 -3.27 -40.21
C ASN A 790 -11.31 -2.27 -39.06
N THR A 791 -10.26 -1.51 -38.72
CA THR A 791 -10.37 -0.39 -37.78
C THR A 791 -11.02 0.81 -38.45
N THR A 792 -11.98 1.44 -37.77
CA THR A 792 -12.72 2.59 -38.29
C THR A 792 -12.80 3.76 -37.31
N TRP A 793 -12.80 4.97 -37.86
CA TRP A 793 -13.11 6.21 -37.15
C TRP A 793 -14.11 7.02 -37.97
N ALA A 794 -15.08 7.64 -37.31
CA ALA A 794 -16.17 8.37 -37.97
C ALA A 794 -16.92 7.53 -39.05
N GLY A 795 -16.87 6.19 -39.00
CA GLY A 795 -17.44 5.28 -40.00
C GLY A 795 -16.59 5.07 -41.25
N ASN A 796 -15.38 5.61 -41.30
CA ASN A 796 -14.42 5.42 -42.37
C ASN A 796 -13.25 4.55 -41.89
N ALA A 797 -12.57 3.86 -42.80
CA ALA A 797 -11.33 3.17 -42.47
C ALA A 797 -10.28 4.18 -41.98
N VAL A 798 -9.57 3.84 -40.90
CA VAL A 798 -8.44 4.66 -40.42
C VAL A 798 -7.26 4.52 -41.37
N LYS A 799 -6.40 5.55 -41.42
CA LYS A 799 -5.14 5.46 -42.16
C LYS A 799 -4.19 4.48 -41.45
N THR A 800 -3.63 3.55 -42.22
CA THR A 800 -2.72 2.52 -41.71
C THR A 800 -1.34 2.53 -42.39
N ASP A 801 -1.05 3.58 -43.18
CA ASP A 801 0.16 3.66 -44.02
C ASP A 801 1.47 3.68 -43.20
N GLU A 802 1.39 4.12 -41.94
CA GLU A 802 2.52 4.21 -41.00
C GLU A 802 2.59 3.05 -39.99
N ARG A 803 1.68 2.08 -40.08
CA ARG A 803 1.63 0.96 -39.12
C ARG A 803 2.92 0.15 -39.16
N THR A 804 3.29 -0.39 -38.01
CA THR A 804 4.35 -1.39 -37.90
C THR A 804 4.20 -2.48 -38.96
N LYS A 805 5.31 -2.87 -39.58
CA LYS A 805 5.35 -3.85 -40.66
C LYS A 805 4.65 -5.16 -40.27
N ASP A 806 3.98 -5.79 -41.24
CA ASP A 806 3.35 -7.11 -41.12
C ASP A 806 2.19 -7.21 -40.10
N THR A 807 1.67 -6.07 -39.63
CA THR A 807 0.53 -6.01 -38.70
C THR A 807 -0.85 -5.93 -39.37
N ILE A 808 -0.92 -5.69 -40.68
CA ILE A 808 -2.18 -5.60 -41.44
C ILE A 808 -2.33 -6.84 -42.34
N PRO A 809 -3.07 -7.88 -41.92
CA PRO A 809 -3.23 -9.11 -42.70
C PRO A 809 -4.35 -9.02 -43.75
N GLN A 810 -4.33 -9.92 -44.73
CA GLN A 810 -5.43 -10.16 -45.69
C GLN A 810 -6.34 -11.28 -45.15
N ILE A 811 -7.34 -10.98 -44.30
CA ILE A 811 -8.22 -12.02 -43.69
C ILE A 811 -9.71 -11.67 -43.77
N THR A 812 -10.56 -12.70 -43.96
CA THR A 812 -12.04 -12.63 -44.02
C THR A 812 -12.73 -13.02 -42.69
N LYS A 813 -13.96 -12.53 -42.50
CA LYS A 813 -14.74 -12.46 -41.24
C LYS A 813 -15.08 -13.80 -40.54
N ASP A 814 -15.21 -14.91 -41.27
CA ASP A 814 -15.93 -16.10 -40.77
C ASP A 814 -15.10 -17.05 -39.87
N PHE A 815 -13.81 -16.79 -39.69
CA PHE A 815 -12.87 -17.76 -39.09
C PHE A 815 -12.52 -17.49 -37.61
N VAL A 816 -12.67 -16.26 -37.11
CA VAL A 816 -11.88 -15.83 -35.94
C VAL A 816 -12.36 -16.38 -34.59
N MET A 817 -13.67 -16.33 -34.26
CA MET A 817 -14.17 -16.76 -32.94
C MET A 817 -13.98 -18.25 -32.65
N LYS A 818 -14.31 -19.11 -33.61
CA LYS A 818 -14.18 -20.58 -33.45
C LYS A 818 -12.73 -21.00 -33.24
N VAL A 819 -11.77 -20.25 -33.77
CA VAL A 819 -10.34 -20.53 -33.61
C VAL A 819 -9.87 -20.23 -32.18
N TYR A 820 -10.35 -19.14 -31.58
CA TYR A 820 -9.94 -18.75 -30.23
C TYR A 820 -10.67 -19.56 -29.15
N LEU A 821 -11.96 -19.85 -29.32
CA LEU A 821 -12.73 -20.64 -28.36
C LEU A 821 -12.47 -22.16 -28.50
N GLY A 822 -12.12 -22.63 -29.69
CA GLY A 822 -11.90 -24.06 -29.95
C GLY A 822 -13.15 -24.89 -29.65
N GLN A 823 -13.03 -25.87 -28.75
CA GLN A 823 -14.16 -26.69 -28.29
C GLN A 823 -14.88 -26.11 -27.07
N TRP A 824 -14.32 -25.08 -26.42
CA TRP A 824 -14.94 -24.43 -25.28
C TRP A 824 -16.14 -23.59 -25.75
N LYS A 825 -17.24 -23.67 -25.02
CA LYS A 825 -18.47 -22.93 -25.29
C LYS A 825 -18.78 -22.07 -24.07
N PRO A 826 -18.32 -20.81 -24.06
CA PRO A 826 -18.61 -19.90 -22.96
C PRO A 826 -20.13 -19.73 -22.77
N GLU A 827 -20.62 -19.70 -21.54
CA GLU A 827 -22.02 -19.46 -21.19
C GLU A 827 -22.51 -18.09 -21.70
N PHE A 828 -21.67 -17.05 -21.64
CA PHE A 828 -22.03 -15.71 -22.11
C PHE A 828 -21.89 -15.53 -23.63
N TYR A 829 -21.36 -16.54 -24.33
CA TYR A 829 -21.27 -16.55 -25.77
C TYR A 829 -22.57 -17.07 -26.40
N THR A 830 -23.13 -16.26 -27.28
CA THR A 830 -24.26 -16.66 -28.15
C THR A 830 -23.88 -16.39 -29.59
N GLU A 831 -24.20 -17.29 -30.52
CA GLU A 831 -23.92 -17.02 -31.93
C GLU A 831 -24.76 -15.81 -32.43
N PRO A 832 -24.14 -14.84 -33.12
CA PRO A 832 -24.86 -13.71 -33.71
C PRO A 832 -25.91 -14.20 -34.72
N LYS A 833 -27.15 -13.70 -34.62
CA LYS A 833 -28.24 -14.06 -35.53
C LYS A 833 -28.77 -12.83 -36.25
N PRO A 834 -29.11 -12.94 -37.56
CA PRO A 834 -29.75 -11.85 -38.26
C PRO A 834 -31.06 -11.43 -37.60
N ALA A 835 -31.29 -10.13 -37.46
CA ALA A 835 -32.50 -9.60 -36.86
C ALA A 835 -32.94 -8.27 -37.51
N LYS A 836 -34.25 -8.04 -37.55
CA LYS A 836 -34.80 -6.80 -38.08
C LYS A 836 -34.70 -5.68 -37.05
N ILE A 837 -33.89 -4.66 -37.34
CA ILE A 837 -33.71 -3.48 -36.50
C ILE A 837 -34.95 -2.56 -36.60
N LYS A 838 -35.52 -2.16 -35.45
CA LYS A 838 -36.64 -1.20 -35.35
C LYS A 838 -36.25 -0.01 -34.47
N ALA A 839 -35.38 0.84 -35.00
CA ALA A 839 -34.92 2.05 -34.31
C ALA A 839 -36.08 3.03 -34.05
N LYS A 840 -36.28 3.43 -32.79
CA LYS A 840 -37.19 4.52 -32.41
C LYS A 840 -36.46 5.86 -32.37
N LYS A 841 -37.20 6.97 -32.48
CA LYS A 841 -36.64 8.33 -32.38
C LYS A 841 -35.85 8.48 -31.05
N PRO A 842 -34.56 8.87 -31.10
CA PRO A 842 -33.75 9.06 -29.91
C PRO A 842 -34.20 10.30 -29.12
N VAL A 843 -33.90 10.31 -27.82
CA VAL A 843 -34.18 11.44 -26.92
C VAL A 843 -32.97 11.72 -26.03
N PHE A 844 -32.72 13.01 -25.74
CA PHE A 844 -31.74 13.39 -24.74
C PHE A 844 -32.34 13.32 -23.34
N THR A 845 -31.52 12.91 -22.38
CA THR A 845 -31.63 13.24 -20.96
C THR A 845 -30.35 13.97 -20.55
N SER A 846 -30.35 14.67 -19.43
CA SER A 846 -29.12 15.22 -18.83
C SER A 846 -29.10 14.87 -17.36
N ASP A 847 -27.92 14.98 -16.76
CA ASP A 847 -27.72 14.97 -15.31
C ASP A 847 -28.19 16.26 -14.59
N ASP A 848 -28.85 17.17 -15.33
CA ASP A 848 -29.49 18.40 -14.85
C ASP A 848 -30.61 18.81 -15.85
N ASP A 849 -31.09 20.06 -15.82
CA ASP A 849 -32.13 20.59 -16.71
C ASP A 849 -31.65 20.79 -18.16
N LEU A 850 -32.25 20.04 -19.09
CA LEU A 850 -32.03 20.17 -20.54
C LEU A 850 -32.48 21.52 -21.14
N ASN A 851 -33.25 22.33 -20.40
CA ASN A 851 -33.63 23.68 -20.80
C ASN A 851 -32.60 24.74 -20.37
N LEU A 852 -31.72 24.41 -19.43
CA LEU A 852 -30.72 25.31 -18.82
C LEU A 852 -29.37 24.58 -18.74
N VAL A 853 -28.78 24.34 -19.92
CA VAL A 853 -27.60 23.50 -20.06
C VAL A 853 -26.33 24.35 -20.01
N TYR A 854 -25.40 24.00 -19.11
CA TYR A 854 -24.10 24.67 -18.96
C TYR A 854 -22.95 23.69 -19.24
N PRO A 855 -21.76 24.19 -19.59
CA PRO A 855 -20.52 23.44 -19.46
C PRO A 855 -20.41 22.79 -18.07
N GLY A 856 -19.99 21.52 -18.05
CA GLY A 856 -19.96 20.67 -16.84
C GLY A 856 -21.13 19.69 -16.72
N HIS A 857 -22.21 19.85 -17.49
CA HIS A 857 -23.34 18.90 -17.51
C HIS A 857 -23.05 17.71 -18.44
N THR A 858 -23.53 16.53 -18.07
CA THR A 858 -23.47 15.29 -18.84
C THR A 858 -24.81 15.01 -19.52
N MET A 859 -24.85 15.11 -20.84
CA MET A 859 -25.98 14.68 -21.65
C MET A 859 -25.91 13.18 -21.91
N THR A 860 -27.06 12.49 -21.90
CA THR A 860 -27.18 11.07 -22.26
C THR A 860 -28.14 10.92 -23.43
N VAL A 861 -27.78 10.09 -24.41
CA VAL A 861 -28.69 9.75 -25.51
C VAL A 861 -29.38 8.42 -25.26
N ASN A 862 -30.71 8.43 -25.28
CA ASN A 862 -31.53 7.24 -25.10
C ASN A 862 -32.19 6.84 -26.42
N TYR A 863 -32.07 5.57 -26.78
CA TYR A 863 -32.71 4.97 -27.97
C TYR A 863 -32.91 3.47 -27.76
N THR A 864 -33.67 2.84 -28.65
CA THR A 864 -33.89 1.39 -28.69
C THR A 864 -34.00 0.92 -30.15
N LEU A 865 -33.43 -0.24 -30.42
CA LEU A 865 -33.53 -1.04 -31.64
C LEU A 865 -34.67 -2.06 -31.60
N GLY A 866 -35.45 -2.09 -30.51
CA GLY A 866 -36.51 -3.05 -30.25
C GLY A 866 -35.97 -4.38 -29.72
N THR A 867 -36.40 -5.50 -30.29
CA THR A 867 -35.94 -6.84 -29.87
C THR A 867 -34.45 -7.09 -30.14
N ALA A 868 -33.77 -6.17 -30.83
CA ALA A 868 -32.38 -6.29 -31.21
C ALA A 868 -31.40 -5.59 -30.23
N ASP A 869 -31.90 -4.95 -29.16
CA ASP A 869 -31.07 -4.25 -28.16
C ASP A 869 -30.02 -5.16 -27.49
N ALA A 870 -30.32 -6.45 -27.36
CA ALA A 870 -29.39 -7.42 -26.79
C ALA A 870 -28.07 -7.54 -27.59
N ASP A 871 -28.12 -7.27 -28.89
CA ASP A 871 -26.98 -7.33 -29.82
C ASP A 871 -26.63 -5.96 -30.40
N ASP A 872 -27.02 -4.85 -29.74
CA ASP A 872 -26.77 -3.48 -30.18
C ASP A 872 -25.27 -3.19 -30.34
N MET A 873 -24.89 -2.83 -31.57
CA MET A 873 -23.56 -2.44 -32.03
C MET A 873 -23.57 -1.06 -32.69
N SER A 874 -24.61 -0.26 -32.43
CA SER A 874 -24.83 1.00 -33.14
C SER A 874 -23.68 1.97 -32.92
N LEU A 875 -23.33 2.75 -33.94
CA LEU A 875 -22.35 3.82 -33.83
C LEU A 875 -23.06 5.11 -33.38
N ILE A 876 -22.62 5.72 -32.28
CA ILE A 876 -23.19 6.93 -31.72
C ILE A 876 -22.19 8.07 -31.93
N LYS A 877 -22.62 9.16 -32.58
CA LYS A 877 -21.78 10.31 -32.94
C LYS A 877 -22.36 11.61 -32.38
N TRP A 878 -21.59 12.32 -31.57
CA TRP A 878 -21.95 13.60 -30.99
C TRP A 878 -21.31 14.73 -31.79
N TYR A 879 -22.12 15.71 -32.14
CA TYR A 879 -21.74 16.90 -32.90
C TYR A 879 -22.03 18.16 -32.10
N ARG A 880 -21.08 19.09 -32.10
CA ARG A 880 -21.32 20.48 -31.75
C ARG A 880 -21.65 21.25 -33.02
N ASP A 881 -22.80 21.91 -33.01
CA ASP A 881 -23.21 22.87 -34.03
C ASP A 881 -23.05 24.29 -33.45
N LYS A 882 -22.03 25.03 -33.89
CA LYS A 882 -21.70 26.40 -33.42
C LYS A 882 -21.15 27.23 -34.58
N ASP A 883 -21.55 28.51 -34.67
CA ASP A 883 -21.10 29.47 -35.70
C ASP A 883 -21.24 28.98 -37.14
N GLY A 884 -22.33 28.25 -37.43
CA GLY A 884 -22.59 27.68 -38.77
C GLY A 884 -21.73 26.46 -39.12
N LYS A 885 -20.89 25.98 -38.21
CA LYS A 885 -20.04 24.78 -38.37
C LYS A 885 -20.55 23.63 -37.51
N SER A 886 -20.55 22.43 -38.08
CA SER A 886 -20.85 21.18 -37.37
C SER A 886 -19.57 20.38 -37.20
N THR A 887 -19.18 20.09 -35.95
CA THR A 887 -17.92 19.43 -35.59
C THR A 887 -18.21 18.17 -34.79
N LEU A 888 -17.69 17.01 -35.22
CA LEU A 888 -17.74 15.77 -34.45
C LEU A 888 -16.88 15.94 -33.19
N VAL A 889 -17.49 15.83 -32.01
CA VAL A 889 -16.83 16.05 -30.71
C VAL A 889 -16.64 14.77 -29.91
N LYS A 890 -17.46 13.73 -30.15
CA LYS A 890 -17.30 12.42 -29.52
C LYS A 890 -17.93 11.32 -30.39
N GLN A 891 -17.32 10.15 -30.42
CA GLN A 891 -17.91 8.94 -31.00
C GLN A 891 -17.79 7.76 -30.02
N THR A 892 -18.80 6.90 -30.01
CA THR A 892 -18.93 5.73 -29.13
C THR A 892 -19.84 4.69 -29.78
N THR A 893 -20.12 3.58 -29.10
CA THR A 893 -20.94 2.47 -29.58
C THR A 893 -22.16 2.22 -28.67
N GLY A 894 -23.14 1.43 -29.13
CA GLY A 894 -24.37 1.14 -28.40
C GLY A 894 -24.21 0.33 -27.11
N TYR A 895 -23.04 -0.31 -26.93
CA TYR A 895 -22.64 -0.98 -25.68
C TYR A 895 -21.61 -0.17 -24.88
N GLY A 896 -21.06 0.91 -25.43
CA GLY A 896 -20.15 1.81 -24.74
C GLY A 896 -20.86 2.98 -24.05
N ASP A 897 -20.08 3.98 -23.65
CA ASP A 897 -20.59 5.20 -23.01
C ASP A 897 -21.57 5.96 -23.92
N LYS A 898 -22.83 6.12 -23.48
CA LYS A 898 -23.89 6.84 -24.20
C LYS A 898 -24.03 8.29 -23.77
N THR A 899 -23.01 8.83 -23.11
CA THR A 899 -23.03 10.18 -22.56
C THR A 899 -22.07 11.13 -23.28
N TYR A 900 -22.27 12.43 -23.09
CA TYR A 900 -21.38 13.49 -23.54
C TYR A 900 -21.31 14.55 -22.44
N LEU A 901 -20.12 14.75 -21.88
CA LEU A 901 -19.84 15.87 -20.99
C LEU A 901 -19.68 17.13 -21.83
N ILE A 902 -20.52 18.11 -21.57
CA ILE A 902 -20.51 19.40 -22.24
C ILE A 902 -19.28 20.18 -21.79
N GLN A 903 -18.49 20.58 -22.78
CA GLN A 903 -17.23 21.29 -22.59
C GLN A 903 -17.46 22.80 -22.62
N SER A 904 -16.49 23.56 -22.10
CA SER A 904 -16.56 25.03 -22.08
C SER A 904 -16.67 25.63 -23.48
N GLU A 905 -16.05 24.98 -24.47
CA GLU A 905 -16.04 25.42 -25.86
C GLU A 905 -17.39 25.22 -26.56
N ASP A 906 -18.30 24.45 -25.96
CA ASP A 906 -19.66 24.24 -26.47
C ASP A 906 -20.61 25.39 -26.13
N ALA A 907 -20.25 26.27 -25.18
CA ALA A 907 -21.02 27.45 -24.81
C ALA A 907 -21.40 28.30 -26.03
N GLY A 908 -22.65 28.77 -26.08
CA GLY A 908 -23.23 29.50 -27.22
C GLY A 908 -23.62 28.65 -28.44
N GLY A 909 -23.24 27.37 -28.47
CA GLY A 909 -23.59 26.38 -29.50
C GLY A 909 -24.78 25.48 -29.13
N SER A 910 -25.01 24.42 -29.91
CA SER A 910 -25.98 23.35 -29.61
C SER A 910 -25.38 21.96 -29.87
N ILE A 911 -25.87 20.94 -29.18
CA ILE A 911 -25.40 19.54 -29.34
C ILE A 911 -26.41 18.73 -30.16
N ARG A 912 -25.91 17.90 -31.09
CA ARG A 912 -26.69 16.95 -31.87
C ARG A 912 -26.05 15.57 -31.80
N CYS A 913 -26.85 14.52 -31.69
CA CYS A 913 -26.40 13.14 -31.65
C CYS A 913 -27.01 12.35 -32.82
N LEU A 914 -26.15 11.69 -33.61
CA LEU A 914 -26.50 10.80 -34.71
C LEU A 914 -26.18 9.36 -34.30
N ILE A 915 -27.18 8.48 -34.37
CA ILE A 915 -27.03 7.05 -34.12
C ILE A 915 -27.17 6.32 -35.44
N ILE A 916 -26.22 5.44 -35.75
CA ILE A 916 -26.22 4.56 -36.91
C ILE A 916 -26.52 3.15 -36.39
N PRO A 917 -27.79 2.68 -36.49
CA PRO A 917 -28.17 1.40 -35.94
C PRO A 917 -27.46 0.23 -36.61
N GLN A 918 -26.84 -0.62 -35.79
CA GLN A 918 -26.18 -1.84 -36.22
C GLN A 918 -26.28 -2.89 -35.12
N ILE A 919 -26.28 -4.18 -35.49
CA ILE A 919 -26.24 -5.28 -34.54
C ILE A 919 -25.11 -6.26 -34.83
N ARG A 920 -24.86 -7.17 -33.90
CA ARG A 920 -23.72 -8.10 -33.92
C ARG A 920 -23.64 -9.02 -35.16
N SER A 921 -24.76 -9.35 -35.80
CA SER A 921 -24.78 -10.09 -37.08
C SER A 921 -24.25 -9.28 -38.27
N GLY A 922 -24.07 -7.97 -38.11
CA GLY A 922 -23.70 -7.04 -39.17
C GLY A 922 -24.89 -6.35 -39.85
N ASP A 923 -26.13 -6.71 -39.52
CA ASP A 923 -27.31 -6.00 -40.02
C ASP A 923 -27.31 -4.54 -39.54
N SER A 924 -27.79 -3.63 -40.38
CA SER A 924 -27.87 -2.20 -40.10
C SER A 924 -29.21 -1.60 -40.53
N ALA A 925 -29.54 -0.43 -40.01
CA ALA A 925 -30.70 0.36 -40.43
C ALA A 925 -30.34 1.81 -40.72
N LYS A 926 -31.33 2.58 -41.21
CA LYS A 926 -31.14 4.00 -41.50
C LYS A 926 -30.73 4.76 -40.22
N PRO A 927 -29.78 5.72 -40.30
CA PRO A 927 -29.43 6.56 -39.18
C PRO A 927 -30.63 7.32 -38.61
N ILE A 928 -30.61 7.53 -37.30
CA ILE A 928 -31.58 8.31 -36.54
C ILE A 928 -30.83 9.40 -35.77
N GLU A 929 -31.47 10.54 -35.49
CA GLU A 929 -30.80 11.65 -34.79
C GLU A 929 -31.71 12.38 -33.80
N VAL A 930 -31.07 13.05 -32.84
CA VAL A 930 -31.67 13.98 -31.88
C VAL A 930 -30.80 15.23 -31.77
N LYS A 931 -31.41 16.41 -31.69
CA LYS A 931 -30.73 17.69 -31.51
C LYS A 931 -31.26 18.38 -30.25
N LEU A 932 -30.38 19.07 -29.53
CA LEU A 932 -30.73 19.91 -28.40
C LEU A 932 -31.40 21.18 -28.95
N ASP A 933 -32.63 21.43 -28.54
CA ASP A 933 -33.43 22.58 -29.02
C ASP A 933 -32.93 23.92 -28.47
N LYS A 934 -32.15 23.91 -27.38
CA LYS A 934 -31.61 25.09 -26.71
C LYS A 934 -30.10 25.23 -26.95
N LYS A 935 -29.62 26.47 -26.84
CA LYS A 935 -28.18 26.76 -26.80
C LYS A 935 -27.61 26.45 -25.43
N ILE A 936 -26.34 26.07 -25.40
CA ILE A 936 -25.59 25.93 -24.15
C ILE A 936 -25.26 27.34 -23.63
N ASN A 937 -25.49 27.58 -22.35
CA ASN A 937 -25.26 28.87 -21.70
C ASN A 937 -23.76 29.14 -21.47
N GLU A 938 -23.39 30.41 -21.36
CA GLU A 938 -22.07 30.85 -20.91
C GLU A 938 -21.88 30.58 -19.40
N GLY A 939 -20.66 30.25 -18.97
CA GLY A 939 -20.32 29.94 -17.58
C GLY A 939 -20.12 28.44 -17.31
N PHE A 940 -20.11 28.05 -16.05
CA PHE A 940 -19.97 26.66 -15.60
C PHE A 940 -20.98 26.39 -14.50
N SER A 941 -21.65 25.23 -14.54
CA SER A 941 -22.43 24.79 -13.40
C SER A 941 -22.28 23.31 -13.16
N ILE A 942 -22.26 22.91 -11.89
CA ILE A 942 -22.15 21.52 -11.49
C ILE A 942 -23.54 20.89 -11.56
N PRO A 943 -23.70 19.78 -12.30
CA PRO A 943 -25.01 19.16 -12.50
C PRO A 943 -25.57 18.63 -11.17
N ALA A 944 -26.90 18.64 -11.03
CA ALA A 944 -27.60 18.18 -9.83
C ALA A 944 -27.13 16.78 -9.35
N ASN A 945 -26.75 15.89 -10.28
CA ASN A 945 -26.29 14.53 -9.98
C ASN A 945 -24.80 14.43 -9.66
N ALA A 946 -23.96 15.41 -9.98
CA ALA A 946 -22.57 15.44 -9.51
C ALA A 946 -22.47 15.75 -8.01
N ILE A 947 -23.53 16.31 -7.43
CA ILE A 947 -23.70 16.38 -5.97
C ILE A 947 -24.09 15.00 -5.41
N ALA A 948 -24.66 14.11 -6.24
CA ALA A 948 -25.00 12.74 -5.86
C ALA A 948 -23.78 11.79 -5.73
N ASP A 949 -22.57 12.14 -6.21
CA ASP A 949 -21.35 11.43 -5.80
C ASP A 949 -20.90 11.77 -4.37
N ARG A 950 -21.54 12.78 -3.76
CA ARG A 950 -21.61 12.94 -2.30
C ARG A 950 -22.87 12.26 -1.76
N ALA A 951 -23.36 11.16 -2.35
CA ALA A 951 -24.55 10.45 -1.88
C ALA A 951 -24.43 10.02 -0.42
N ARG A 952 -25.61 9.90 0.19
CA ARG A 952 -25.86 9.50 1.58
C ARG A 952 -25.11 8.21 1.94
N VAL A 953 -23.93 8.35 2.56
CA VAL A 953 -23.15 7.23 3.10
C VAL A 953 -23.94 6.59 4.24
N ASN A 954 -24.19 5.27 4.19
CA ASN A 954 -24.67 4.46 5.32
C ASN A 954 -25.87 4.98 6.15
N GLY A 955 -26.80 5.73 5.55
CA GLY A 955 -27.93 6.30 6.30
C GLY A 955 -27.54 7.49 7.20
N ALA A 956 -26.39 8.12 6.96
CA ALA A 956 -25.99 9.39 7.54
C ALA A 956 -26.99 10.51 7.26
N VAL A 957 -27.01 11.51 8.15
CA VAL A 957 -27.81 12.74 8.02
C VAL A 957 -27.02 13.76 7.20
N ASN A 958 -27.65 14.39 6.20
CA ASN A 958 -26.97 15.44 5.43
C ASN A 958 -27.17 16.82 6.08
N VAL A 959 -26.11 17.63 6.03
CA VAL A 959 -26.13 19.06 6.38
C VAL A 959 -25.75 19.85 5.12
N PHE A 960 -26.73 20.52 4.52
CA PHE A 960 -26.54 21.38 3.35
C PHE A 960 -26.15 22.78 3.81
N LEU A 961 -25.13 23.39 3.19
CA LEU A 961 -24.71 24.76 3.47
C LEU A 961 -25.05 25.66 2.28
N ALA A 962 -25.95 26.61 2.49
CA ALA A 962 -26.28 27.68 1.53
C ALA A 962 -25.67 28.99 2.04
N SER A 963 -24.58 29.44 1.40
CA SER A 963 -23.80 30.57 1.92
C SER A 963 -22.90 31.29 0.90
N ASP A 964 -22.17 32.30 1.39
CA ASP A 964 -21.19 33.12 0.68
C ASP A 964 -19.72 32.65 0.85
N SER A 965 -18.77 33.52 0.49
CA SER A 965 -17.32 33.25 0.53
C SER A 965 -16.78 32.87 1.91
N THR A 966 -17.44 33.24 3.01
CA THR A 966 -16.93 32.92 4.35
C THR A 966 -17.20 31.48 4.78
N CYS A 967 -18.10 30.79 4.07
CA CYS A 967 -18.40 29.36 4.27
C CYS A 967 -17.70 28.45 3.25
N LYS A 968 -17.48 28.92 2.03
CA LYS A 968 -16.99 28.13 0.88
C LYS A 968 -15.83 27.19 1.23
N ASP A 969 -15.92 25.96 0.74
CA ASP A 969 -14.81 25.00 0.63
C ASP A 969 -13.78 25.47 -0.42
N TYR A 970 -12.60 25.87 0.06
CA TYR A 970 -11.47 26.35 -0.75
C TYR A 970 -10.38 25.28 -0.94
N SER A 971 -10.68 24.02 -0.63
CA SER A 971 -9.78 22.89 -0.90
C SER A 971 -9.84 22.48 -2.39
N ALA A 972 -8.94 21.60 -2.81
CA ALA A 972 -9.01 20.98 -4.14
C ALA A 972 -10.31 20.18 -4.36
N LEU A 973 -10.98 19.76 -3.28
CA LEU A 973 -12.24 19.02 -3.32
C LEU A 973 -13.47 19.94 -3.32
N GLY A 974 -13.26 21.25 -3.17
CA GLY A 974 -14.29 22.26 -3.12
C GLY A 974 -15.09 22.38 -4.42
N MET A 975 -16.38 22.64 -4.30
CA MET A 975 -17.31 22.73 -5.44
C MET A 975 -16.89 23.79 -6.47
N TRP A 976 -16.25 24.87 -6.04
CA TRP A 976 -15.97 26.05 -6.87
C TRP A 976 -14.48 26.35 -6.99
N THR A 977 -13.63 25.32 -6.99
CA THR A 977 -12.17 25.47 -6.99
C THR A 977 -11.47 24.84 -8.19
N GLU A 978 -12.20 24.15 -9.07
CA GLU A 978 -11.65 23.50 -10.28
C GLU A 978 -10.45 22.58 -9.96
N GLY A 979 -10.49 21.89 -8.82
CA GLY A 979 -9.42 20.98 -8.39
C GLY A 979 -8.20 21.66 -7.75
N LYS A 980 -8.23 22.97 -7.52
CA LYS A 980 -7.08 23.74 -7.03
C LYS A 980 -7.28 24.23 -5.59
N ILE A 981 -6.25 24.10 -4.75
CA ILE A 981 -6.26 24.68 -3.40
C ILE A 981 -6.14 26.21 -3.52
N GLN A 982 -6.98 26.95 -2.79
CA GLN A 982 -6.89 28.41 -2.67
C GLN A 982 -6.39 28.83 -1.28
N LYS A 983 -5.85 30.05 -1.16
CA LYS A 983 -5.23 30.56 0.08
C LYS A 983 -6.25 30.93 1.16
N GLU A 984 -7.46 31.25 0.76
CA GLU A 984 -8.60 31.49 1.63
C GLU A 984 -9.10 30.18 2.27
N GLY A 985 -9.81 30.29 3.38
CA GLY A 985 -10.50 29.20 4.04
C GLY A 985 -11.89 29.64 4.49
N GLY A 986 -12.88 28.77 4.28
CA GLY A 986 -14.24 28.95 4.76
C GLY A 986 -14.58 27.92 5.83
N TRP A 987 -15.48 28.25 6.75
CA TRP A 987 -15.82 27.32 7.84
C TRP A 987 -16.47 26.03 7.34
N GLY A 988 -17.11 26.04 6.16
CA GLY A 988 -17.67 24.85 5.50
C GLY A 988 -16.61 23.85 5.04
N GLU A 989 -15.39 24.30 4.75
CA GLU A 989 -14.23 23.46 4.40
C GLU A 989 -13.88 22.49 5.55
N PHE A 990 -13.89 23.00 6.79
CA PHE A 990 -13.40 22.26 7.95
C PHE A 990 -14.50 21.69 8.84
N LEU A 991 -15.75 22.12 8.68
CA LEU A 991 -16.88 21.57 9.43
C LEU A 991 -17.01 20.03 9.34
N PRO A 992 -16.77 19.36 8.19
CA PRO A 992 -16.81 17.90 8.09
C PRO A 992 -15.88 17.19 9.08
N ALA A 993 -14.71 17.77 9.38
CA ALA A 993 -13.70 17.16 10.26
C ALA A 993 -14.19 16.99 11.71
N TYR A 994 -15.27 17.69 12.08
CA TYR A 994 -15.89 17.62 13.40
C TYR A 994 -17.01 16.59 13.49
N PHE A 995 -17.18 15.69 12.50
CA PHE A 995 -18.22 14.66 12.50
C PHE A 995 -17.67 13.23 12.35
N ASN A 996 -18.28 12.25 13.04
CA ASN A 996 -17.86 10.84 13.07
C ASN A 996 -18.41 9.97 11.91
N GLY A 997 -18.65 10.57 10.74
CA GLY A 997 -19.19 9.87 9.56
C GLY A 997 -20.70 9.61 9.58
N THR A 998 -21.40 9.85 10.71
CA THR A 998 -22.87 9.81 10.78
C THR A 998 -23.57 11.06 10.23
N VAL A 999 -22.79 12.12 10.01
CA VAL A 999 -23.23 13.38 9.41
C VAL A 999 -22.36 13.67 8.20
N SER A 1000 -22.98 14.03 7.08
CA SER A 1000 -22.29 14.38 5.84
C SER A 1000 -22.61 15.82 5.44
N VAL A 1001 -21.58 16.63 5.20
CA VAL A 1001 -21.75 18.06 4.85
C VAL A 1001 -21.77 18.23 3.34
N LYS A 1002 -22.73 19.00 2.83
CA LYS A 1002 -22.90 19.37 1.42
C LYS A 1002 -22.74 20.88 1.29
N ASP A 1003 -21.53 21.34 0.99
CA ASP A 1003 -21.24 22.77 0.89
C ASP A 1003 -21.54 23.32 -0.50
N TYR A 1004 -22.59 24.14 -0.65
CA TYR A 1004 -22.94 24.86 -1.87
C TYR A 1004 -22.46 26.31 -1.86
N ALA A 1005 -21.75 26.74 -0.81
CA ALA A 1005 -21.39 28.12 -0.63
C ALA A 1005 -20.41 28.60 -1.70
N ASN A 1006 -20.67 29.80 -2.25
CA ASN A 1006 -19.82 30.38 -3.28
C ASN A 1006 -19.57 31.87 -3.06
N GLY A 1007 -18.36 32.31 -3.40
CA GLY A 1007 -17.95 33.70 -3.24
C GLY A 1007 -18.76 34.66 -4.12
N GLY A 1008 -19.00 35.85 -3.58
CA GLY A 1008 -19.72 36.93 -4.24
C GLY A 1008 -21.24 36.76 -4.31
N ARG A 1009 -21.82 35.71 -3.74
CA ARG A 1009 -23.26 35.46 -3.77
C ARG A 1009 -23.97 36.12 -2.59
N SER A 1010 -25.11 36.75 -2.86
CA SER A 1010 -26.08 37.15 -1.84
C SER A 1010 -27.22 36.12 -1.76
N SER A 1011 -28.12 36.26 -0.79
CA SER A 1011 -29.31 35.40 -0.69
C SER A 1011 -30.13 35.43 -1.98
N ARG A 1012 -30.22 36.60 -2.64
CA ARG A 1012 -30.91 36.76 -3.93
C ARG A 1012 -30.13 36.13 -5.07
N SER A 1013 -28.83 36.45 -5.24
CA SER A 1013 -28.08 35.94 -6.39
C SER A 1013 -27.92 34.42 -6.34
N PHE A 1014 -27.82 33.83 -5.13
CA PHE A 1014 -27.82 32.39 -4.93
C PHE A 1014 -29.10 31.73 -5.46
N ILE A 1015 -30.26 32.33 -5.21
CA ILE A 1015 -31.55 31.86 -5.74
C ILE A 1015 -31.60 32.06 -7.26
N ASN A 1016 -31.24 33.25 -7.75
CA ASN A 1016 -31.30 33.56 -9.18
C ASN A 1016 -30.41 32.63 -10.01
N GLU A 1017 -29.26 32.20 -9.47
CA GLU A 1017 -28.35 31.22 -10.10
C GLU A 1017 -28.85 29.76 -10.02
N GLY A 1018 -30.02 29.50 -9.44
CA GLY A 1018 -30.61 28.16 -9.32
C GLY A 1018 -29.95 27.27 -8.27
N LEU A 1019 -29.04 27.81 -7.43
CA LEU A 1019 -28.34 27.01 -6.42
C LEU A 1019 -29.29 26.52 -5.32
N LEU A 1020 -30.33 27.29 -5.00
CA LEU A 1020 -31.37 26.85 -4.06
C LEU A 1020 -32.22 25.71 -4.67
N ASP A 1021 -32.54 25.79 -5.96
CA ASP A 1021 -33.29 24.73 -6.66
C ASP A 1021 -32.48 23.41 -6.65
N LYS A 1022 -31.15 23.50 -6.79
CA LYS A 1022 -30.24 22.35 -6.66
C LYS A 1022 -30.24 21.74 -5.26
N ILE A 1023 -30.41 22.54 -4.21
CA ILE A 1023 -30.59 22.03 -2.85
C ILE A 1023 -31.97 21.38 -2.73
N GLU A 1024 -33.03 22.00 -3.26
CA GLU A 1024 -34.41 21.49 -3.18
C GLU A 1024 -34.55 20.06 -3.72
N VAL A 1025 -33.90 19.75 -4.86
CA VAL A 1025 -33.97 18.41 -5.45
C VAL A 1025 -33.16 17.35 -4.71
N ASN A 1026 -32.18 17.76 -3.89
CA ASN A 1026 -31.25 16.85 -3.20
C ASN A 1026 -31.55 16.69 -1.70
N ILE A 1027 -32.18 17.67 -1.08
CA ILE A 1027 -32.47 17.66 0.35
C ILE A 1027 -33.66 16.75 0.65
N SER A 1028 -33.55 15.94 1.71
CA SER A 1028 -34.56 14.93 2.05
C SER A 1028 -35.00 15.03 3.51
N LYS A 1029 -36.08 14.32 3.85
CA LYS A 1029 -36.59 14.24 5.21
C LYS A 1029 -35.50 13.81 6.20
N GLY A 1030 -35.34 14.58 7.27
CA GLY A 1030 -34.36 14.36 8.33
C GLY A 1030 -33.01 15.04 8.13
N ASP A 1031 -32.77 15.67 6.97
CA ASP A 1031 -31.56 16.46 6.71
C ASP A 1031 -31.68 17.88 7.30
N TYR A 1032 -30.61 18.66 7.19
CA TYR A 1032 -30.53 20.05 7.67
C TYR A 1032 -30.09 20.99 6.56
N LEU A 1033 -30.64 22.21 6.54
CA LEU A 1033 -30.19 23.29 5.66
C LEU A 1033 -29.70 24.48 6.49
N PHE A 1034 -28.40 24.71 6.49
CA PHE A 1034 -27.77 25.85 7.15
C PHE A 1034 -27.70 27.01 6.17
N ILE A 1035 -28.23 28.17 6.58
CA ILE A 1035 -28.45 29.33 5.71
C ILE A 1035 -27.66 30.50 6.29
N GLN A 1036 -26.61 30.96 5.60
CA GLN A 1036 -25.79 32.09 6.02
C GLN A 1036 -25.60 33.09 4.88
N PHE A 1037 -26.11 34.30 5.05
CA PHE A 1037 -25.93 35.40 4.09
C PHE A 1037 -25.77 36.72 4.83
N GLY A 1038 -25.56 37.84 4.13
CA GLY A 1038 -25.46 39.17 4.73
C GLY A 1038 -24.27 39.99 4.25
N HIS A 1039 -23.13 39.37 3.92
CA HIS A 1039 -21.93 40.09 3.48
C HIS A 1039 -22.11 40.78 2.13
N ASN A 1040 -22.71 40.07 1.19
CA ASN A 1040 -22.95 40.56 -0.18
C ASN A 1040 -24.33 41.24 -0.28
N ASP A 1041 -25.27 40.84 0.57
CA ASP A 1041 -26.63 41.39 0.65
C ASP A 1041 -26.61 42.87 1.05
N CYS A 1042 -25.70 43.27 1.95
CA CYS A 1042 -25.56 44.65 2.37
C CYS A 1042 -24.74 45.52 1.39
N ALA A 1043 -24.10 44.93 0.37
CA ALA A 1043 -23.22 45.62 -0.56
C ALA A 1043 -24.02 46.44 -1.60
N ASN A 1044 -24.13 47.75 -1.37
CA ASN A 1044 -25.00 48.65 -2.14
C ASN A 1044 -24.24 49.69 -2.98
N ALA A 1045 -22.92 49.55 -3.18
CA ALA A 1045 -22.15 50.48 -4.01
C ALA A 1045 -22.52 50.33 -5.51
N ALA A 1046 -22.25 51.37 -6.31
CA ALA A 1046 -22.47 51.38 -7.75
C ALA A 1046 -21.85 50.13 -8.43
N GLY A 1047 -22.69 49.34 -9.10
CA GLY A 1047 -22.33 48.05 -9.72
C GLY A 1047 -22.78 46.80 -8.96
N TYR A 1048 -23.07 46.89 -7.65
CA TYR A 1048 -23.57 45.76 -6.85
C TYR A 1048 -25.08 45.74 -6.65
N LEU A 1049 -25.78 46.86 -6.91
CA LEU A 1049 -27.23 46.99 -6.71
C LEU A 1049 -28.05 45.92 -7.46
N ASP A 1050 -27.71 45.71 -8.73
CA ASP A 1050 -28.49 44.81 -9.59
C ASP A 1050 -28.03 43.34 -9.46
N GLU A 1051 -26.80 43.07 -9.00
CA GLU A 1051 -26.26 41.70 -8.86
C GLU A 1051 -26.45 41.17 -7.43
N ARG A 1052 -25.94 41.87 -6.41
CA ARG A 1052 -25.73 41.32 -5.06
C ARG A 1052 -26.61 41.96 -3.99
N TYR A 1053 -26.88 43.24 -4.08
CA TYR A 1053 -27.61 43.98 -3.06
C TYR A 1053 -29.00 43.39 -2.80
N VAL A 1054 -29.38 43.24 -1.53
CA VAL A 1054 -30.71 42.79 -1.12
C VAL A 1054 -31.29 43.78 -0.11
N PRO A 1055 -32.33 44.55 -0.46
CA PRO A 1055 -32.87 45.56 0.45
C PRO A 1055 -33.28 45.00 1.80
N LEU A 1056 -32.96 45.70 2.88
CA LEU A 1056 -33.42 45.33 4.21
C LEU A 1056 -34.88 45.76 4.47
N GLY A 1057 -35.28 46.89 3.88
CA GLY A 1057 -36.55 47.56 4.15
C GLY A 1057 -36.54 48.34 5.46
N ARG A 1058 -37.48 49.29 5.62
CA ARG A 1058 -37.57 50.14 6.82
C ARG A 1058 -38.23 49.38 7.97
N PRO A 1059 -37.59 49.28 9.15
CA PRO A 1059 -38.19 48.62 10.29
C PRO A 1059 -39.38 49.42 10.82
N ASP A 1060 -40.32 48.73 11.46
CA ASP A 1060 -41.44 49.38 12.12
C ASP A 1060 -41.01 50.13 13.40
N LYS A 1061 -41.98 50.72 14.12
CA LYS A 1061 -41.71 51.47 15.37
C LYS A 1061 -41.11 50.61 16.48
N LYS A 1062 -41.17 49.27 16.37
CA LYS A 1062 -40.58 48.32 17.32
C LYS A 1062 -39.21 47.80 16.86
N GLY A 1063 -38.69 48.32 15.74
CA GLY A 1063 -37.41 47.89 15.17
C GLY A 1063 -37.51 46.60 14.36
N ILE A 1064 -38.72 46.12 14.02
CA ILE A 1064 -38.90 44.87 13.27
C ILE A 1064 -38.82 45.15 11.77
N TYR A 1065 -37.90 44.48 11.07
CA TYR A 1065 -37.72 44.61 9.64
C TYR A 1065 -38.87 43.94 8.86
N PRO A 1066 -39.24 44.45 7.66
CA PRO A 1066 -40.37 43.91 6.92
C PRO A 1066 -40.00 42.66 6.10
N VAL A 1067 -41.02 41.85 5.80
CA VAL A 1067 -40.97 40.77 4.80
C VAL A 1067 -41.77 41.24 3.58
N VAL A 1068 -41.07 41.65 2.52
CA VAL A 1068 -41.69 42.09 1.26
C VAL A 1068 -41.26 41.14 0.16
N PRO A 1069 -42.21 40.51 -0.56
CA PRO A 1069 -41.89 39.63 -1.66
C PRO A 1069 -41.12 40.31 -2.80
N GLY A 1070 -40.09 39.63 -3.31
CA GLY A 1070 -39.45 40.00 -4.57
C GLY A 1070 -40.34 39.69 -5.76
N LYS A 1071 -40.15 40.42 -6.87
CA LYS A 1071 -40.84 40.13 -8.13
C LYS A 1071 -39.86 39.49 -9.10
N LYS A 1072 -40.31 38.46 -9.82
CA LYS A 1072 -39.57 37.97 -10.98
C LYS A 1072 -39.74 38.98 -12.10
N ASP A 1073 -38.64 39.38 -12.72
CA ASP A 1073 -38.63 40.28 -13.87
C ASP A 1073 -37.78 39.69 -15.00
N GLU A 1074 -37.83 40.30 -16.18
CA GLU A 1074 -36.93 39.96 -17.29
C GLU A 1074 -35.46 40.19 -16.87
N THR A 1075 -34.54 39.36 -17.40
CA THR A 1075 -33.12 39.53 -17.16
C THR A 1075 -32.67 40.94 -17.56
N PRO A 1076 -32.05 41.74 -16.66
CA PRO A 1076 -31.51 43.05 -17.01
C PRO A 1076 -30.56 42.97 -18.21
N ALA A 1077 -30.58 43.96 -19.10
CA ALA A 1077 -29.86 43.93 -20.38
C ALA A 1077 -28.34 43.70 -20.22
N ASN A 1078 -27.75 44.23 -19.14
CA ASN A 1078 -26.35 44.03 -18.76
C ASN A 1078 -26.01 42.60 -18.29
N TYR A 1079 -27.02 41.78 -17.96
CA TYR A 1079 -26.87 40.41 -17.49
C TYR A 1079 -27.27 39.35 -18.52
N LYS A 1080 -27.97 39.72 -19.60
CA LYS A 1080 -28.28 38.81 -20.71
C LYS A 1080 -27.03 38.17 -21.33
N ALA A 1081 -25.94 38.93 -21.42
CA ALA A 1081 -24.66 38.44 -21.94
C ALA A 1081 -23.96 37.43 -21.00
N LYS A 1082 -24.24 37.50 -19.69
CA LYS A 1082 -23.59 36.66 -18.67
C LYS A 1082 -24.41 35.41 -18.31
N TYR A 1083 -25.74 35.52 -18.30
CA TYR A 1083 -26.64 34.45 -17.82
C TYR A 1083 -27.70 34.02 -18.84
N GLY A 1084 -27.74 34.62 -20.03
CA GLY A 1084 -28.69 34.30 -21.11
C GLY A 1084 -30.05 35.01 -20.99
N GLU A 1085 -30.88 34.89 -22.04
CA GLU A 1085 -32.19 35.57 -22.14
C GLU A 1085 -33.30 34.94 -21.28
N THR A 1086 -33.03 33.80 -20.63
CA THR A 1086 -34.02 33.01 -19.87
C THR A 1086 -33.76 33.03 -18.36
N PHE A 1087 -32.81 33.83 -17.90
CA PHE A 1087 -32.49 34.02 -16.49
C PHE A 1087 -33.58 34.90 -15.83
N TYR A 1088 -34.67 34.29 -15.39
CA TYR A 1088 -35.74 34.98 -14.65
C TYR A 1088 -35.26 35.35 -13.25
N SER A 1089 -34.56 36.48 -13.14
CA SER A 1089 -34.04 36.99 -11.87
C SER A 1089 -35.16 37.60 -11.04
N TYR A 1090 -35.14 37.34 -9.74
CA TYR A 1090 -35.81 38.24 -8.80
C TYR A 1090 -35.14 39.61 -8.82
N ASP A 1091 -35.97 40.65 -8.85
CA ASP A 1091 -35.58 42.06 -8.84
C ASP A 1091 -34.95 42.50 -7.50
N CYS A 1092 -34.56 43.77 -7.43
CA CYS A 1092 -34.16 44.42 -6.18
C CYS A 1092 -35.34 44.94 -5.34
N GLY A 1093 -36.55 44.39 -5.52
CA GLY A 1093 -37.76 44.82 -4.81
C GLY A 1093 -38.06 44.03 -3.53
N GLY A 1094 -37.58 42.79 -3.43
CA GLY A 1094 -37.79 41.91 -2.26
C GLY A 1094 -36.89 42.25 -1.08
N THR A 1095 -37.35 41.99 0.15
CA THR A 1095 -36.52 42.23 1.35
C THR A 1095 -35.67 41.04 1.74
N TYR A 1096 -34.56 41.29 2.44
CA TYR A 1096 -33.61 40.27 2.89
C TYR A 1096 -34.27 39.12 3.68
N LYS A 1097 -35.17 39.42 4.62
CA LYS A 1097 -35.92 38.38 5.35
C LYS A 1097 -36.78 37.52 4.41
N TRP A 1098 -37.35 38.11 3.36
CA TRP A 1098 -38.16 37.35 2.40
C TRP A 1098 -37.32 36.37 1.59
N TYR A 1099 -36.11 36.75 1.17
CA TYR A 1099 -35.21 35.83 0.47
C TYR A 1099 -34.77 34.67 1.36
N LEU A 1100 -34.41 34.93 2.62
CA LEU A 1100 -34.07 33.87 3.58
C LEU A 1100 -35.25 32.91 3.83
N LEU A 1101 -36.50 33.41 3.82
CA LEU A 1101 -37.69 32.56 3.93
C LEU A 1101 -37.79 31.52 2.80
N GLN A 1102 -37.31 31.83 1.59
CA GLN A 1102 -37.37 30.87 0.48
C GLN A 1102 -36.53 29.61 0.78
N PHE A 1103 -35.36 29.78 1.40
CA PHE A 1103 -34.53 28.66 1.86
C PHE A 1103 -35.21 27.86 2.97
N ILE A 1104 -35.85 28.54 3.93
CA ILE A 1104 -36.61 27.89 5.02
C ILE A 1104 -37.75 27.04 4.46
N GLU A 1105 -38.47 27.55 3.46
CA GLU A 1105 -39.56 26.85 2.80
C GLU A 1105 -39.09 25.60 2.05
N VAL A 1106 -37.98 25.68 1.31
CA VAL A 1106 -37.36 24.52 0.64
C VAL A 1106 -37.05 23.40 1.63
N ALA A 1107 -36.39 23.72 2.75
CA ALA A 1107 -36.07 22.72 3.77
C ALA A 1107 -37.35 22.08 4.36
N ARG A 1108 -38.34 22.90 4.74
CA ARG A 1108 -39.59 22.42 5.33
C ARG A 1108 -40.39 21.54 4.37
N LYS A 1109 -40.46 21.92 3.09
CA LYS A 1109 -41.17 21.16 2.04
C LYS A 1109 -40.59 19.76 1.86
N ALA A 1110 -39.27 19.62 1.96
CA ALA A 1110 -38.58 18.33 1.93
C ALA A 1110 -38.66 17.53 3.24
N GLY A 1111 -39.19 18.12 4.32
CA GLY A 1111 -39.17 17.54 5.67
C GLY A 1111 -37.80 17.60 6.35
N ALA A 1112 -36.92 18.48 5.89
CA ALA A 1112 -35.63 18.81 6.49
C ALA A 1112 -35.76 19.96 7.51
N THR A 1113 -34.74 20.15 8.34
CA THR A 1113 -34.70 21.18 9.39
C THR A 1113 -33.88 22.38 8.93
N PRO A 1114 -34.48 23.57 8.71
CA PRO A 1114 -33.71 24.77 8.45
C PRO A 1114 -32.97 25.24 9.71
N VAL A 1115 -31.80 25.85 9.52
CA VAL A 1115 -31.01 26.50 10.57
C VAL A 1115 -30.50 27.82 10.00
N LEU A 1116 -30.85 28.92 10.65
CA LEU A 1116 -30.35 30.24 10.27
C LEU A 1116 -29.01 30.49 10.96
N VAL A 1117 -28.06 31.02 10.20
CA VAL A 1117 -26.74 31.40 10.67
C VAL A 1117 -26.53 32.86 10.30
N THR A 1118 -26.25 33.72 11.28
CA THR A 1118 -25.92 35.13 11.00
C THR A 1118 -24.62 35.21 10.19
N PRO A 1119 -24.33 36.30 9.44
CA PRO A 1119 -23.01 36.44 8.82
C PRO A 1119 -21.90 36.49 9.89
N VAL A 1120 -20.73 35.92 9.59
CA VAL A 1120 -19.56 36.03 10.50
C VAL A 1120 -19.08 37.49 10.61
N SER A 1121 -18.46 37.85 11.72
CA SER A 1121 -17.88 39.17 11.94
C SER A 1121 -16.65 39.40 11.05
N ARG A 1122 -16.46 40.63 10.58
CA ARG A 1122 -15.21 41.14 10.01
C ARG A 1122 -14.29 41.68 11.11
N LEU A 1123 -12.98 41.80 10.83
CA LEU A 1123 -11.99 42.37 11.77
C LEU A 1123 -11.94 43.91 11.77
N TYR A 1124 -13.10 44.55 11.84
CA TYR A 1124 -13.17 46.01 11.90
C TYR A 1124 -13.16 46.51 13.35
N TYR A 1125 -11.95 46.66 13.90
CA TYR A 1125 -11.76 47.16 15.25
C TYR A 1125 -11.98 48.68 15.36
N THR A 1126 -12.57 49.11 16.47
CA THR A 1126 -12.46 50.47 17.03
C THR A 1126 -11.13 50.63 17.77
N SER A 1127 -10.79 51.87 18.14
CA SER A 1127 -9.54 52.18 18.86
C SER A 1127 -9.42 51.53 20.23
N ASP A 1128 -10.53 51.11 20.85
CA ASP A 1128 -10.57 50.40 22.13
C ASP A 1128 -10.63 48.87 22.00
N GLY A 1129 -10.43 48.33 20.80
CA GLY A 1129 -10.36 46.88 20.56
C GLY A 1129 -11.72 46.18 20.47
N LYS A 1130 -12.79 46.93 20.22
CA LYS A 1130 -14.14 46.40 19.98
C LYS A 1130 -14.44 46.28 18.50
N ILE A 1131 -15.31 45.34 18.11
CA ILE A 1131 -15.74 45.24 16.72
C ILE A 1131 -16.85 46.27 16.47
N ARG A 1132 -16.62 47.19 15.52
CA ARG A 1132 -17.64 48.18 15.13
C ARG A 1132 -18.75 47.53 14.30
N PRO A 1133 -19.98 48.10 14.28
CA PRO A 1133 -21.01 47.68 13.33
C PRO A 1133 -20.56 47.79 11.86
N HIS A 1134 -20.90 46.79 11.05
CA HIS A 1134 -20.44 46.69 9.66
C HIS A 1134 -21.27 45.79 8.72
N HIS A 1135 -22.26 45.05 9.19
CA HIS A 1135 -23.24 44.36 8.32
C HIS A 1135 -24.45 45.24 8.08
N ASP A 1136 -24.17 46.40 7.49
CA ASP A 1136 -25.13 47.46 7.18
C ASP A 1136 -24.90 47.94 5.75
N SER A 1137 -25.94 48.50 5.14
CA SER A 1137 -25.78 49.22 3.87
C SER A 1137 -25.11 50.58 4.13
N THR A 1138 -24.15 50.97 3.30
CA THR A 1138 -23.28 52.12 3.58
C THR A 1138 -23.35 53.23 2.53
N ASP A 1139 -23.75 52.93 1.29
CA ASP A 1139 -23.86 53.94 0.23
C ASP A 1139 -25.13 54.79 0.39
N THR A 1140 -24.96 56.08 0.69
CA THR A 1140 -26.06 57.07 0.83
C THR A 1140 -26.52 57.64 -0.51
N GLY A 1141 -25.75 57.49 -1.58
CA GLY A 1141 -26.06 58.01 -2.92
C GLY A 1141 -27.10 57.19 -3.69
N THR A 1142 -27.44 55.99 -3.21
CA THR A 1142 -28.35 55.04 -3.89
C THR A 1142 -29.79 55.12 -3.41
N GLY A 1143 -30.09 55.98 -2.42
CA GLY A 1143 -31.43 56.10 -1.82
C GLY A 1143 -31.85 54.91 -0.95
N THR A 1144 -30.95 53.96 -0.73
CA THR A 1144 -31.16 52.80 0.14
C THR A 1144 -31.08 53.20 1.62
N GLN A 1145 -31.71 52.41 2.50
CA GLN A 1145 -31.61 52.66 3.93
C GLN A 1145 -30.22 52.26 4.44
N THR A 1146 -29.47 53.24 4.96
CA THR A 1146 -28.22 53.01 5.66
C THR A 1146 -28.43 52.96 7.17
N THR A 1147 -27.61 52.16 7.84
CA THR A 1147 -27.66 51.92 9.29
C THR A 1147 -26.24 51.73 9.83
N GLU A 1148 -26.07 51.78 11.15
CA GLU A 1148 -24.78 51.54 11.82
C GLU A 1148 -24.97 50.62 13.03
N ASN A 1149 -25.77 49.56 12.87
CA ASN A 1149 -26.19 48.71 13.99
C ASN A 1149 -26.25 47.21 13.65
N ASN A 1150 -25.51 46.76 12.62
CA ASN A 1150 -25.53 45.38 12.11
C ASN A 1150 -26.94 44.92 11.72
N ALA A 1151 -27.65 45.77 10.98
CA ALA A 1151 -29.06 45.59 10.67
C ALA A 1151 -29.39 44.25 9.99
N TYR A 1152 -28.49 43.72 9.15
CA TYR A 1152 -28.67 42.41 8.52
C TYR A 1152 -28.50 41.25 9.53
N VAL A 1153 -27.62 41.37 10.52
CA VAL A 1153 -27.49 40.39 11.62
C VAL A 1153 -28.77 40.35 12.43
N GLU A 1154 -29.32 41.52 12.78
CA GLU A 1154 -30.55 41.63 13.55
C GLU A 1154 -31.76 41.08 12.77
N ALA A 1155 -31.83 41.31 11.46
CA ALA A 1155 -32.88 40.72 10.62
C ALA A 1155 -32.87 39.18 10.63
N VAL A 1156 -31.70 38.54 10.64
CA VAL A 1156 -31.59 37.07 10.79
C VAL A 1156 -32.11 36.62 12.16
N ARG A 1157 -31.75 37.32 13.24
CA ARG A 1157 -32.23 37.03 14.60
C ARG A 1157 -33.75 37.14 14.72
N GLN A 1158 -34.32 38.22 14.17
CA GLN A 1158 -35.76 38.42 14.12
C GLN A 1158 -36.43 37.30 13.35
N LEU A 1159 -35.92 36.97 12.15
CA LEU A 1159 -36.50 35.91 11.32
C LEU A 1159 -36.47 34.54 12.00
N ALA A 1160 -35.35 34.18 12.64
CA ALA A 1160 -35.25 32.91 13.37
C ALA A 1160 -36.30 32.81 14.48
N LYS A 1161 -36.56 33.91 15.19
CA LYS A 1161 -37.61 33.97 16.23
C LYS A 1161 -39.02 33.93 15.64
N GLU A 1162 -39.28 34.70 14.60
CA GLU A 1162 -40.56 34.76 13.88
C GLU A 1162 -40.94 33.38 13.34
N GLU A 1163 -39.99 32.70 12.70
CA GLU A 1163 -40.18 31.40 12.06
C GLU A 1163 -39.92 30.20 12.98
N LYS A 1164 -39.50 30.43 14.23
CA LYS A 1164 -39.14 29.37 15.19
C LYS A 1164 -38.09 28.41 14.62
N VAL A 1165 -37.08 28.97 13.97
CA VAL A 1165 -35.95 28.27 13.37
C VAL A 1165 -34.75 28.35 14.31
N ILE A 1166 -33.91 27.32 14.34
CA ILE A 1166 -32.68 27.30 15.15
C ILE A 1166 -31.74 28.39 14.63
N LEU A 1167 -31.15 29.16 15.55
CA LEU A 1167 -30.22 30.24 15.24
C LEU A 1167 -28.81 29.93 15.75
N ILE A 1168 -27.85 29.82 14.83
CA ILE A 1168 -26.42 29.90 15.17
C ILE A 1168 -25.98 31.36 14.98
N ASP A 1169 -25.79 32.09 16.08
CA ASP A 1169 -25.34 33.48 16.07
C ASP A 1169 -23.82 33.58 15.83
N ALA A 1170 -23.42 33.24 14.61
CA ALA A 1170 -22.05 33.27 14.14
C ALA A 1170 -21.39 34.66 14.24
N PHE A 1171 -22.17 35.75 14.13
CA PHE A 1171 -21.66 37.11 14.28
C PHE A 1171 -21.14 37.30 15.70
N GLU A 1172 -21.97 37.03 16.72
CA GLU A 1172 -21.55 37.22 18.11
C GLU A 1172 -20.44 36.24 18.51
N MET A 1173 -20.48 35.00 18.02
CA MET A 1173 -19.42 34.01 18.27
C MET A 1173 -18.06 34.46 17.74
N THR A 1174 -17.99 34.92 16.50
CA THR A 1174 -16.74 35.37 15.88
C THR A 1174 -16.30 36.73 16.41
N LYS A 1175 -17.22 37.66 16.64
CA LYS A 1175 -16.94 38.91 17.35
C LYS A 1175 -16.32 38.66 18.73
N ALA A 1176 -16.90 37.79 19.54
CA ALA A 1176 -16.37 37.45 20.85
C ALA A 1176 -14.98 36.78 20.77
N LEU A 1177 -14.76 35.92 19.76
CA LEU A 1177 -13.45 35.32 19.49
C LEU A 1177 -12.38 36.39 19.24
N TYR A 1178 -12.69 37.35 18.37
CA TYR A 1178 -11.77 38.42 17.98
C TYR A 1178 -11.51 39.40 19.12
N GLU A 1179 -12.56 39.93 19.76
CA GLU A 1179 -12.41 40.85 20.90
C GLU A 1179 -11.68 40.20 22.08
N LYS A 1180 -11.85 38.89 22.29
CA LYS A 1180 -11.09 38.15 23.30
C LYS A 1180 -9.60 38.08 22.95
N ALA A 1181 -9.26 37.73 21.71
CA ALA A 1181 -7.87 37.72 21.26
C ALA A 1181 -7.23 39.10 21.43
N TYR A 1182 -7.97 40.16 21.11
CA TYR A 1182 -7.53 41.53 21.35
C TYR A 1182 -7.33 41.83 22.84
N ALA A 1183 -8.29 41.49 23.69
CA ALA A 1183 -8.21 41.75 25.12
C ALA A 1183 -7.04 41.01 25.80
N ASP A 1184 -6.75 39.78 25.35
CA ASP A 1184 -5.69 38.91 25.87
C ASP A 1184 -4.28 39.38 25.41
N LYS A 1185 -4.15 39.97 24.21
CA LYS A 1185 -2.85 40.43 23.66
C LYS A 1185 -2.61 41.92 23.69
N LYS A 1186 -3.66 42.72 23.91
CA LYS A 1186 -3.67 44.19 23.82
C LYS A 1186 -3.38 44.75 22.42
N ASP A 1187 -3.56 43.93 21.39
CA ASP A 1187 -3.48 44.31 19.97
C ASP A 1187 -4.30 43.33 19.10
N ASN A 1188 -4.38 43.55 17.79
CA ASN A 1188 -5.12 42.68 16.87
C ASN A 1188 -4.25 41.59 16.19
N SER A 1189 -2.99 41.41 16.60
CA SER A 1189 -2.02 40.56 15.89
C SER A 1189 -2.47 39.10 15.81
N GLU A 1190 -2.99 38.54 16.91
CA GLU A 1190 -3.49 37.15 16.91
C GLU A 1190 -4.76 36.99 16.08
N ALA A 1191 -5.66 37.98 16.09
CA ALA A 1191 -6.85 37.94 15.25
C ALA A 1191 -6.49 37.99 13.76
N GLN A 1192 -5.51 38.82 13.37
CA GLN A 1192 -5.02 38.89 11.99
C GLN A 1192 -4.43 37.57 11.48
N LYS A 1193 -3.81 36.76 12.36
CA LYS A 1193 -3.30 35.42 11.99
C LYS A 1193 -4.39 34.44 11.56
N LEU A 1194 -5.67 34.71 11.84
CA LEU A 1194 -6.79 33.91 11.34
C LEU A 1194 -7.25 34.34 9.93
N MET A 1195 -6.80 35.50 9.45
CA MET A 1195 -7.24 36.05 8.16
C MET A 1195 -6.29 35.68 7.03
N SER A 1196 -6.82 35.69 5.81
CA SER A 1196 -5.98 35.75 4.62
C SER A 1196 -5.16 37.04 4.64
N GLU A 1197 -3.94 36.97 4.10
CA GLU A 1197 -3.00 38.09 4.13
C GLU A 1197 -3.62 39.37 3.54
N GLY A 1198 -3.64 40.46 4.33
CA GLY A 1198 -4.22 41.74 3.96
C GLY A 1198 -5.76 41.80 3.96
N ASP A 1199 -6.46 40.72 4.32
CA ASP A 1199 -7.91 40.65 4.35
C ASP A 1199 -8.47 40.90 5.77
N SER A 1200 -9.74 41.28 5.86
CA SER A 1200 -10.49 41.47 7.11
C SER A 1200 -11.88 40.83 7.07
N THR A 1201 -12.20 40.11 5.99
CA THR A 1201 -13.45 39.36 5.77
C THR A 1201 -13.16 37.86 5.61
N HIS A 1202 -12.19 37.49 4.77
CA HIS A 1202 -11.89 36.09 4.49
C HIS A 1202 -10.83 35.52 5.44
N ASN A 1203 -11.15 34.38 6.04
CA ASN A 1203 -10.22 33.66 6.88
C ASN A 1203 -9.18 32.93 6.02
N ASN A 1204 -8.02 32.63 6.58
CA ASN A 1204 -7.13 31.61 6.06
C ASN A 1204 -7.57 30.21 6.56
N LYS A 1205 -6.83 29.16 6.19
CA LYS A 1205 -7.14 27.78 6.60
C LYS A 1205 -7.22 27.62 8.13
N LEU A 1206 -6.32 28.25 8.89
CA LEU A 1206 -6.34 28.22 10.36
C LEU A 1206 -7.61 28.89 10.92
N GLY A 1207 -7.94 30.10 10.48
CA GLY A 1207 -9.14 30.81 10.92
C GLY A 1207 -10.43 30.05 10.62
N ALA A 1208 -10.52 29.47 9.43
CA ALA A 1208 -11.64 28.66 9.01
C ALA A 1208 -11.84 27.43 9.91
N PHE A 1209 -10.76 26.71 10.26
CA PHE A 1209 -10.81 25.57 11.16
C PHE A 1209 -11.26 25.94 12.59
N VAL A 1210 -10.78 27.09 13.10
CA VAL A 1210 -11.18 27.60 14.42
C VAL A 1210 -12.66 27.97 14.45
N ILE A 1211 -13.15 28.67 13.44
CA ILE A 1211 -14.57 29.07 13.34
C ILE A 1211 -15.47 27.85 13.18
N ALA A 1212 -15.08 26.87 12.35
CA ALA A 1212 -15.79 25.61 12.19
C ALA A 1212 -15.94 24.87 13.54
N GLY A 1213 -14.91 24.90 14.40
CA GLY A 1213 -14.97 24.31 15.74
C GLY A 1213 -15.92 25.04 16.69
N LEU A 1214 -16.02 26.38 16.61
CA LEU A 1214 -17.04 27.14 17.34
C LEU A 1214 -18.45 26.74 16.91
N PHE A 1215 -18.65 26.54 15.61
CA PHE A 1215 -19.94 26.12 15.08
C PHE A 1215 -20.26 24.68 15.45
N ALA A 1216 -19.29 23.76 15.40
CA ALA A 1216 -19.45 22.39 15.89
C ALA A 1216 -19.91 22.36 17.36
N LYS A 1217 -19.35 23.24 18.20
CA LYS A 1217 -19.78 23.40 19.59
C LYS A 1217 -21.22 23.92 19.70
N ALA A 1218 -21.59 24.90 18.88
CA ALA A 1218 -22.96 25.41 18.82
C ALA A 1218 -23.96 24.35 18.35
N ILE A 1219 -23.61 23.59 17.31
CA ILE A 1219 -24.40 22.46 16.79
C ILE A 1219 -24.61 21.41 17.89
N LYS A 1220 -23.54 21.03 18.59
CA LYS A 1220 -23.62 20.05 19.69
C LYS A 1220 -24.56 20.53 20.81
N ALA A 1221 -24.54 21.83 21.12
CA ALA A 1221 -25.36 22.40 22.18
C ALA A 1221 -26.83 22.61 21.77
N GLN A 1222 -27.09 22.98 20.52
CA GLN A 1222 -28.40 23.47 20.09
C GLN A 1222 -29.18 22.51 19.19
N ILE A 1223 -28.51 21.51 18.59
CA ILE A 1223 -29.11 20.58 17.61
C ILE A 1223 -28.90 19.13 18.09
N PRO A 1224 -29.71 18.64 19.05
CA PRO A 1224 -29.51 17.32 19.66
C PRO A 1224 -29.38 16.13 18.69
N PRO A 1225 -30.10 16.07 17.55
CA PRO A 1225 -29.91 14.98 16.60
C PRO A 1225 -28.53 14.96 15.94
N LEU A 1226 -27.91 16.12 15.72
CA LEU A 1226 -26.55 16.23 15.18
C LEU A 1226 -25.47 16.09 16.26
N ALA A 1227 -25.81 16.37 17.52
CA ALA A 1227 -24.86 16.37 18.64
C ALA A 1227 -24.11 15.03 18.82
N LYS A 1228 -24.76 13.89 18.52
CA LYS A 1228 -24.12 12.55 18.56
C LYS A 1228 -23.10 12.34 17.45
N GLY A 1229 -23.21 13.09 16.36
CA GLY A 1229 -22.25 13.07 15.28
C GLY A 1229 -21.03 13.93 15.56
N VAL A 1230 -21.17 14.97 16.38
CA VAL A 1230 -20.09 15.93 16.67
C VAL A 1230 -19.00 15.27 17.50
N VAL A 1231 -17.78 15.30 16.99
CA VAL A 1231 -16.58 14.74 17.62
C VAL A 1231 -15.41 15.72 17.58
N LYS A 1232 -14.45 15.52 18.47
CA LYS A 1232 -13.13 16.08 18.32
C LYS A 1232 -12.49 15.51 17.04
N PRO A 1233 -11.97 16.35 16.12
CA PRO A 1233 -11.31 15.87 14.92
C PRO A 1233 -10.16 14.92 15.25
N ALA A 1234 -10.18 13.72 14.65
CA ALA A 1234 -9.12 12.73 14.82
C ALA A 1234 -7.87 13.07 13.99
N LYS A 1235 -8.05 13.79 12.87
CA LYS A 1235 -6.97 14.33 12.03
C LYS A 1235 -7.55 15.46 11.15
N ALA A 1236 -6.82 16.56 11.00
CA ALA A 1236 -7.15 17.68 10.12
C ALA A 1236 -5.88 18.45 9.80
N ILE A 1237 -5.74 18.96 8.59
CA ILE A 1237 -4.62 19.83 8.20
C ILE A 1237 -5.16 21.01 7.41
N GLY A 1238 -4.52 22.17 7.55
CA GLY A 1238 -4.77 23.33 6.69
C GLY A 1238 -3.60 23.54 5.75
N GLU A 1239 -3.76 23.23 4.48
CA GLU A 1239 -2.71 23.38 3.46
C GLU A 1239 -2.98 24.59 2.57
N ASN A 1240 -1.92 25.35 2.27
CA ASN A 1240 -1.95 26.46 1.34
C ASN A 1240 -1.68 26.00 -0.09
N ALA A 1241 -1.93 26.86 -1.08
CA ALA A 1241 -1.71 26.56 -2.50
C ALA A 1241 -0.25 26.22 -2.87
N ASP A 1242 0.71 26.56 -2.01
CA ASP A 1242 2.14 26.27 -2.15
C ASP A 1242 2.57 24.97 -1.44
N GLY A 1243 1.64 24.22 -0.85
CA GLY A 1243 1.89 22.98 -0.11
C GLY A 1243 2.30 23.18 1.35
N ASN A 1244 2.40 24.43 1.83
CA ASN A 1244 2.77 24.70 3.21
C ASN A 1244 1.59 24.49 4.17
N LEU A 1245 1.87 23.87 5.33
CA LEU A 1245 0.87 23.62 6.37
C LEU A 1245 0.74 24.82 7.30
N THR A 1246 -0.49 25.32 7.45
CA THR A 1246 -0.87 26.39 8.38
C THR A 1246 -1.20 25.85 9.78
N PHE A 1247 -1.77 24.65 9.85
CA PHE A 1247 -2.02 23.92 11.09
C PHE A 1247 -2.10 22.41 10.85
N THR A 1248 -1.96 21.63 11.92
CA THR A 1248 -2.17 20.18 11.94
C THR A 1248 -2.94 19.75 13.19
N VAL A 1249 -3.74 18.70 13.06
CA VAL A 1249 -4.28 17.89 14.14
C VAL A 1249 -3.78 16.48 13.91
N ASP A 1250 -2.98 15.98 14.84
CA ASP A 1250 -2.43 14.61 14.75
C ASP A 1250 -3.45 13.54 15.13
N SER A 1251 -3.10 12.27 14.95
CA SER A 1251 -3.96 11.11 15.26
C SER A 1251 -4.34 10.99 16.75
N LYS A 1252 -3.68 11.72 17.64
CA LYS A 1252 -4.02 11.82 19.07
C LYS A 1252 -4.95 13.00 19.36
N GLY A 1253 -5.40 13.71 18.32
CA GLY A 1253 -6.22 14.92 18.43
C GLY A 1253 -5.46 16.11 19.03
N ARG A 1254 -4.12 16.14 18.89
CA ARG A 1254 -3.31 17.28 19.32
C ARG A 1254 -3.22 18.28 18.17
N PHE A 1255 -3.65 19.50 18.44
CA PHE A 1255 -3.64 20.62 17.51
C PHE A 1255 -2.32 21.39 17.60
N ASN A 1256 -1.75 21.74 16.46
CA ASN A 1256 -0.52 22.53 16.36
C ASN A 1256 -0.61 23.53 15.20
N CYS A 1257 -0.11 24.75 15.42
CA CYS A 1257 0.05 25.78 14.41
C CYS A 1257 1.19 26.73 14.82
N ALA A 1258 1.59 27.64 13.93
CA ALA A 1258 2.68 28.58 14.19
C ALA A 1258 2.42 29.56 15.36
N SER A 1259 1.16 29.80 15.73
CA SER A 1259 0.82 30.65 16.88
C SER A 1259 0.62 29.82 18.15
N GLU A 1260 1.44 30.06 19.17
CA GLU A 1260 1.28 29.43 20.49
C GLU A 1260 -0.10 29.76 21.11
N TYR A 1261 -0.60 30.98 20.91
CA TYR A 1261 -1.91 31.40 21.40
C TYR A 1261 -3.03 30.55 20.79
N TRP A 1262 -3.03 30.38 19.47
CA TRP A 1262 -4.03 29.57 18.79
C TRP A 1262 -3.83 28.08 19.04
N THR A 1263 -2.59 27.61 19.19
CA THR A 1263 -2.31 26.22 19.59
C THR A 1263 -3.01 25.88 20.92
N LEU A 1264 -2.83 26.71 21.96
CA LEU A 1264 -3.45 26.51 23.27
C LEU A 1264 -4.97 26.72 23.26
N SER A 1265 -5.44 27.79 22.61
CA SER A 1265 -6.87 28.15 22.58
C SER A 1265 -7.70 27.13 21.82
N THR A 1266 -7.23 26.73 20.63
CA THR A 1266 -7.91 25.75 19.79
C THR A 1266 -7.88 24.37 20.44
N GLN A 1267 -6.76 23.95 21.04
CA GLN A 1267 -6.71 22.68 21.79
C GLN A 1267 -7.77 22.63 22.89
N LYS A 1268 -7.92 23.70 23.69
CA LYS A 1268 -8.96 23.79 24.73
C LYS A 1268 -10.37 23.70 24.16
N MET A 1269 -10.62 24.32 23.01
CA MET A 1269 -11.90 24.20 22.31
C MET A 1269 -12.16 22.75 21.87
N LEU A 1270 -11.17 22.10 21.24
CA LEU A 1270 -11.27 20.70 20.80
C LEU A 1270 -11.54 19.75 21.97
N ASP A 1271 -10.83 19.92 23.09
CA ASP A 1271 -11.02 19.09 24.28
C ASP A 1271 -12.40 19.27 24.91
N SER A 1272 -13.03 20.44 24.72
CA SER A 1272 -14.40 20.68 25.19
C SER A 1272 -15.47 19.92 24.40
N LEU A 1273 -15.15 19.41 23.21
CA LEU A 1273 -16.07 18.59 22.40
C LEU A 1273 -16.18 17.14 22.88
N ASN A 1274 -15.27 16.68 23.75
CA ASN A 1274 -15.32 15.33 24.35
C ASN A 1274 -16.15 15.25 25.65
N LYS A 1275 -16.53 16.40 26.20
CA LYS A 1275 -17.45 16.51 27.35
C LYS A 1275 -18.88 16.68 26.84
#